data_AF-T0RLF1-F1
#
_entry.id   AF-T0RLF1-F1
#
_cell.length_a   1.000
_cell.length_b   1.000
_cell.length_c   1.000
_cell.angle_alpha   90.00
_cell.angle_beta   90.00
_cell.angle_gamma   90.00
#
_symmetry.space_group_name_H-M   'P 1'
#
loop_
_entity.id
_entity.type
_entity.pdbx_description
1 polymer ?
#
loop_
_entity_poly.entity_id
_entity_poly.type
_entity_poly.pdbx_seq_one_letter_code
_entity_poly.pdbx_strand_id
1 'polypeptide(L)'
;MRRCSRWSRLALLVVVAAWAAFEQAAATIVIGPSTSPDALRALFHCASRQWIGRYNELYQECVFANASESLLIANTTIDATALFVQDHGPFAVHIELGIQLNRTSGALRLENATLLASAVFIDATNVSLDAASAINTTANGLRFGPGYSSYVPMGSAYGGLGGYTLSHASFAVPGSCDDIDRDGAYTKPIGDLFGHVMDFRGYGSGGSEADSTRGGGRIALNVSATLQLDGRLLADGGFDATASTSSGAGGTVVVQASAMRGSGAIHAVGGQATAPDSSGRGGGGGGGGGRIFLQVATALPPTIDVAAFGGRHASPVDDNLWCQEGSAGTILFVTQRDTTVDGQLVIKERDGPPKPPSRLLVGTPLFYWTSRREHMLPPWLTSILVAGQSLLIASTVLLERGTVKTSILLEASAAWANAANNSTLHGSAANITLHGYVGPLPVRAYERGRVVLTAGDLVLGGAVIDAAQLELRADVGSVSADDDCTLRFDDRVFVASATDLDVRGAVELPPSHHKQRWRRAPSIVLESQRHAHVAWQPSLSLASVDVAVRAANQSALTIHGPLRRLRVDAATIVFAGGANGSSTVFPHESRDVCRSWPVSDDCSVGDYQLALVATTSLVVADVHASSVLLCAPNVHVGGSGVSADGLGCKEDGPGVSTELDGASGGAGHGGRGGNVEPGDRGGGATCDASWPGSGAAGESTGGLGGGLVLLRATTLALDSRLSVRGGNGTAGGGGGAGGSLLLFLKELQGKGSLDVSGGAGSSTPERHGGGGGGGVVRIAYAPDGSGQKYLGTVNVGGGSSAGQTGYDGITAGLNCVAGCGGVFCAPCAAGQASAVANGTCEPCAMGTFSPNPGSTACTDCAPGSFNPTIGSTACFACAKGQFAADAAATACAACPPGSMSPEKGTVHCTLCPIGSTAPRAGSANCELCDVGHTTPAVCSLACVPCDSKPYHASYNQNGTCHYMCEKGRVGLKCLTPFEQLVAPIGGPLGFVLLCLGSIGLIFAGYGMLSYRGPPASRRLKHGMGRRDKLVLVLRPPTVLAVPTPPASPPAADASMSSIRYAALFAPEPKAVALEEAVGLIDDAPAMTQPTWRQQLRRTLDSIAPTHVAVTPDLLRCAWGRPLSFLALLVADFLLWFWLALQFFCIQVGDPTLHEAGCSHAALVLVLSVMPLAVLGAPLLGLAFVFGKRSSVGRLFVLWTATCYWNAATAFCCGVYYSAYLGDSVLGLSLACVKWLEGRWALRFLAQFESDRSGRGWAGLFTTRDYYDCADRPLGRWLAT
;
A
#
# COMPACT_ATOMS: atom_id res chain seq x y z
N MET A 1 84.54 73.81 -15.05
CA MET A 1 85.03 72.43 -14.77
C MET A 1 83.90 71.62 -14.14
N ARG A 2 83.87 70.28 -14.34
CA ARG A 2 82.97 69.29 -13.71
C ARG A 2 81.48 69.46 -14.11
N ARG A 3 80.70 68.39 -14.33
CA ARG A 3 81.00 66.94 -14.37
C ARG A 3 79.98 66.21 -15.28
N CYS A 4 80.35 65.03 -15.76
CA CYS A 4 79.51 64.17 -16.62
C CYS A 4 78.22 63.70 -15.92
N SER A 5 77.15 63.40 -16.68
CA SER A 5 76.14 62.37 -16.33
C SER A 5 74.93 62.27 -17.28
N ARG A 6 74.43 63.39 -17.86
CA ARG A 6 73.10 63.38 -18.52
C ARG A 6 73.04 62.76 -19.92
N TRP A 7 73.99 63.02 -20.81
CA TRP A 7 73.92 62.54 -22.20
C TRP A 7 74.14 61.02 -22.35
N SER A 8 74.98 60.40 -21.52
CA SER A 8 75.17 58.95 -21.54
C SER A 8 73.93 58.19 -21.06
N ARG A 9 73.12 58.75 -20.15
CA ARG A 9 71.89 58.09 -19.67
C ARG A 9 70.77 58.07 -20.70
N LEU A 10 70.63 59.12 -21.53
CA LEU A 10 69.60 59.11 -22.58
C LEU A 10 70.00 58.17 -23.73
N ALA A 11 71.27 58.20 -24.15
CA ALA A 11 71.78 57.27 -25.16
C ALA A 11 71.69 55.81 -24.69
N LEU A 12 72.07 55.51 -23.43
CA LEU A 12 71.96 54.17 -22.88
C LEU A 12 70.50 53.73 -22.69
N LEU A 13 69.57 54.63 -22.32
CA LEU A 13 68.14 54.29 -22.25
C LEU A 13 67.53 54.01 -23.63
N VAL A 14 67.89 54.78 -24.67
CA VAL A 14 67.41 54.51 -26.04
C VAL A 14 68.03 53.23 -26.60
N VAL A 15 69.32 52.99 -26.36
CA VAL A 15 69.98 51.74 -26.79
C VAL A 15 69.44 50.53 -26.02
N VAL A 16 69.27 50.60 -24.69
CA VAL A 16 68.71 49.49 -23.90
C VAL A 16 67.22 49.29 -24.17
N ALA A 17 66.44 50.33 -24.47
CA ALA A 17 65.06 50.16 -24.94
C ALA A 17 65.00 49.52 -26.35
N ALA A 18 65.91 49.89 -27.25
CA ALA A 18 66.02 49.27 -28.57
C ALA A 18 66.52 47.82 -28.50
N TRP A 19 67.43 47.50 -27.57
CA TRP A 19 67.91 46.13 -27.33
C TRP A 19 66.86 45.27 -26.62
N ALA A 20 66.18 45.78 -25.60
CA ALA A 20 65.07 45.08 -24.95
C ALA A 20 63.85 44.89 -25.88
N ALA A 21 63.69 45.74 -26.90
CA ALA A 21 62.73 45.54 -27.99
C ALA A 21 63.21 44.55 -29.07
N PHE A 22 64.48 44.13 -29.06
CA PHE A 22 65.06 43.11 -29.95
C PHE A 22 65.27 41.75 -29.25
N GLU A 23 65.51 41.72 -27.94
CA GLU A 23 65.79 40.52 -27.14
C GLU A 23 64.53 39.80 -26.60
N GLN A 24 63.33 40.06 -27.15
CA GLN A 24 62.15 39.21 -26.94
C GLN A 24 61.47 38.77 -28.24
N ALA A 25 62.22 38.69 -29.33
CA ALA A 25 61.84 37.86 -30.47
C ALA A 25 61.94 36.37 -30.08
N ALA A 26 60.86 35.83 -29.50
CA ALA A 26 60.73 34.38 -29.30
C ALA A 26 60.92 33.69 -30.64
N ALA A 27 61.93 32.83 -30.75
CA ALA A 27 62.26 32.18 -32.01
C ALA A 27 61.02 31.44 -32.52
N THR A 28 60.67 31.71 -33.78
CA THR A 28 59.49 31.15 -34.42
C THR A 28 59.97 30.17 -35.47
N ILE A 29 59.78 28.87 -35.20
CA ILE A 29 60.07 27.83 -36.17
C ILE A 29 59.04 27.94 -37.29
N VAL A 30 59.52 28.01 -38.53
CA VAL A 30 58.68 28.06 -39.73
C VAL A 30 58.81 26.73 -40.48
N ILE A 31 57.71 26.00 -40.57
CA ILE A 31 57.56 24.82 -41.42
C ILE A 31 56.85 25.26 -42.71
N GLY A 32 57.46 24.95 -43.86
CA GLY A 32 56.93 25.33 -45.18
C GLY A 32 57.42 24.40 -46.28
N PRO A 33 57.16 24.72 -47.56
CA PRO A 33 57.50 23.87 -48.72
C PRO A 33 59.00 23.54 -48.86
N SER A 34 59.88 24.33 -48.25
CA SER A 34 61.33 24.13 -48.27
C SER A 34 61.86 23.22 -47.14
N THR A 35 61.03 22.82 -46.18
CA THR A 35 61.42 21.95 -45.07
C THR A 35 61.42 20.49 -45.54
N SER A 36 62.57 19.81 -45.54
CA SER A 36 62.65 18.44 -46.05
C SER A 36 61.97 17.42 -45.13
N PRO A 37 61.49 16.27 -45.66
CA PRO A 37 60.90 15.19 -44.85
C PRO A 37 61.83 14.66 -43.75
N ASP A 38 63.15 14.64 -43.98
CA ASP A 38 64.14 14.24 -42.97
C ASP A 38 64.29 15.29 -41.87
N ALA A 39 64.22 16.58 -42.20
CA ALA A 39 64.20 17.65 -41.21
C ALA A 39 62.90 17.64 -40.39
N LEU A 40 61.75 17.37 -41.01
CA LEU A 40 60.49 17.16 -40.29
C LEU A 40 60.58 15.95 -39.34
N ARG A 41 61.11 14.82 -39.80
CA ARG A 41 61.36 13.65 -38.93
C ARG A 41 62.33 13.90 -37.79
N ALA A 42 63.26 14.85 -37.92
CA ALA A 42 64.18 15.25 -36.85
C ALA A 42 63.53 16.17 -35.79
N LEU A 43 62.45 16.88 -36.15
CA LEU A 43 61.74 17.81 -35.25
C LEU A 43 60.69 17.14 -34.35
N PHE A 44 60.19 15.96 -34.73
CA PHE A 44 59.20 15.20 -33.96
C PHE A 44 59.84 13.96 -33.32
N HIS A 45 59.74 13.85 -32.00
CA HIS A 45 60.22 12.68 -31.27
C HIS A 45 59.13 11.61 -31.21
N CYS A 46 59.29 10.55 -31.99
CA CYS A 46 58.38 9.40 -32.01
C CYS A 46 58.73 8.34 -30.97
N ALA A 47 57.71 7.89 -30.22
CA ALA A 47 57.79 6.75 -29.30
C ALA A 47 57.92 5.41 -30.05
N SER A 48 58.07 4.32 -29.29
CA SER A 48 57.94 2.97 -29.84
C SER A 48 56.50 2.68 -30.29
N ARG A 49 56.32 1.82 -31.30
CA ARG A 49 54.98 1.37 -31.73
C ARG A 49 54.32 0.55 -30.62
N GLN A 50 53.08 0.89 -30.31
CA GLN A 50 52.23 0.27 -29.29
C GLN A 50 51.01 -0.40 -29.94
N TRP A 51 50.37 -1.36 -29.29
CA TRP A 51 49.34 -2.22 -29.91
C TRP A 51 47.91 -1.87 -29.45
N ILE A 52 46.99 -1.69 -30.40
CA ILE A 52 45.60 -1.26 -30.18
C ILE A 52 44.69 -2.47 -29.91
N GLY A 53 45.00 -3.20 -28.83
CA GLY A 53 44.15 -4.27 -28.29
C GLY A 53 43.67 -5.29 -29.32
N ARG A 54 42.41 -5.74 -29.20
CA ARG A 54 41.85 -6.89 -29.93
C ARG A 54 41.69 -6.69 -31.46
N TYR A 55 42.09 -5.54 -32.00
CA TYR A 55 41.80 -5.15 -33.40
C TYR A 55 43.01 -5.27 -34.35
N ASN A 56 44.17 -5.71 -33.87
CA ASN A 56 45.40 -5.92 -34.66
C ASN A 56 45.99 -4.65 -35.32
N GLU A 57 45.64 -3.46 -34.86
CA GLU A 57 46.23 -2.19 -35.34
C GLU A 57 47.32 -1.69 -34.36
N LEU A 58 48.27 -0.89 -34.85
CA LEU A 58 49.36 -0.29 -34.08
C LEU A 58 49.15 1.23 -33.97
N TYR A 59 49.63 1.86 -32.90
CA TYR A 59 49.80 3.33 -32.85
C TYR A 59 51.24 3.74 -32.57
N GLN A 60 51.61 4.94 -32.99
CA GLN A 60 52.88 5.58 -32.69
C GLN A 60 52.67 7.07 -32.40
N GLU A 61 53.04 7.49 -31.19
CA GLU A 61 52.94 8.87 -30.75
C GLU A 61 54.21 9.64 -31.15
N CYS A 62 54.06 10.76 -31.86
CA CYS A 62 55.14 11.58 -32.40
C CYS A 62 54.98 13.03 -31.93
N VAL A 63 55.82 13.46 -30.99
CA VAL A 63 55.65 14.73 -30.28
C VAL A 63 56.73 15.74 -30.66
N PHE A 64 56.31 16.91 -31.14
CA PHE A 64 57.11 18.13 -31.14
C PHE A 64 56.97 18.79 -29.77
N ALA A 65 58.05 18.81 -28.98
CA ALA A 65 58.07 19.39 -27.64
C ALA A 65 59.16 20.47 -27.57
N ASN A 66 58.75 21.75 -27.56
CA ASN A 66 59.69 22.88 -27.51
C ASN A 66 59.13 23.98 -26.59
N ALA A 67 59.82 24.22 -25.48
CA ALA A 67 59.30 24.99 -24.35
C ALA A 67 59.54 26.52 -24.43
N SER A 68 60.19 27.02 -25.48
CA SER A 68 60.58 28.44 -25.60
C SER A 68 60.10 29.14 -26.87
N GLU A 69 59.50 28.41 -27.81
CA GLU A 69 59.38 28.85 -29.21
C GLU A 69 57.93 28.79 -29.72
N SER A 70 57.64 29.56 -30.77
CA SER A 70 56.36 29.54 -31.48
C SER A 70 56.50 28.78 -32.80
N LEU A 71 55.39 28.26 -33.33
CA LEU A 71 55.37 27.44 -34.53
C LEU A 71 54.44 28.04 -35.60
N LEU A 72 54.99 28.35 -36.76
CA LEU A 72 54.25 28.73 -37.96
C LEU A 72 54.35 27.59 -38.98
N ILE A 73 53.21 27.12 -39.47
CA ILE A 73 53.11 26.12 -40.53
C ILE A 73 52.37 26.79 -41.68
N ALA A 74 53.06 26.99 -42.81
CA ALA A 74 52.57 27.85 -43.89
C ALA A 74 52.70 27.20 -45.28
N ASN A 75 51.63 27.26 -46.08
CA ASN A 75 51.58 26.76 -47.46
C ASN A 75 52.02 25.30 -47.64
N THR A 76 51.80 24.43 -46.66
CA THR A 76 52.32 23.06 -46.65
C THR A 76 51.39 22.07 -45.93
N THR A 77 51.51 20.79 -46.25
CA THR A 77 50.65 19.70 -45.77
C THR A 77 51.49 18.68 -45.01
N ILE A 78 51.30 18.57 -43.69
CA ILE A 78 52.00 17.58 -42.85
C ILE A 78 51.17 16.30 -42.80
N ASP A 79 51.50 15.34 -43.67
CA ASP A 79 50.99 13.97 -43.61
C ASP A 79 51.88 13.13 -42.69
N ALA A 80 51.39 12.88 -41.47
CA ALA A 80 52.11 12.12 -40.46
C ALA A 80 52.29 10.64 -40.87
N THR A 81 51.31 10.06 -41.56
CA THR A 81 51.39 8.67 -42.03
C THR A 81 52.51 8.53 -43.07
N ALA A 82 52.54 9.41 -44.08
CA ALA A 82 53.58 9.44 -45.10
C ALA A 82 54.97 9.84 -44.55
N LEU A 83 55.04 10.65 -43.49
CA LEU A 83 56.30 11.05 -42.87
C LEU A 83 56.95 9.95 -42.03
N PHE A 84 56.16 9.22 -41.22
CA PHE A 84 56.68 8.34 -40.16
C PHE A 84 56.51 6.83 -40.43
N VAL A 85 55.62 6.41 -41.35
CA VAL A 85 55.42 4.98 -41.67
C VAL A 85 56.27 4.58 -42.89
N GLN A 86 57.53 4.23 -42.65
CA GLN A 86 58.47 3.81 -43.70
C GLN A 86 58.33 2.33 -44.13
N ASP A 87 57.78 1.47 -43.26
CA ASP A 87 57.59 0.04 -43.50
C ASP A 87 56.10 -0.30 -43.62
N HIS A 88 55.65 -0.77 -44.78
CA HIS A 88 54.30 -1.31 -44.99
C HIS A 88 54.19 -2.75 -44.46
N GLY A 89 54.08 -2.89 -43.15
CA GLY A 89 53.74 -4.16 -42.50
C GLY A 89 52.27 -4.57 -42.70
N PRO A 90 51.88 -5.79 -42.29
CA PRO A 90 50.51 -6.30 -42.44
C PRO A 90 49.49 -5.69 -41.44
N PHE A 91 49.92 -4.73 -40.62
CA PHE A 91 49.12 -4.05 -39.61
C PHE A 91 49.11 -2.55 -39.90
N ALA A 92 47.95 -1.91 -39.81
CA ALA A 92 47.84 -0.46 -39.91
C ALA A 92 48.58 0.23 -38.75
N VAL A 93 49.16 1.40 -39.02
CA VAL A 93 49.91 2.20 -38.04
C VAL A 93 49.28 3.58 -37.94
N HIS A 94 48.59 3.84 -36.84
CA HIS A 94 48.02 5.15 -36.50
C HIS A 94 49.11 6.07 -35.98
N ILE A 95 49.26 7.26 -36.58
CA ILE A 95 50.21 8.27 -36.09
C ILE A 95 49.47 9.34 -35.30
N GLU A 96 49.93 9.59 -34.08
CA GLU A 96 49.40 10.62 -33.19
C GLU A 96 50.39 11.80 -33.14
N LEU A 97 50.00 12.93 -33.72
CA LEU A 97 50.83 14.11 -33.88
C LEU A 97 50.64 15.05 -32.68
N GLY A 98 51.61 15.07 -31.77
CA GLY A 98 51.65 15.98 -30.63
C GLY A 98 52.41 17.26 -30.94
N ILE A 99 51.84 18.42 -30.62
CA ILE A 99 52.49 19.73 -30.67
C ILE A 99 52.35 20.38 -29.29
N GLN A 100 53.44 20.34 -28.51
CA GLN A 100 53.50 20.88 -27.15
C GLN A 100 54.38 22.13 -27.12
N LEU A 101 53.73 23.29 -27.05
CA LEU A 101 54.34 24.62 -26.94
C LEU A 101 54.21 25.16 -25.51
N ASN A 102 54.85 26.29 -25.24
CA ASN A 102 54.73 26.93 -23.93
C ASN A 102 53.31 27.47 -23.68
N ARG A 103 52.69 27.10 -22.54
CA ARG A 103 51.35 27.55 -22.10
C ARG A 103 51.26 29.02 -21.65
N THR A 104 52.38 29.75 -21.60
CA THR A 104 52.43 31.19 -21.25
C THR A 104 52.80 32.12 -22.41
N SER A 105 53.49 31.62 -23.43
CA SER A 105 54.01 32.44 -24.55
C SER A 105 53.98 31.78 -25.94
N GLY A 106 53.82 30.45 -26.03
CA GLY A 106 53.92 29.71 -27.29
C GLY A 106 52.65 29.85 -28.14
N ALA A 107 52.81 30.24 -29.40
CA ALA A 107 51.72 30.35 -30.37
C ALA A 107 51.89 29.35 -31.52
N LEU A 108 50.77 28.73 -31.94
CA LEU A 108 50.68 27.95 -33.18
C LEU A 108 49.91 28.74 -34.24
N ARG A 109 50.46 28.82 -35.45
CA ARG A 109 49.76 29.39 -36.62
C ARG A 109 49.74 28.42 -37.79
N LEU A 110 48.58 28.28 -38.40
CA LEU A 110 48.34 27.56 -39.64
C LEU A 110 47.84 28.57 -40.69
N GLU A 111 48.63 28.77 -41.74
CA GLU A 111 48.38 29.74 -42.83
C GLU A 111 48.41 28.99 -44.17
N ASN A 112 47.25 28.75 -44.79
CA ASN A 112 47.08 27.86 -45.95
C ASN A 112 47.79 26.50 -45.76
N ALA A 113 47.58 25.86 -44.61
CA ALA A 113 48.32 24.65 -44.21
C ALA A 113 47.40 23.56 -43.64
N THR A 114 47.76 22.30 -43.84
CA THR A 114 46.98 21.16 -43.33
C THR A 114 47.81 20.20 -42.48
N LEU A 115 47.16 19.64 -41.45
CA LEU A 115 47.69 18.53 -40.65
C LEU A 115 46.82 17.30 -40.91
N LEU A 116 47.46 16.21 -41.37
CA LEU A 116 46.84 14.91 -41.66
C LEU A 116 47.48 13.85 -40.76
N ALA A 117 46.67 13.24 -39.88
CA ALA A 117 47.11 12.23 -38.91
C ALA A 117 45.92 11.40 -38.41
N SER A 118 46.18 10.32 -37.65
CA SER A 118 45.12 9.62 -36.90
C SER A 118 44.64 10.44 -35.71
N ALA A 119 45.58 11.04 -34.97
CA ALA A 119 45.24 12.04 -33.96
C ALA A 119 46.13 13.28 -34.05
N VAL A 120 45.59 14.43 -33.66
CA VAL A 120 46.32 15.69 -33.50
C VAL A 120 46.05 16.27 -32.11
N PHE A 121 47.10 16.41 -31.31
CA PHE A 121 47.07 16.97 -29.96
C PHE A 121 47.88 18.26 -29.93
N ILE A 122 47.25 19.40 -29.62
CA ILE A 122 47.90 20.72 -29.56
C ILE A 122 47.73 21.31 -28.17
N ASP A 123 48.85 21.71 -27.56
CA ASP A 123 48.91 22.42 -26.28
C ASP A 123 49.70 23.72 -26.47
N ALA A 124 49.04 24.87 -26.33
CA ALA A 124 49.60 26.18 -26.67
C ALA A 124 48.93 27.34 -25.91
N THR A 125 49.52 28.53 -25.99
CA THR A 125 48.91 29.75 -25.46
C THR A 125 47.86 30.31 -26.42
N ASN A 126 48.23 30.45 -27.69
CA ASN A 126 47.34 30.92 -28.75
C ASN A 126 47.42 29.99 -29.97
N VAL A 127 46.29 29.78 -30.64
CA VAL A 127 46.19 28.97 -31.85
C VAL A 127 45.37 29.74 -32.89
N SER A 128 45.88 29.87 -34.12
CA SER A 128 45.13 30.48 -35.23
C SER A 128 45.17 29.63 -36.50
N LEU A 129 43.99 29.32 -37.05
CA LEU A 129 43.80 28.66 -38.34
C LEU A 129 43.10 29.65 -39.28
N ASP A 130 43.74 29.99 -40.40
CA ASP A 130 43.09 30.76 -41.47
C ASP A 130 42.05 29.93 -42.24
N ALA A 131 41.22 30.58 -43.06
CA ALA A 131 40.10 29.95 -43.78
C ALA A 131 40.52 28.89 -44.82
N ALA A 132 41.80 28.81 -45.17
CA ALA A 132 42.35 27.79 -46.05
C ALA A 132 42.93 26.59 -45.29
N SER A 133 43.23 26.75 -44.00
CA SER A 133 43.87 25.73 -43.16
C SER A 133 42.89 24.71 -42.60
N ALA A 134 43.37 23.47 -42.41
CA ALA A 134 42.58 22.39 -41.84
C ALA A 134 43.41 21.42 -40.98
N ILE A 135 42.92 21.13 -39.78
CA ILE A 135 43.34 19.95 -39.04
C ILE A 135 42.35 18.84 -39.41
N ASN A 136 42.83 17.83 -40.13
CA ASN A 136 41.97 16.84 -40.75
C ASN A 136 42.44 15.42 -40.38
N THR A 137 41.57 14.70 -39.68
CA THR A 137 41.75 13.32 -39.24
C THR A 137 40.65 12.41 -39.79
N THR A 138 39.90 12.89 -40.79
CA THR A 138 38.80 12.15 -41.44
C THR A 138 39.31 10.82 -42.01
N ALA A 139 38.55 9.75 -41.78
CA ALA A 139 38.89 8.37 -42.16
C ALA A 139 40.25 7.84 -41.65
N ASN A 140 40.88 8.46 -40.65
CA ASN A 140 42.17 8.02 -40.08
C ASN A 140 42.04 7.36 -38.68
N GLY A 141 40.81 7.09 -38.23
CA GLY A 141 40.48 6.27 -37.07
C GLY A 141 40.50 4.76 -37.35
N LEU A 142 39.97 3.98 -36.41
CA LEU A 142 40.06 2.51 -36.41
C LEU A 142 39.38 1.89 -37.64
N ARG A 143 39.93 0.78 -38.11
CA ARG A 143 39.27 -0.10 -39.10
C ARG A 143 38.12 -0.87 -38.47
N PHE A 144 38.36 -1.36 -37.25
CA PHE A 144 37.37 -2.04 -36.42
C PHE A 144 37.43 -1.49 -34.99
N GLY A 145 36.31 -1.00 -34.46
CA GLY A 145 36.22 -0.41 -33.12
C GLY A 145 35.06 -0.96 -32.27
N PRO A 146 34.81 -0.37 -31.10
CA PRO A 146 33.76 -0.82 -30.20
C PRO A 146 32.36 -0.65 -30.81
N GLY A 147 31.56 -1.73 -30.73
CA GLY A 147 30.24 -1.82 -31.36
C GLY A 147 30.24 -2.43 -32.77
N TYR A 148 31.40 -2.61 -33.44
CA TYR A 148 31.45 -3.26 -34.75
C TYR A 148 30.85 -4.68 -34.70
N SER A 149 30.13 -5.04 -35.76
CA SER A 149 29.47 -6.34 -35.91
C SER A 149 29.95 -7.04 -37.18
N SER A 150 30.43 -8.27 -37.01
CA SER A 150 30.86 -9.14 -38.11
C SER A 150 29.73 -9.95 -38.75
N TYR A 151 28.51 -9.87 -38.20
CA TYR A 151 27.31 -10.51 -38.75
C TYR A 151 26.53 -9.58 -39.67
N VAL A 152 26.45 -8.29 -39.31
CA VAL A 152 25.79 -7.25 -40.11
C VAL A 152 26.74 -6.04 -40.14
N PRO A 153 27.29 -5.65 -41.31
CA PRO A 153 28.23 -4.53 -41.37
C PRO A 153 27.55 -3.21 -40.99
N MET A 154 28.06 -2.56 -39.94
CA MET A 154 27.56 -1.30 -39.37
C MET A 154 28.71 -0.50 -38.78
N GLY A 155 28.85 0.77 -39.16
CA GLY A 155 29.76 1.74 -38.54
C GLY A 155 29.35 2.02 -37.10
N SER A 156 30.27 1.89 -36.15
CA SER A 156 29.89 1.73 -34.74
C SER A 156 30.15 2.94 -33.84
N ALA A 157 29.40 2.99 -32.73
CA ALA A 157 29.17 4.20 -31.97
C ALA A 157 30.29 4.60 -30.99
N TYR A 158 30.56 5.90 -31.00
CA TYR A 158 31.05 6.64 -29.85
C TYR A 158 30.22 7.89 -29.53
N GLY A 159 29.66 8.55 -30.56
CA GLY A 159 28.57 9.52 -30.43
C GLY A 159 27.21 8.88 -30.70
N GLY A 160 26.95 8.52 -31.96
CA GLY A 160 25.73 7.85 -32.42
C GLY A 160 26.01 6.48 -33.05
N LEU A 161 25.00 5.61 -33.10
CA LEU A 161 25.02 4.35 -33.86
C LEU A 161 24.95 4.62 -35.38
N GLY A 162 25.63 3.80 -36.19
CA GLY A 162 25.50 3.80 -37.65
C GLY A 162 24.33 2.95 -38.15
N GLY A 163 23.99 3.14 -39.43
CA GLY A 163 22.91 2.47 -40.13
C GLY A 163 23.24 1.04 -40.59
N TYR A 164 22.20 0.35 -41.03
CA TYR A 164 22.26 -1.03 -41.52
C TYR A 164 22.76 -1.12 -42.94
N THR A 165 23.73 -2.02 -43.18
CA THR A 165 23.99 -2.53 -44.53
C THR A 165 22.91 -3.55 -44.89
N LEU A 166 22.38 -3.45 -46.11
CA LEU A 166 21.45 -4.42 -46.68
C LEU A 166 22.19 -5.24 -47.75
N SER A 167 21.86 -6.53 -47.90
CA SER A 167 22.42 -7.37 -48.97
C SER A 167 21.55 -8.59 -49.23
N HIS A 168 21.19 -8.79 -50.50
CA HIS A 168 20.43 -9.96 -50.95
C HIS A 168 21.31 -11.18 -51.30
N ALA A 169 22.64 -10.99 -51.30
CA ALA A 169 23.63 -12.00 -51.70
C ALA A 169 24.24 -12.76 -50.51
N SER A 170 23.76 -12.55 -49.29
CA SER A 170 24.32 -13.13 -48.07
C SER A 170 23.23 -13.46 -47.05
N PHE A 171 23.04 -14.74 -46.74
CA PHE A 171 22.03 -15.24 -45.78
C PHE A 171 22.16 -14.72 -44.34
N ALA A 172 23.21 -13.93 -44.03
CA ALA A 172 23.45 -13.32 -42.72
C ALA A 172 23.06 -11.82 -42.66
N VAL A 173 22.69 -11.20 -43.80
CA VAL A 173 22.41 -9.76 -43.91
C VAL A 173 20.96 -9.55 -44.37
N PRO A 174 20.20 -8.58 -43.81
CA PRO A 174 18.83 -8.30 -44.23
C PRO A 174 18.72 -7.87 -45.71
N GLY A 175 17.64 -8.28 -46.38
CA GLY A 175 17.35 -7.89 -47.77
C GLY A 175 16.71 -6.49 -47.87
N SER A 176 15.89 -6.13 -46.88
CA SER A 176 15.20 -4.85 -46.71
C SER A 176 15.26 -4.37 -45.25
N CYS A 177 14.83 -3.13 -44.98
CA CYS A 177 14.72 -2.61 -43.61
C CYS A 177 13.67 -3.32 -42.74
N ASP A 178 12.69 -4.01 -43.35
CA ASP A 178 11.67 -4.76 -42.61
C ASP A 178 12.16 -6.16 -42.19
N ASP A 179 13.17 -6.72 -42.89
CA ASP A 179 13.80 -8.00 -42.56
C ASP A 179 14.81 -7.93 -41.38
N ILE A 180 15.04 -6.74 -40.81
CA ILE A 180 16.01 -6.55 -39.73
C ILE A 180 15.54 -7.26 -38.45
N ASP A 181 16.37 -8.16 -37.91
CA ASP A 181 16.27 -8.61 -36.52
C ASP A 181 16.56 -7.41 -35.59
N ARG A 182 15.46 -6.82 -35.12
CA ARG A 182 15.46 -5.62 -34.30
C ARG A 182 15.86 -5.86 -32.84
N ASP A 183 16.09 -7.11 -32.41
CA ASP A 183 16.62 -7.43 -31.07
C ASP A 183 18.14 -7.67 -31.10
N GLY A 184 18.67 -8.30 -32.16
CA GLY A 184 20.12 -8.38 -32.39
C GLY A 184 20.82 -7.01 -32.51
N ALA A 185 20.05 -6.01 -32.94
CA ALA A 185 20.44 -4.62 -33.19
C ALA A 185 21.22 -3.93 -32.05
N TYR A 186 20.78 -4.07 -30.80
CA TYR A 186 21.20 -3.18 -29.70
C TYR A 186 22.22 -3.81 -28.75
N THR A 187 22.96 -4.83 -29.21
CA THR A 187 23.73 -5.73 -28.33
C THR A 187 25.09 -5.18 -27.84
N LYS A 188 25.59 -4.05 -28.36
CA LYS A 188 26.92 -3.48 -27.99
C LYS A 188 27.07 -1.93 -27.96
N PRO A 189 26.05 -1.09 -27.69
CA PRO A 189 26.22 0.37 -27.70
C PRO A 189 27.11 0.86 -26.54
N ILE A 190 28.07 1.74 -26.84
CA ILE A 190 28.82 2.52 -25.83
C ILE A 190 28.48 4.00 -26.01
N GLY A 191 27.74 4.55 -25.05
CA GLY A 191 27.40 5.97 -24.99
C GLY A 191 28.26 6.70 -23.97
N ASP A 192 29.36 7.30 -24.41
CA ASP A 192 30.31 7.99 -23.52
C ASP A 192 30.63 9.40 -24.03
N LEU A 193 30.20 10.39 -23.25
CA LEU A 193 30.33 11.83 -23.50
C LEU A 193 31.78 12.33 -23.53
N PHE A 194 32.72 11.64 -22.87
CA PHE A 194 34.11 12.07 -22.71
C PHE A 194 35.11 11.08 -23.32
N GLY A 195 34.75 9.79 -23.41
CA GLY A 195 35.45 8.77 -24.16
C GLY A 195 36.46 7.91 -23.40
N HIS A 196 36.18 7.55 -22.15
CA HIS A 196 36.95 6.58 -21.38
C HIS A 196 36.09 5.57 -20.58
N VAL A 197 35.51 4.61 -21.30
CA VAL A 197 35.21 3.27 -20.77
C VAL A 197 35.84 2.22 -21.71
N MET A 198 36.93 1.61 -21.26
CA MET A 198 37.83 0.71 -22.04
C MET A 198 38.53 1.45 -23.21
N ASP A 199 39.73 1.96 -22.92
CA ASP A 199 40.49 2.91 -23.75
C ASP A 199 40.82 2.41 -25.18
N PHE A 200 40.33 3.15 -26.18
CA PHE A 200 40.83 3.16 -27.57
C PHE A 200 41.03 4.60 -28.07
N ARG A 201 41.56 5.47 -27.19
CA ARG A 201 41.99 6.86 -27.41
C ARG A 201 40.99 7.84 -28.05
N GLY A 202 39.75 7.44 -28.31
CA GLY A 202 38.67 8.31 -28.80
C GLY A 202 38.40 8.26 -30.32
N TYR A 203 39.02 7.32 -31.03
CA TYR A 203 38.82 7.13 -32.47
C TYR A 203 37.41 6.62 -32.82
N GLY A 204 36.84 7.09 -33.92
CA GLY A 204 35.67 6.47 -34.54
C GLY A 204 36.00 5.08 -35.09
N SER A 205 34.99 4.22 -35.26
CA SER A 205 35.14 2.91 -35.91
C SER A 205 34.83 2.97 -37.40
N GLY A 206 35.54 2.17 -38.19
CA GLY A 206 35.13 1.82 -39.54
C GLY A 206 33.87 0.94 -39.57
N GLY A 207 33.25 0.89 -40.74
CA GLY A 207 32.07 0.06 -41.01
C GLY A 207 32.32 -1.16 -41.91
N SER A 208 33.55 -1.33 -42.43
CA SER A 208 33.95 -2.51 -43.21
C SER A 208 35.47 -2.74 -43.18
N GLU A 209 35.94 -3.77 -43.88
CA GLU A 209 37.38 -4.04 -44.02
C GLU A 209 38.11 -3.05 -44.95
N ALA A 210 37.42 -2.19 -45.70
CA ALA A 210 38.07 -1.23 -46.59
C ALA A 210 38.62 -0.01 -45.82
N ASP A 211 39.89 0.36 -46.04
CA ASP A 211 40.52 1.52 -45.37
C ASP A 211 39.79 2.84 -45.67
N SER A 212 39.15 2.98 -46.82
CA SER A 212 38.29 4.12 -47.19
C SER A 212 36.97 4.20 -46.39
N THR A 213 36.65 3.17 -45.59
CA THR A 213 35.49 3.12 -44.68
C THR A 213 35.87 3.19 -43.21
N ARG A 214 37.13 3.55 -42.88
CA ARG A 214 37.62 3.80 -41.51
C ARG A 214 36.82 4.90 -40.79
N GLY A 215 36.79 4.84 -39.47
CA GLY A 215 36.19 5.91 -38.66
C GLY A 215 37.01 7.20 -38.67
N GLY A 216 36.45 8.27 -38.12
CA GLY A 216 37.15 9.53 -37.91
C GLY A 216 38.22 9.43 -36.82
N GLY A 217 39.28 10.25 -36.94
CA GLY A 217 40.36 10.30 -35.98
C GLY A 217 40.04 11.07 -34.70
N ARG A 218 41.07 11.65 -34.06
CA ARG A 218 40.90 12.51 -32.89
C ARG A 218 41.60 13.86 -33.04
N ILE A 219 40.89 14.93 -32.72
CA ILE A 219 41.47 16.28 -32.59
C ILE A 219 41.34 16.72 -31.13
N ALA A 220 42.41 17.22 -30.53
CA ALA A 220 42.41 17.76 -29.18
C ALA A 220 43.21 19.06 -29.12
N LEU A 221 42.53 20.17 -28.85
CA LEU A 221 43.12 21.51 -28.71
C LEU A 221 42.98 21.98 -27.26
N ASN A 222 44.11 22.29 -26.62
CA ASN A 222 44.19 22.90 -25.29
C ASN A 222 44.89 24.27 -25.42
N VAL A 223 44.12 25.35 -25.27
CA VAL A 223 44.54 26.71 -25.64
C VAL A 223 44.35 27.66 -24.45
N SER A 224 45.45 28.05 -23.78
CA SER A 224 45.35 28.77 -22.50
C SER A 224 44.81 30.21 -22.62
N ALA A 225 44.90 30.85 -23.79
CA ALA A 225 44.37 32.18 -24.06
C ALA A 225 43.35 32.23 -25.21
N THR A 226 43.78 32.28 -26.48
CA THR A 226 42.85 32.53 -27.61
C THR A 226 42.97 31.53 -28.76
N LEU A 227 41.82 31.02 -29.20
CA LEU A 227 41.67 30.23 -30.43
C LEU A 227 40.95 31.06 -31.49
N GLN A 228 41.63 31.36 -32.59
CA GLN A 228 41.05 31.92 -33.81
C GLN A 228 40.85 30.77 -34.82
N LEU A 229 39.60 30.40 -35.05
CA LEU A 229 39.21 29.32 -35.94
C LEU A 229 38.38 29.89 -37.10
N ASP A 230 39.05 30.24 -38.19
CA ASP A 230 38.42 30.53 -39.48
C ASP A 230 38.55 29.33 -40.44
N GLY A 231 39.54 28.46 -40.20
CA GLY A 231 39.73 27.17 -40.87
C GLY A 231 38.83 26.03 -40.36
N ARG A 232 39.26 24.78 -40.58
CA ARG A 232 38.44 23.59 -40.32
C ARG A 232 39.09 22.60 -39.36
N LEU A 233 38.31 22.04 -38.44
CA LEU A 233 38.65 20.85 -37.65
C LEU A 233 37.74 19.71 -38.13
N LEU A 234 38.31 18.70 -38.78
CA LEU A 234 37.58 17.61 -39.42
C LEU A 234 37.99 16.26 -38.82
N ALA A 235 37.03 15.54 -38.26
CA ALA A 235 37.19 14.20 -37.70
C ALA A 235 36.06 13.28 -38.21
N ASP A 236 35.80 13.33 -39.51
CA ASP A 236 34.65 12.65 -40.12
C ASP A 236 34.95 11.18 -40.46
N GLY A 237 33.90 10.38 -40.65
CA GLY A 237 34.01 8.98 -41.06
C GLY A 237 34.23 8.80 -42.57
N GLY A 238 34.90 7.71 -42.94
CA GLY A 238 35.15 7.31 -44.33
C GLY A 238 33.87 6.95 -45.09
N PHE A 239 33.78 7.44 -46.34
CA PHE A 239 32.52 7.56 -47.08
C PHE A 239 32.38 6.61 -48.29
N ASP A 240 33.42 5.89 -48.69
CA ASP A 240 33.39 5.00 -49.89
C ASP A 240 32.79 3.61 -49.57
N ALA A 241 31.59 3.58 -49.01
CA ALA A 241 30.85 2.35 -48.78
C ALA A 241 30.26 1.79 -50.09
N THR A 242 30.75 0.63 -50.53
CA THR A 242 30.09 -0.15 -51.58
C THR A 242 28.76 -0.75 -51.09
N ALA A 243 27.92 -1.25 -51.99
CA ALA A 243 26.57 -1.74 -51.71
C ALA A 243 26.46 -2.97 -50.76
N SER A 244 27.57 -3.46 -50.21
CA SER A 244 27.65 -4.54 -49.22
C SER A 244 28.56 -4.23 -48.02
N THR A 245 28.83 -2.95 -47.76
CA THR A 245 29.76 -2.45 -46.72
C THR A 245 29.18 -1.22 -46.02
N SER A 246 29.50 -0.99 -44.74
CA SER A 246 29.08 0.23 -44.03
C SER A 246 30.20 1.28 -44.01
N SER A 247 29.82 2.55 -43.97
CA SER A 247 30.72 3.69 -43.80
C SER A 247 31.24 3.86 -42.37
N GLY A 248 32.34 4.58 -42.23
CA GLY A 248 32.95 4.86 -40.93
C GLY A 248 32.13 5.85 -40.10
N ALA A 249 32.12 5.67 -38.78
CA ALA A 249 31.53 6.61 -37.84
C ALA A 249 32.45 7.83 -37.59
N GLY A 250 31.86 8.95 -37.18
CA GLY A 250 32.60 10.15 -36.80
C GLY A 250 33.54 9.92 -35.61
N GLY A 251 34.63 10.68 -35.58
CA GLY A 251 35.67 10.64 -34.55
C GLY A 251 35.35 11.47 -33.31
N THR A 252 36.38 11.96 -32.62
CA THR A 252 36.22 12.83 -31.43
C THR A 252 37.01 14.14 -31.59
N VAL A 253 36.34 15.28 -31.46
CA VAL A 253 36.97 16.60 -31.36
C VAL A 253 36.81 17.13 -29.93
N VAL A 254 37.93 17.58 -29.34
CA VAL A 254 37.99 18.18 -27.99
C VAL A 254 38.62 19.56 -28.14
N VAL A 255 37.94 20.62 -27.70
CA VAL A 255 38.49 21.98 -27.68
C VAL A 255 38.28 22.59 -26.30
N GLN A 256 39.39 22.99 -25.67
CA GLN A 256 39.42 23.73 -24.42
C GLN A 256 40.13 25.06 -24.70
N ALA A 257 39.43 26.19 -24.56
CA ALA A 257 39.98 27.51 -24.87
C ALA A 257 39.41 28.59 -23.94
N SER A 258 40.24 29.51 -23.43
CA SER A 258 39.72 30.62 -22.61
C SER A 258 38.81 31.56 -23.42
N ALA A 259 39.15 31.83 -24.69
CA ALA A 259 38.25 32.49 -25.65
C ALA A 259 38.38 31.91 -27.06
N MET A 260 37.25 31.84 -27.78
CA MET A 260 37.14 31.32 -29.15
C MET A 260 36.55 32.39 -30.08
N ARG A 261 37.07 32.52 -31.31
CA ARG A 261 36.65 33.48 -32.33
C ARG A 261 36.79 32.88 -33.73
N GLY A 262 36.06 33.45 -34.69
CA GLY A 262 36.18 33.14 -36.13
C GLY A 262 34.87 32.66 -36.77
N SER A 263 34.95 32.21 -38.02
CA SER A 263 33.83 31.64 -38.78
C SER A 263 34.15 30.29 -39.44
N GLY A 264 34.97 29.49 -38.78
CA GLY A 264 35.39 28.16 -39.23
C GLY A 264 34.38 27.04 -38.92
N ALA A 265 34.82 25.80 -39.06
CA ALA A 265 33.98 24.61 -38.89
C ALA A 265 34.62 23.56 -37.97
N ILE A 266 33.78 22.87 -37.19
CA ILE A 266 34.13 21.76 -36.30
C ILE A 266 33.23 20.57 -36.62
N HIS A 267 33.73 19.61 -37.40
CA HIS A 267 32.95 18.47 -37.90
C HIS A 267 33.47 17.13 -37.36
N ALA A 268 32.54 16.27 -36.96
CA ALA A 268 32.75 14.88 -36.59
C ALA A 268 31.58 14.03 -37.13
N VAL A 269 31.36 14.11 -38.44
CA VAL A 269 30.19 13.56 -39.15
C VAL A 269 30.44 12.11 -39.58
N GLY A 270 29.41 11.26 -39.55
CA GLY A 270 29.48 9.89 -40.06
C GLY A 270 29.53 9.83 -41.60
N GLY A 271 30.30 8.88 -42.15
CA GLY A 271 30.40 8.68 -43.61
C GLY A 271 29.06 8.30 -44.24
N GLN A 272 28.82 8.73 -45.49
CA GLN A 272 27.50 8.67 -46.14
C GLN A 272 26.96 7.24 -46.33
N ALA A 273 25.64 7.09 -46.28
CA ALA A 273 24.97 5.84 -46.62
C ALA A 273 24.86 5.70 -48.15
N THR A 274 25.16 4.54 -48.72
CA THR A 274 25.06 4.33 -50.17
C THR A 274 23.78 3.62 -50.57
N ALA A 275 23.15 4.15 -51.63
CA ALA A 275 21.86 3.68 -52.11
C ALA A 275 21.93 2.22 -52.63
N PRO A 276 20.79 1.53 -52.73
CA PRO A 276 20.71 0.21 -53.34
C PRO A 276 21.21 0.16 -54.79
N ASP A 277 21.44 -1.05 -55.31
CA ASP A 277 21.72 -1.25 -56.72
C ASP A 277 20.50 -0.97 -57.61
N SER A 278 20.67 -1.06 -58.93
CA SER A 278 19.60 -0.82 -59.91
C SER A 278 18.45 -1.82 -59.88
N SER A 279 18.50 -2.86 -59.03
CA SER A 279 17.39 -3.78 -58.73
C SER A 279 16.57 -3.38 -57.50
N GLY A 280 16.90 -2.24 -56.89
CA GLY A 280 16.25 -1.70 -55.69
C GLY A 280 16.64 -2.41 -54.39
N ARG A 281 17.77 -3.14 -54.39
CA ARG A 281 18.18 -4.02 -53.28
C ARG A 281 19.66 -3.83 -52.91
N GLY A 282 20.00 -4.18 -51.67
CA GLY A 282 21.32 -3.92 -51.09
C GLY A 282 21.51 -2.46 -50.64
N GLY A 283 22.75 -2.05 -50.37
CA GLY A 283 23.13 -0.68 -50.01
C GLY A 283 23.91 -0.61 -48.70
N GLY A 284 24.86 0.32 -48.62
CA GLY A 284 25.77 0.46 -47.50
C GLY A 284 25.23 1.36 -46.39
N GLY A 285 25.26 0.87 -45.14
CA GLY A 285 24.81 1.65 -43.98
C GLY A 285 25.73 2.83 -43.69
N GLY A 286 25.17 4.02 -43.46
CA GLY A 286 25.92 5.22 -43.11
C GLY A 286 26.53 5.15 -41.71
N GLY A 287 27.66 5.83 -41.50
CA GLY A 287 28.33 5.88 -40.21
C GLY A 287 27.54 6.67 -39.16
N GLY A 288 27.66 6.31 -37.89
CA GLY A 288 27.10 7.11 -36.79
C GLY A 288 27.87 8.41 -36.57
N GLY A 289 27.22 9.42 -36.00
CA GLY A 289 27.86 10.69 -35.66
C GLY A 289 28.94 10.54 -34.57
N GLY A 290 29.95 11.41 -34.62
CA GLY A 290 31.06 11.45 -33.68
C GLY A 290 30.76 12.23 -32.39
N ARG A 291 31.80 12.71 -31.74
CA ARG A 291 31.72 13.49 -30.50
C ARG A 291 32.42 14.83 -30.63
N ILE A 292 31.81 15.88 -30.11
CA ILE A 292 32.39 17.22 -30.05
C ILE A 292 32.26 17.77 -28.64
N PHE A 293 33.40 18.00 -27.96
CA PHE A 293 33.47 18.62 -26.64
C PHE A 293 34.05 20.03 -26.75
N LEU A 294 33.30 21.05 -26.31
CA LEU A 294 33.68 22.46 -26.43
C LEU A 294 33.59 23.15 -25.07
N GLN A 295 34.74 23.36 -24.43
CA GLN A 295 34.85 24.10 -23.17
C GLN A 295 35.42 25.50 -23.44
N VAL A 296 34.59 26.53 -23.26
CA VAL A 296 34.95 27.93 -23.52
C VAL A 296 34.42 28.85 -22.41
N ALA A 297 35.23 29.79 -21.91
CA ALA A 297 34.78 30.73 -20.87
C ALA A 297 33.86 31.84 -21.44
N THR A 298 34.08 32.23 -22.70
CA THR A 298 33.15 33.05 -23.47
C THR A 298 32.09 32.19 -24.17
N ALA A 299 30.89 32.72 -24.42
CA ALA A 299 29.91 32.07 -25.29
C ALA A 299 30.49 31.84 -26.71
N LEU A 300 30.06 30.75 -27.36
CA LEU A 300 30.53 30.41 -28.70
C LEU A 300 30.05 31.45 -29.73
N PRO A 301 30.88 31.87 -30.70
CA PRO A 301 30.41 32.69 -31.82
C PRO A 301 29.37 31.92 -32.66
N PRO A 302 28.21 32.51 -33.02
CA PRO A 302 27.19 31.86 -33.86
C PRO A 302 27.64 31.69 -35.33
N THR A 303 28.85 32.12 -35.66
CA THR A 303 29.49 32.00 -36.97
C THR A 303 30.34 30.74 -37.13
N ILE A 304 30.56 29.97 -36.07
CA ILE A 304 31.30 28.69 -36.13
C ILE A 304 30.31 27.56 -36.33
N ASP A 305 30.47 26.80 -37.42
CA ASP A 305 29.65 25.62 -37.70
C ASP A 305 30.12 24.42 -36.87
N VAL A 306 29.19 23.69 -36.24
CA VAL A 306 29.49 22.57 -35.33
C VAL A 306 28.56 21.40 -35.65
N ALA A 307 29.11 20.31 -36.19
CA ALA A 307 28.34 19.22 -36.76
C ALA A 307 28.85 17.84 -36.31
N ALA A 308 28.02 17.10 -35.58
CA ALA A 308 28.25 15.70 -35.22
C ALA A 308 27.19 14.77 -35.86
N PHE A 309 26.82 15.03 -37.12
CA PHE A 309 25.70 14.35 -37.78
C PHE A 309 25.99 12.88 -38.13
N GLY A 310 24.94 12.08 -38.24
CA GLY A 310 24.99 10.74 -38.83
C GLY A 310 25.07 10.77 -40.36
N GLY A 311 25.61 9.69 -40.93
CA GLY A 311 25.73 9.50 -42.36
C GLY A 311 24.38 9.21 -43.02
N ARG A 312 23.98 10.06 -43.97
CA ARG A 312 22.77 9.89 -44.79
C ARG A 312 23.13 9.63 -46.26
N HIS A 313 22.13 9.33 -47.08
CA HIS A 313 22.29 9.22 -48.53
C HIS A 313 22.54 10.58 -49.20
N ALA A 314 23.27 10.56 -50.33
CA ALA A 314 23.62 11.77 -51.10
C ALA A 314 22.43 12.46 -51.81
N SER A 315 21.33 11.73 -51.99
CA SER A 315 20.01 12.23 -52.43
C SER A 315 19.01 12.06 -51.28
N PRO A 316 17.91 12.84 -51.20
CA PRO A 316 16.71 12.33 -50.55
C PRO A 316 16.36 11.00 -51.22
N VAL A 317 16.49 9.91 -50.46
CA VAL A 317 16.30 8.53 -50.91
C VAL A 317 14.97 8.01 -50.38
N ASP A 318 14.46 6.98 -51.07
CA ASP A 318 13.14 6.39 -50.88
C ASP A 318 12.81 6.02 -49.42
N ASP A 319 11.54 6.16 -49.10
CA ASP A 319 10.94 6.10 -47.75
C ASP A 319 11.05 4.69 -47.10
N ASN A 320 11.50 3.72 -47.89
CA ASN A 320 11.72 2.31 -47.57
C ASN A 320 13.12 2.00 -46.99
N LEU A 321 14.07 2.95 -47.05
CA LEU A 321 15.49 2.72 -46.73
C LEU A 321 15.93 3.39 -45.41
N TRP A 322 14.96 3.75 -44.57
CA TRP A 322 15.12 4.45 -43.30
C TRP A 322 16.12 3.82 -42.32
N CYS A 323 16.40 2.53 -42.43
CA CYS A 323 17.36 1.82 -41.57
C CYS A 323 18.84 2.05 -41.94
N GLN A 324 19.12 2.57 -43.15
CA GLN A 324 20.50 2.74 -43.64
C GLN A 324 21.15 4.04 -43.17
N GLU A 325 20.38 5.01 -42.65
CA GLU A 325 20.92 6.25 -42.10
C GLU A 325 21.59 6.03 -40.73
N GLY A 326 22.75 6.66 -40.52
CA GLY A 326 23.37 6.77 -39.21
C GLY A 326 22.69 7.82 -38.33
N SER A 327 22.79 7.65 -37.02
CA SER A 327 22.20 8.57 -36.04
C SER A 327 23.14 9.70 -35.62
N ALA A 328 22.56 10.78 -35.07
CA ALA A 328 23.29 11.92 -34.52
C ALA A 328 24.30 11.50 -33.44
N GLY A 329 25.44 12.18 -33.42
CA GLY A 329 26.45 12.14 -32.39
C GLY A 329 26.10 13.00 -31.17
N THR A 330 27.10 13.27 -30.33
CA THR A 330 26.94 14.10 -29.12
C THR A 330 27.80 15.36 -29.18
N ILE A 331 27.20 16.51 -28.91
CA ILE A 331 27.89 17.81 -28.82
C ILE A 331 27.73 18.31 -27.38
N LEU A 332 28.82 18.39 -26.63
CA LEU A 332 28.84 18.81 -25.22
C LEU A 332 29.51 20.18 -25.10
N PHE A 333 28.69 21.21 -24.90
CA PHE A 333 29.12 22.56 -24.59
C PHE A 333 29.32 22.72 -23.08
N VAL A 334 30.43 23.33 -22.69
CA VAL A 334 30.76 23.62 -21.30
C VAL A 334 31.13 25.09 -21.18
N THR A 335 30.30 25.88 -20.49
CA THR A 335 30.60 27.28 -20.21
C THR A 335 31.08 27.44 -18.78
N GLN A 336 32.25 28.06 -18.62
CA GLN A 336 32.89 28.26 -17.32
C GLN A 336 32.98 29.75 -17.00
N ARG A 337 32.23 30.21 -16.00
CA ARG A 337 32.24 31.58 -15.51
C ARG A 337 32.65 31.58 -14.04
N ASP A 338 33.79 32.19 -13.75
CA ASP A 338 34.41 32.25 -12.43
C ASP A 338 34.51 30.86 -11.77
N THR A 339 33.67 30.59 -10.77
CA THR A 339 33.59 29.31 -10.05
C THR A 339 32.45 28.40 -10.51
N THR A 340 31.64 28.83 -11.47
CA THR A 340 30.48 28.07 -11.98
C THR A 340 30.76 27.44 -13.34
N VAL A 341 30.32 26.19 -13.50
CA VAL A 341 30.41 25.42 -14.73
C VAL A 341 28.99 25.02 -15.11
N ASP A 342 28.46 25.59 -16.19
CA ASP A 342 27.16 25.23 -16.75
C ASP A 342 27.39 24.41 -18.04
N GLY A 343 27.01 23.12 -18.00
CA GLY A 343 27.10 22.22 -19.16
C GLY A 343 25.77 22.06 -19.90
N GLN A 344 25.83 21.99 -21.23
CA GLN A 344 24.71 21.65 -22.11
C GLN A 344 25.11 20.55 -23.10
N LEU A 345 24.36 19.45 -23.09
CA LEU A 345 24.45 18.39 -24.09
C LEU A 345 23.41 18.65 -25.19
N VAL A 346 23.87 18.67 -26.44
CA VAL A 346 23.03 18.75 -27.64
C VAL A 346 23.20 17.48 -28.45
N ILE A 347 22.07 16.85 -28.76
CA ILE A 347 21.95 15.76 -29.73
C ILE A 347 21.05 16.29 -30.83
N LYS A 348 21.65 16.69 -31.96
CA LYS A 348 20.91 17.22 -33.11
C LYS A 348 21.32 16.52 -34.40
N GLU A 349 20.34 15.99 -35.13
CA GLU A 349 20.51 15.55 -36.51
C GLU A 349 20.28 16.71 -37.51
N ARG A 350 20.70 16.54 -38.77
CA ARG A 350 20.41 17.51 -39.84
C ARG A 350 18.90 17.75 -39.99
N ASP A 351 18.52 19.01 -40.16
CA ASP A 351 17.13 19.41 -40.36
C ASP A 351 16.53 18.76 -41.63
N GLY A 352 15.29 18.29 -41.55
CA GLY A 352 14.61 17.53 -42.60
C GLY A 352 13.13 17.29 -42.29
N PRO A 353 12.34 16.78 -43.25
CA PRO A 353 10.90 16.56 -43.07
C PRO A 353 10.66 15.50 -41.97
N PRO A 354 9.76 15.74 -41.00
CA PRO A 354 9.59 14.86 -39.84
C PRO A 354 9.20 13.44 -40.26
N LYS A 355 10.08 12.48 -39.99
CA LYS A 355 9.83 11.05 -40.13
C LYS A 355 8.99 10.56 -38.94
N PRO A 356 8.04 9.63 -39.12
CA PRO A 356 7.31 9.06 -38.00
C PRO A 356 8.27 8.30 -37.06
N PRO A 357 8.03 8.28 -35.73
CA PRO A 357 8.90 7.59 -34.78
C PRO A 357 9.17 6.12 -35.14
N SER A 358 8.21 5.45 -35.80
CA SER A 358 8.33 4.06 -36.30
C SER A 358 9.50 3.80 -37.26
N ARG A 359 10.09 4.85 -37.85
CA ARG A 359 11.28 4.77 -38.71
C ARG A 359 12.58 5.19 -38.00
N LEU A 360 12.52 5.55 -36.72
CA LEU A 360 13.68 5.81 -35.87
C LEU A 360 14.07 4.52 -35.12
N LEU A 361 15.03 3.80 -35.70
CA LEU A 361 15.61 2.57 -35.13
C LEU A 361 17.02 2.84 -34.56
N VAL A 362 17.83 3.56 -35.31
CA VAL A 362 19.22 3.88 -34.97
C VAL A 362 19.23 5.21 -34.19
N GLY A 363 19.96 5.28 -33.09
CA GLY A 363 19.92 6.44 -32.19
C GLY A 363 21.20 6.67 -31.38
N THR A 364 21.22 7.79 -30.67
CA THR A 364 22.32 8.28 -29.85
C THR A 364 22.25 7.64 -28.45
N PRO A 365 23.18 6.73 -28.09
CA PRO A 365 23.16 6.07 -26.79
C PRO A 365 23.61 6.99 -25.65
N LEU A 366 22.82 7.09 -24.58
CA LEU A 366 23.27 7.54 -23.25
C LEU A 366 22.99 6.42 -22.23
N PHE A 367 23.80 5.36 -22.27
CA PHE A 367 23.62 4.18 -21.41
C PHE A 367 24.54 4.17 -20.20
N TYR A 368 23.95 3.94 -19.03
CA TYR A 368 24.67 3.62 -17.79
C TYR A 368 24.89 2.10 -17.68
N TRP A 369 26.07 1.62 -18.07
CA TRP A 369 26.58 0.27 -17.73
C TRP A 369 28.13 0.25 -17.71
N THR A 370 28.75 1.03 -16.82
CA THR A 370 30.13 0.70 -16.40
C THR A 370 30.11 -0.54 -15.51
N SER A 371 31.18 -1.32 -15.49
CA SER A 371 31.33 -2.49 -14.59
C SER A 371 31.39 -2.12 -13.09
N ARG A 372 31.30 -0.83 -12.76
CA ARG A 372 31.46 -0.26 -11.42
C ARG A 372 30.27 0.54 -10.90
N ARG A 373 29.20 0.73 -11.70
CA ARG A 373 27.99 1.51 -11.33
C ARG A 373 28.29 3.00 -11.05
N GLU A 374 29.06 3.63 -11.94
CA GLU A 374 29.50 5.04 -11.82
C GLU A 374 28.60 5.97 -12.66
N HIS A 375 28.22 7.13 -12.12
CA HIS A 375 27.36 8.12 -12.81
C HIS A 375 28.10 8.73 -14.02
N MET A 376 27.56 8.55 -15.23
CA MET A 376 28.16 9.07 -16.48
C MET A 376 27.66 10.46 -16.89
N LEU A 377 26.53 10.93 -16.35
CA LEU A 377 26.16 12.35 -16.42
C LEU A 377 26.89 13.09 -15.29
N PRO A 378 27.75 14.09 -15.58
CA PRO A 378 28.46 14.83 -14.55
C PRO A 378 27.49 15.78 -13.81
N PRO A 379 27.73 16.10 -12.53
CA PRO A 379 26.79 16.91 -11.74
C PRO A 379 26.64 18.35 -12.26
N TRP A 380 27.61 18.85 -13.02
CA TRP A 380 27.55 20.17 -13.66
C TRP A 380 26.77 20.20 -15.00
N LEU A 381 26.26 19.06 -15.48
CA LEU A 381 25.38 19.03 -16.65
C LEU A 381 24.03 19.65 -16.27
N THR A 382 23.74 20.82 -16.84
CA THR A 382 22.51 21.56 -16.56
C THR A 382 21.42 21.32 -17.60
N SER A 383 21.76 21.18 -18.88
CA SER A 383 20.74 21.08 -19.94
C SER A 383 21.01 19.92 -20.90
N ILE A 384 19.94 19.26 -21.34
CA ILE A 384 19.94 18.28 -22.43
C ILE A 384 18.92 18.72 -23.47
N LEU A 385 19.38 18.93 -24.70
CA LEU A 385 18.57 19.21 -25.88
C LEU A 385 18.65 18.06 -26.88
N VAL A 386 17.51 17.50 -27.27
CA VAL A 386 17.39 16.52 -28.35
C VAL A 386 16.53 17.13 -29.46
N ALA A 387 17.13 17.35 -30.63
CA ALA A 387 16.64 18.25 -31.66
C ALA A 387 16.72 17.64 -33.08
N GLY A 388 15.91 18.14 -34.01
CA GLY A 388 15.81 17.55 -35.35
C GLY A 388 15.37 16.09 -35.32
N GLN A 389 15.88 15.26 -36.23
CA GLN A 389 15.44 13.86 -36.41
C GLN A 389 16.16 12.87 -35.46
N SER A 390 16.48 13.30 -34.25
CA SER A 390 17.31 12.55 -33.30
C SER A 390 16.50 11.59 -32.43
N LEU A 391 16.97 10.34 -32.35
CA LEU A 391 16.53 9.36 -31.36
C LEU A 391 17.53 9.29 -30.21
N LEU A 392 17.17 9.79 -29.04
CA LEU A 392 17.89 9.52 -27.79
C LEU A 392 17.53 8.11 -27.29
N ILE A 393 18.54 7.29 -27.02
CA ILE A 393 18.34 5.97 -26.40
C ILE A 393 18.97 5.96 -25.00
N ALA A 394 18.12 6.06 -23.97
CA ALA A 394 18.53 6.14 -22.57
C ALA A 394 17.41 5.66 -21.64
N SER A 395 17.69 4.73 -20.73
CA SER A 395 16.69 4.27 -19.72
C SER A 395 16.52 5.25 -18.56
N THR A 396 17.50 6.12 -18.29
CA THR A 396 17.50 6.99 -17.12
C THR A 396 18.32 8.25 -17.39
N VAL A 397 17.71 9.42 -17.21
CA VAL A 397 18.31 10.74 -17.41
C VAL A 397 18.04 11.57 -16.16
N LEU A 398 19.08 11.75 -15.34
CA LEU A 398 18.98 12.45 -14.04
C LEU A 398 19.89 13.69 -14.02
N LEU A 399 19.27 14.86 -14.01
CA LEU A 399 19.89 16.14 -13.71
C LEU A 399 19.56 16.56 -12.27
N GLU A 400 20.39 17.43 -11.68
CA GLU A 400 20.25 17.83 -10.28
C GLU A 400 19.01 18.72 -10.06
N ARG A 401 18.07 18.24 -9.23
CA ARG A 401 16.77 18.89 -8.98
C ARG A 401 16.85 20.17 -8.13
N GLY A 402 18.02 20.48 -7.57
CA GLY A 402 18.20 21.56 -6.59
C GLY A 402 18.33 22.96 -7.18
N THR A 403 18.42 23.13 -8.51
CA THR A 403 18.61 24.44 -9.13
C THR A 403 17.67 24.66 -10.33
N VAL A 404 17.12 25.88 -10.43
CA VAL A 404 16.20 26.30 -11.51
C VAL A 404 16.85 26.30 -12.91
N LYS A 405 18.16 25.98 -13.01
CA LYS A 405 18.87 25.86 -14.29
C LYS A 405 18.62 24.54 -15.02
N THR A 406 18.22 23.46 -14.32
CA THR A 406 18.31 22.12 -14.94
C THR A 406 17.13 21.81 -15.87
N SER A 407 17.41 21.41 -17.12
CA SER A 407 16.39 21.27 -18.18
C SER A 407 16.59 20.06 -19.10
N ILE A 408 15.47 19.45 -19.51
CA ILE A 408 15.43 18.43 -20.58
C ILE A 408 14.42 18.89 -21.64
N LEU A 409 14.89 19.11 -22.87
CA LEU A 409 14.08 19.55 -24.01
C LEU A 409 14.15 18.53 -25.17
N LEU A 410 12.99 18.05 -25.59
CA LEU A 410 12.79 17.15 -26.74
C LEU A 410 11.92 17.84 -27.80
N GLU A 411 12.48 18.13 -28.98
CA GLU A 411 11.73 18.76 -30.09
C GLU A 411 10.72 17.80 -30.75
N ALA A 412 9.75 18.35 -31.50
CA ALA A 412 8.63 17.61 -32.08
C ALA A 412 9.02 16.50 -33.09
N SER A 413 10.17 16.62 -33.75
CA SER A 413 10.69 15.60 -34.68
C SER A 413 11.64 14.59 -34.03
N ALA A 414 11.92 14.73 -32.73
CA ALA A 414 12.83 13.90 -31.98
C ALA A 414 12.10 12.82 -31.18
N ALA A 415 12.83 11.80 -30.75
CA ALA A 415 12.32 10.70 -29.95
C ALA A 415 13.24 10.37 -28.76
N TRP A 416 12.67 9.91 -27.66
CA TRP A 416 13.39 9.34 -26.53
C TRP A 416 12.84 7.94 -26.20
N ALA A 417 13.69 6.93 -26.31
CA ALA A 417 13.34 5.53 -26.04
C ALA A 417 14.38 4.81 -25.16
N ASN A 418 14.07 3.56 -24.80
CA ASN A 418 14.93 2.66 -24.05
C ASN A 418 15.12 1.35 -24.85
N ALA A 419 16.35 0.84 -24.92
CA ALA A 419 16.70 -0.43 -25.60
C ALA A 419 16.83 -1.64 -24.65
N ALA A 420 16.73 -1.46 -23.34
CA ALA A 420 16.88 -2.54 -22.38
C ALA A 420 15.54 -3.23 -22.08
N ASN A 421 15.58 -4.57 -21.93
CA ASN A 421 14.44 -5.37 -21.45
C ASN A 421 13.95 -4.98 -20.03
N ASN A 422 14.72 -4.18 -19.28
CA ASN A 422 14.22 -3.50 -18.10
C ASN A 422 13.42 -2.27 -18.55
N SER A 423 12.09 -2.42 -18.63
CA SER A 423 11.16 -1.54 -19.33
C SER A 423 10.88 -0.19 -18.65
N THR A 424 11.82 0.34 -17.87
CA THR A 424 11.69 1.63 -17.17
C THR A 424 12.41 2.76 -17.92
N LEU A 425 11.68 3.86 -18.13
CA LEU A 425 12.20 5.17 -18.54
C LEU A 425 12.07 6.13 -17.36
N HIS A 426 13.15 6.80 -16.96
CA HIS A 426 13.13 7.72 -15.81
C HIS A 426 13.81 9.07 -16.13
N GLY A 427 13.06 10.17 -16.04
CA GLY A 427 13.53 11.54 -16.25
C GLY A 427 13.44 12.40 -14.98
N SER A 428 14.47 13.23 -14.77
CA SER A 428 14.61 14.12 -13.60
C SER A 428 15.34 15.41 -13.97
N ALA A 429 14.70 16.56 -13.79
CA ALA A 429 15.30 17.90 -13.94
C ALA A 429 14.48 18.94 -13.12
N ALA A 430 14.83 20.22 -13.16
CA ALA A 430 13.95 21.28 -12.69
C ALA A 430 12.83 21.55 -13.71
N ASN A 431 13.15 21.61 -15.01
CA ASN A 431 12.16 21.78 -16.09
C ASN A 431 12.25 20.61 -17.07
N ILE A 432 11.11 19.99 -17.42
CA ILE A 432 11.04 18.99 -18.50
C ILE A 432 10.03 19.47 -19.53
N THR A 433 10.48 19.64 -20.77
CA THR A 433 9.69 20.16 -21.90
C THR A 433 9.75 19.16 -23.05
N LEU A 434 8.63 18.52 -23.36
CA LEU A 434 8.54 17.48 -24.38
C LEU A 434 7.59 17.91 -25.50
N HIS A 435 8.05 17.81 -26.73
CA HIS A 435 7.24 17.96 -27.94
C HIS A 435 7.28 16.71 -28.83
N GLY A 436 8.32 15.89 -28.72
CA GLY A 436 8.52 14.67 -29.50
C GLY A 436 7.86 13.41 -28.93
N TYR A 437 8.35 12.25 -29.38
CA TYR A 437 7.89 10.93 -28.93
C TYR A 437 8.66 10.41 -27.71
N VAL A 438 7.97 9.87 -26.71
CA VAL A 438 8.60 9.20 -25.55
C VAL A 438 7.94 7.86 -25.28
N GLY A 439 8.69 6.76 -25.30
CA GLY A 439 8.11 5.43 -25.05
C GLY A 439 9.06 4.25 -25.29
N PRO A 440 8.54 3.02 -25.51
CA PRO A 440 9.39 1.95 -26.04
C PRO A 440 9.95 2.34 -27.41
N LEU A 441 11.08 1.74 -27.81
CA LEU A 441 11.45 1.75 -29.23
C LEU A 441 10.27 1.21 -30.05
N PRO A 442 9.83 1.84 -31.15
CA PRO A 442 8.58 1.49 -31.80
C PRO A 442 8.54 0.05 -32.36
N VAL A 443 9.71 -0.57 -32.58
CA VAL A 443 9.90 -2.03 -32.72
C VAL A 443 9.10 -2.83 -31.69
N ARG A 444 9.13 -2.38 -30.44
CA ARG A 444 8.55 -2.98 -29.24
C ARG A 444 7.34 -2.21 -28.75
N ALA A 445 6.53 -1.65 -29.65
CA ALA A 445 5.24 -1.02 -29.31
C ALA A 445 4.25 -1.95 -28.56
N TYR A 446 4.53 -3.26 -28.52
CA TYR A 446 3.80 -4.27 -27.75
C TYR A 446 4.40 -4.55 -26.34
N GLU A 447 5.66 -4.20 -26.08
CA GLU A 447 6.33 -4.36 -24.76
C GLU A 447 6.43 -3.00 -24.05
N ARG A 448 5.27 -2.38 -23.82
CA ARG A 448 5.19 -1.01 -23.32
C ARG A 448 5.71 -0.89 -21.89
N GLY A 449 6.50 0.16 -21.66
CA GLY A 449 7.25 0.34 -20.42
C GLY A 449 6.53 1.13 -19.32
N ARG A 450 7.24 1.35 -18.22
CA ARG A 450 6.90 2.38 -17.24
C ARG A 450 7.71 3.65 -17.52
N VAL A 451 7.05 4.74 -17.85
CA VAL A 451 7.66 6.07 -17.98
C VAL A 451 7.44 6.85 -16.69
N VAL A 452 8.51 7.32 -16.07
CA VAL A 452 8.50 8.15 -14.85
C VAL A 452 9.20 9.47 -15.15
N LEU A 453 8.46 10.58 -15.17
CA LEU A 453 9.01 11.92 -15.32
C LEU A 453 8.77 12.72 -14.05
N THR A 454 9.83 13.32 -13.54
CA THR A 454 9.83 14.10 -12.29
C THR A 454 10.50 15.45 -12.53
N ALA A 455 9.78 16.53 -12.25
CA ALA A 455 10.23 17.89 -12.53
C ALA A 455 9.84 18.87 -11.40
N GLY A 456 10.38 20.08 -11.47
CA GLY A 456 9.75 21.27 -10.91
C GLY A 456 8.52 21.62 -11.75
N ASP A 457 8.72 21.99 -13.03
CA ASP A 457 7.68 22.18 -14.05
C ASP A 457 7.79 21.16 -15.19
N LEU A 458 6.66 20.59 -15.61
CA LEU A 458 6.56 19.62 -16.70
C LEU A 458 5.59 20.13 -17.77
N VAL A 459 6.07 20.29 -19.00
CA VAL A 459 5.30 20.75 -20.15
C VAL A 459 5.34 19.70 -21.26
N LEU A 460 4.18 19.29 -21.74
CA LEU A 460 3.99 18.46 -22.92
C LEU A 460 3.28 19.32 -23.98
N GLY A 461 3.77 19.36 -25.22
CA GLY A 461 3.08 20.08 -26.29
C GLY A 461 3.21 19.45 -27.66
N GLY A 462 2.14 18.86 -28.18
CA GLY A 462 2.17 17.95 -29.34
C GLY A 462 2.87 16.60 -29.07
N ALA A 463 3.31 16.35 -27.84
CA ALA A 463 4.07 15.16 -27.48
C ALA A 463 3.23 13.88 -27.52
N VAL A 464 3.85 12.80 -28.00
CA VAL A 464 3.26 11.45 -28.01
C VAL A 464 3.97 10.58 -26.98
N ILE A 465 3.28 10.23 -25.90
CA ILE A 465 3.82 9.36 -24.84
C ILE A 465 3.18 7.98 -24.92
N ASP A 466 4.00 6.93 -24.88
CA ASP A 466 3.58 5.54 -25.02
C ASP A 466 4.17 4.70 -23.87
N ALA A 467 3.33 4.30 -22.91
CA ALA A 467 3.77 3.62 -21.69
C ALA A 467 2.65 2.80 -21.02
N ALA A 468 2.89 1.53 -20.72
CA ALA A 468 1.96 0.69 -19.95
C ALA A 468 1.63 1.32 -18.57
N GLN A 469 2.65 1.92 -17.94
CA GLN A 469 2.49 2.73 -16.73
C GLN A 469 3.13 4.12 -16.92
N LEU A 470 2.31 5.16 -17.00
CA LEU A 470 2.76 6.55 -17.07
C LEU A 470 2.70 7.20 -15.69
N GLU A 471 3.81 7.81 -15.26
CA GLU A 471 3.92 8.54 -14.00
C GLU A 471 4.58 9.91 -14.24
N LEU A 472 3.82 10.98 -14.06
CA LEU A 472 4.23 12.36 -14.25
C LEU A 472 4.13 13.11 -12.91
N ARG A 473 5.18 13.81 -12.48
CA ARG A 473 5.18 14.56 -11.22
C ARG A 473 5.85 15.92 -11.38
N ALA A 474 5.14 16.98 -11.02
CA ALA A 474 5.68 18.29 -10.73
C ALA A 474 5.76 18.47 -9.20
N ASP A 475 6.96 18.31 -8.64
CA ASP A 475 7.21 18.33 -7.19
C ASP A 475 7.16 19.76 -6.60
N VAL A 476 7.20 20.80 -7.45
CA VAL A 476 7.23 22.24 -7.04
C VAL A 476 6.27 23.10 -7.86
N GLY A 477 6.23 22.92 -9.19
CA GLY A 477 5.47 23.72 -10.13
C GLY A 477 4.26 22.97 -10.71
N SER A 478 4.08 23.07 -12.02
CA SER A 478 2.89 22.70 -12.77
C SER A 478 3.11 21.49 -13.68
N VAL A 479 2.02 20.81 -14.05
CA VAL A 479 2.02 19.86 -15.18
C VAL A 479 1.04 20.37 -16.22
N SER A 480 1.50 20.60 -17.45
CA SER A 480 0.68 20.98 -18.59
C SER A 480 0.85 20.02 -19.77
N ALA A 481 -0.25 19.74 -20.47
CA ALA A 481 -0.30 19.01 -21.74
C ALA A 481 -1.32 19.69 -22.66
N ASP A 482 -0.92 20.03 -23.89
CA ASP A 482 -1.79 20.75 -24.83
C ASP A 482 -2.79 19.86 -25.58
N ASP A 483 -3.60 20.49 -26.42
CA ASP A 483 -4.70 19.86 -27.14
C ASP A 483 -4.24 18.92 -28.29
N ASP A 484 -2.96 18.96 -28.67
CA ASP A 484 -2.31 18.09 -29.68
C ASP A 484 -1.57 16.89 -29.06
N CYS A 485 -1.34 16.87 -27.74
CA CYS A 485 -0.72 15.75 -27.05
C CYS A 485 -1.50 14.43 -27.20
N THR A 486 -0.77 13.31 -27.21
CA THR A 486 -1.37 11.95 -27.23
C THR A 486 -0.74 11.08 -26.15
N LEU A 487 -1.52 10.65 -25.17
CA LEU A 487 -1.10 9.76 -24.08
C LEU A 487 -1.66 8.35 -24.28
N ARG A 488 -0.80 7.38 -24.60
CA ARG A 488 -1.18 5.97 -24.80
C ARG A 488 -0.70 5.11 -23.65
N PHE A 489 -1.59 4.29 -23.09
CA PHE A 489 -1.28 3.45 -21.92
C PHE A 489 -2.02 2.12 -21.91
N ASP A 490 -1.63 1.22 -20.99
CA ASP A 490 -2.19 -0.14 -20.87
C ASP A 490 -2.77 -0.44 -19.47
N ASP A 491 -2.12 0.01 -18.39
CA ASP A 491 -2.47 -0.32 -17.00
C ASP A 491 -2.75 0.92 -16.16
N ARG A 492 -1.85 1.91 -16.15
CA ARG A 492 -2.02 3.09 -15.27
C ARG A 492 -1.44 4.38 -15.82
N VAL A 493 -2.16 5.48 -15.62
CA VAL A 493 -1.63 6.85 -15.63
C VAL A 493 -1.73 7.44 -14.23
N PHE A 494 -0.66 8.08 -13.76
CA PHE A 494 -0.63 8.90 -12.55
C PHE A 494 0.01 10.25 -12.88
N VAL A 495 -0.70 11.35 -12.63
CA VAL A 495 -0.18 12.71 -12.78
C VAL A 495 -0.37 13.46 -11.47
N ALA A 496 0.71 14.05 -10.94
CA ALA A 496 0.67 14.85 -9.72
C ALA A 496 1.31 16.23 -9.95
N SER A 497 0.68 17.28 -9.42
CA SER A 497 1.21 18.65 -9.41
C SER A 497 1.12 19.30 -8.03
N ALA A 498 2.22 19.92 -7.60
CA ALA A 498 2.30 20.78 -6.42
C ALA A 498 1.59 22.14 -6.59
N THR A 499 1.22 22.51 -7.83
CA THR A 499 0.38 23.68 -8.11
C THR A 499 -0.75 23.31 -9.06
N ASP A 500 -0.74 23.83 -10.28
CA ASP A 500 -1.81 23.69 -11.26
C ASP A 500 -1.52 22.58 -12.28
N LEU A 501 -2.60 21.91 -12.68
CA LEU A 501 -2.60 20.74 -13.54
C LEU A 501 -3.53 21.01 -14.73
N ASP A 502 -3.02 21.00 -15.95
CA ASP A 502 -3.81 21.17 -17.18
C ASP A 502 -3.49 20.01 -18.14
N VAL A 503 -4.36 19.00 -18.23
CA VAL A 503 -4.11 17.79 -19.03
C VAL A 503 -5.14 17.69 -20.14
N ARG A 504 -4.69 17.96 -21.37
CA ARG A 504 -5.53 17.93 -22.57
C ARG A 504 -5.08 16.90 -23.60
N GLY A 505 -5.67 16.96 -24.78
CA GLY A 505 -5.32 16.14 -25.94
C GLY A 505 -6.02 14.78 -25.97
N ALA A 506 -5.44 13.85 -26.71
CA ALA A 506 -5.96 12.49 -26.86
C ALA A 506 -5.41 11.57 -25.77
N VAL A 507 -6.28 10.76 -25.17
CA VAL A 507 -5.90 9.69 -24.23
C VAL A 507 -6.46 8.37 -24.74
N GLU A 508 -5.59 7.37 -24.93
CA GLU A 508 -5.92 6.16 -25.69
C GLU A 508 -5.45 4.87 -25.00
N LEU A 509 -6.36 3.89 -24.91
CA LEU A 509 -6.01 2.47 -24.81
C LEU A 509 -5.85 1.90 -26.24
N PRO A 510 -4.72 1.24 -26.58
CA PRO A 510 -4.55 0.65 -27.90
C PRO A 510 -5.48 -0.55 -28.14
N PRO A 511 -5.69 -0.94 -29.41
CA PRO A 511 -6.27 -2.24 -29.73
C PRO A 511 -5.33 -3.36 -29.24
N SER A 512 -5.70 -4.01 -28.13
CA SER A 512 -4.91 -5.10 -27.55
C SER A 512 -4.92 -6.34 -28.46
N HIS A 513 -3.79 -6.59 -29.15
CA HIS A 513 -3.63 -7.73 -30.07
C HIS A 513 -3.82 -9.11 -29.39
N HIS A 514 -3.71 -9.19 -28.07
CA HIS A 514 -4.14 -10.34 -27.28
C HIS A 514 -5.45 -10.05 -26.52
N LYS A 515 -6.42 -10.97 -26.62
CA LYS A 515 -7.67 -10.98 -25.85
C LYS A 515 -7.44 -11.32 -24.36
N GLN A 516 -6.58 -10.56 -23.67
CA GLN A 516 -6.37 -10.74 -22.24
C GLN A 516 -7.58 -10.22 -21.46
N ARG A 517 -8.14 -11.05 -20.57
CA ARG A 517 -8.99 -10.56 -19.49
C ARG A 517 -8.09 -9.83 -18.49
N TRP A 518 -8.12 -8.50 -18.49
CA TRP A 518 -7.40 -7.68 -17.54
C TRP A 518 -7.69 -8.14 -16.09
N ARG A 519 -6.65 -8.27 -15.25
CA ARG A 519 -6.83 -8.69 -13.84
C ARG A 519 -7.45 -7.59 -12.96
N ARG A 520 -7.38 -6.34 -13.42
CA ARG A 520 -7.97 -5.11 -12.84
C ARG A 520 -8.31 -4.17 -13.99
N ALA A 521 -9.15 -3.16 -13.76
CA ALA A 521 -9.38 -2.12 -14.75
C ALA A 521 -8.10 -1.27 -14.95
N PRO A 522 -7.78 -0.83 -16.18
CA PRO A 522 -6.83 0.25 -16.38
C PRO A 522 -7.33 1.53 -15.69
N SER A 523 -6.41 2.36 -15.18
CA SER A 523 -6.78 3.50 -14.32
C SER A 523 -6.00 4.78 -14.58
N ILE A 524 -6.69 5.93 -14.51
CA ILE A 524 -6.09 7.26 -14.60
C ILE A 524 -6.32 7.99 -13.28
N VAL A 525 -5.26 8.50 -12.67
CA VAL A 525 -5.31 9.25 -11.40
C VAL A 525 -4.59 10.59 -11.56
N LEU A 526 -5.32 11.68 -11.36
CA LEU A 526 -4.86 13.07 -11.49
C LEU A 526 -4.96 13.77 -10.13
N GLU A 527 -3.86 14.32 -9.61
CA GLU A 527 -3.81 14.99 -8.31
C GLU A 527 -3.15 16.39 -8.41
N SER A 528 -3.84 17.42 -7.94
CA SER A 528 -3.36 18.82 -7.88
C SER A 528 -3.52 19.39 -6.48
N GLN A 529 -2.51 20.12 -6.00
CA GLN A 529 -2.60 20.89 -4.76
C GLN A 529 -3.25 22.27 -4.94
N ARG A 530 -3.76 22.60 -6.13
CA ARG A 530 -4.42 23.88 -6.44
C ARG A 530 -5.58 23.73 -7.44
N HIS A 531 -5.38 23.97 -8.73
CA HIS A 531 -6.41 23.82 -9.77
C HIS A 531 -6.10 22.67 -10.73
N ALA A 532 -7.13 21.89 -11.11
CA ALA A 532 -7.06 20.88 -12.15
C ALA A 532 -8.00 21.22 -13.31
N HIS A 533 -7.48 21.21 -14.53
CA HIS A 533 -8.20 21.33 -15.79
C HIS A 533 -7.94 20.06 -16.63
N VAL A 534 -9.01 19.46 -17.17
CA VAL A 534 -8.95 18.18 -17.88
C VAL A 534 -9.83 18.25 -19.12
N ALA A 535 -9.23 18.25 -20.31
CA ALA A 535 -9.94 18.42 -21.59
C ALA A 535 -9.53 17.34 -22.61
N TRP A 536 -10.24 16.21 -22.64
CA TRP A 536 -9.85 15.05 -23.46
C TRP A 536 -10.68 14.90 -24.71
N GLN A 537 -10.00 14.66 -25.84
CA GLN A 537 -10.63 14.36 -27.13
C GLN A 537 -11.50 13.08 -27.07
N PRO A 538 -12.56 12.95 -27.90
CA PRO A 538 -13.48 11.81 -27.84
C PRO A 538 -12.81 10.47 -28.18
N SER A 539 -12.78 9.53 -27.23
CA SER A 539 -12.18 8.20 -27.45
C SER A 539 -13.06 7.07 -26.91
N LEU A 540 -13.46 6.14 -27.79
CA LEU A 540 -14.18 4.91 -27.39
C LEU A 540 -13.31 3.96 -26.57
N SER A 541 -11.98 4.09 -26.65
CA SER A 541 -11.03 3.20 -25.95
C SER A 541 -11.13 3.29 -24.42
N LEU A 542 -11.50 4.47 -23.91
CA LEU A 542 -11.60 4.76 -22.47
C LEU A 542 -12.78 4.07 -21.78
N ALA A 543 -13.64 3.36 -22.52
CA ALA A 543 -14.81 2.64 -22.00
C ALA A 543 -14.48 1.61 -20.90
N SER A 544 -13.21 1.18 -20.77
CA SER A 544 -12.76 0.25 -19.73
C SER A 544 -12.00 0.89 -18.56
N VAL A 545 -11.80 2.21 -18.59
CA VAL A 545 -10.92 2.96 -17.68
C VAL A 545 -11.65 3.54 -16.46
N ASP A 546 -11.09 3.32 -15.28
CA ASP A 546 -11.49 4.01 -14.05
C ASP A 546 -10.68 5.31 -13.88
N VAL A 547 -11.34 6.46 -13.79
CA VAL A 547 -10.71 7.79 -13.69
C VAL A 547 -10.95 8.40 -12.30
N ALA A 548 -9.91 8.97 -11.69
CA ALA A 548 -10.01 9.75 -10.46
C ALA A 548 -9.26 11.08 -10.57
N VAL A 549 -9.92 12.19 -10.22
CA VAL A 549 -9.35 13.55 -10.26
C VAL A 549 -9.49 14.22 -8.90
N ARG A 550 -8.41 14.80 -8.39
CA ARG A 550 -8.36 15.50 -7.09
C ARG A 550 -7.72 16.87 -7.25
N ALA A 551 -8.38 17.91 -6.76
CA ALA A 551 -7.81 19.26 -6.70
C ALA A 551 -8.12 19.91 -5.35
N ALA A 552 -7.17 20.65 -4.76
CA ALA A 552 -7.43 21.33 -3.49
C ALA A 552 -8.47 22.46 -3.61
N ASN A 553 -8.55 23.12 -4.77
CA ASN A 553 -9.41 24.28 -5.00
C ASN A 553 -10.46 24.03 -6.11
N GLN A 554 -10.06 24.06 -7.39
CA GLN A 554 -11.02 23.94 -8.51
C GLN A 554 -10.67 22.78 -9.43
N SER A 555 -11.66 21.96 -9.76
CA SER A 555 -11.60 20.97 -10.85
C SER A 555 -12.54 21.38 -11.98
N ALA A 556 -12.01 21.57 -13.18
CA ALA A 556 -12.76 21.81 -14.41
C ALA A 556 -12.55 20.63 -15.37
N LEU A 557 -13.63 19.97 -15.80
CA LEU A 557 -13.57 18.78 -16.65
C LEU A 557 -14.49 18.90 -17.87
N THR A 558 -13.91 18.68 -19.04
CA THR A 558 -14.58 18.48 -20.34
C THR A 558 -14.04 17.21 -20.98
N ILE A 559 -14.60 16.07 -20.61
CA ILE A 559 -14.22 14.77 -21.18
C ILE A 559 -15.28 14.35 -22.20
N HIS A 560 -14.86 13.80 -23.34
CA HIS A 560 -15.75 13.28 -24.36
C HIS A 560 -15.65 11.75 -24.49
N GLY A 561 -16.80 11.09 -24.65
CA GLY A 561 -16.87 9.62 -24.83
C GLY A 561 -17.03 8.82 -23.53
N PRO A 562 -16.98 7.48 -23.62
CA PRO A 562 -17.27 6.58 -22.50
C PRO A 562 -16.09 6.40 -21.53
N LEU A 563 -16.37 6.43 -20.23
CA LEU A 563 -15.47 6.04 -19.14
C LEU A 563 -16.10 4.91 -18.33
N ARG A 564 -15.33 3.92 -17.86
CA ARG A 564 -15.89 2.88 -16.96
C ARG A 564 -16.42 3.50 -15.67
N ARG A 565 -15.63 4.41 -15.09
CA ARG A 565 -15.93 5.13 -13.85
C ARG A 565 -15.24 6.50 -13.84
N LEU A 566 -15.86 7.50 -13.22
CA LEU A 566 -15.23 8.78 -12.91
C LEU A 566 -15.51 9.21 -11.46
N ARG A 567 -14.46 9.54 -10.70
CA ARG A 567 -14.54 10.24 -9.42
C ARG A 567 -13.83 11.59 -9.52
N VAL A 568 -14.44 12.64 -8.97
CA VAL A 568 -13.82 13.96 -8.81
C VAL A 568 -14.02 14.45 -7.37
N ASP A 569 -12.92 14.76 -6.68
CA ASP A 569 -12.91 15.36 -5.34
C ASP A 569 -12.28 16.77 -5.42
N ALA A 570 -12.99 17.85 -5.04
CA ALA A 570 -12.43 19.21 -5.02
C ALA A 570 -13.14 20.18 -4.04
N ALA A 571 -12.78 21.47 -4.01
CA ALA A 571 -13.59 22.49 -3.34
C ALA A 571 -14.70 23.04 -4.24
N THR A 572 -14.39 23.29 -5.52
CA THR A 572 -15.34 23.65 -6.59
C THR A 572 -15.16 22.69 -7.77
N ILE A 573 -16.25 22.13 -8.28
CA ILE A 573 -16.26 21.28 -9.47
C ILE A 573 -17.10 21.95 -10.57
N VAL A 574 -16.55 22.02 -11.78
CA VAL A 574 -17.28 22.35 -13.02
C VAL A 574 -17.12 21.17 -13.96
N PHE A 575 -18.20 20.42 -14.19
CA PHE A 575 -18.24 19.28 -15.10
C PHE A 575 -19.21 19.56 -16.25
N ALA A 576 -18.71 19.54 -17.48
CA ALA A 576 -19.53 19.68 -18.69
C ALA A 576 -19.32 18.47 -19.60
N GLY A 577 -20.36 17.65 -19.75
CA GLY A 577 -20.38 16.43 -20.56
C GLY A 577 -20.46 16.67 -22.06
N GLY A 578 -19.62 17.56 -22.59
CA GLY A 578 -19.42 17.80 -24.02
C GLY A 578 -20.20 18.97 -24.63
N ALA A 579 -19.60 19.61 -25.63
CA ALA A 579 -20.25 20.60 -26.47
C ALA A 579 -21.30 19.96 -27.41
N ASN A 580 -22.23 20.79 -27.92
CA ASN A 580 -23.27 20.42 -28.88
C ASN A 580 -24.31 19.37 -28.39
N GLY A 581 -24.46 19.18 -27.07
CA GLY A 581 -25.54 18.35 -26.49
C GLY A 581 -25.37 16.84 -26.65
N SER A 582 -24.19 16.38 -27.07
CA SER A 582 -23.82 14.96 -27.08
C SER A 582 -23.28 14.55 -25.71
N SER A 583 -24.17 14.10 -24.83
CA SER A 583 -23.86 13.73 -23.45
C SER A 583 -22.71 12.72 -23.31
N THR A 584 -21.99 12.79 -22.19
CA THR A 584 -21.02 11.74 -21.82
C THR A 584 -21.75 10.45 -21.45
N VAL A 585 -21.73 9.47 -22.36
CA VAL A 585 -22.35 8.14 -22.21
C VAL A 585 -21.36 7.18 -21.56
N PHE A 586 -21.60 6.79 -20.32
CA PHE A 586 -20.81 5.75 -19.66
C PHE A 586 -21.25 4.35 -20.15
N PRO A 587 -20.36 3.33 -20.23
CA PRO A 587 -20.61 2.10 -20.99
C PRO A 587 -21.81 1.28 -20.49
N HIS A 588 -22.66 0.87 -21.43
CA HIS A 588 -23.88 0.10 -21.17
C HIS A 588 -23.64 -1.40 -20.88
N GLU A 589 -22.49 -1.97 -21.26
CA GLU A 589 -22.32 -3.44 -21.32
C GLU A 589 -21.84 -4.12 -20.01
N SER A 590 -21.58 -3.37 -18.93
CA SER A 590 -21.25 -3.98 -17.63
C SER A 590 -22.48 -4.03 -16.71
N ARG A 591 -22.83 -5.23 -16.22
CA ARG A 591 -23.99 -5.49 -15.33
C ARG A 591 -23.82 -4.95 -13.89
N ASP A 592 -22.95 -3.97 -13.67
CA ASP A 592 -22.48 -3.52 -12.34
C ASP A 592 -23.53 -2.71 -11.53
N VAL A 593 -24.66 -2.34 -12.13
CA VAL A 593 -25.69 -1.48 -11.50
C VAL A 593 -26.65 -2.27 -10.60
N CYS A 594 -26.87 -3.56 -10.90
CA CYS A 594 -27.92 -4.42 -10.33
C CYS A 594 -27.57 -4.98 -8.95
N ARG A 595 -27.47 -4.07 -7.98
CA ARG A 595 -27.27 -4.33 -6.57
C ARG A 595 -28.06 -3.31 -5.74
N SER A 596 -28.26 -3.58 -4.46
CA SER A 596 -28.63 -2.53 -3.51
C SER A 596 -27.45 -1.59 -3.27
N TRP A 597 -27.74 -0.29 -3.25
CA TRP A 597 -26.77 0.77 -3.02
C TRP A 597 -26.95 1.37 -1.60
N PRO A 598 -25.87 1.77 -0.90
CA PRO A 598 -25.99 2.35 0.42
C PRO A 598 -26.69 3.72 0.36
N VAL A 599 -27.95 3.77 0.82
CA VAL A 599 -28.73 5.01 0.92
C VAL A 599 -28.38 5.72 2.24
N SER A 600 -27.19 6.31 2.28
CA SER A 600 -26.77 7.23 3.35
C SER A 600 -27.05 8.68 2.97
N ASP A 601 -27.34 9.51 3.96
CA ASP A 601 -27.23 10.97 3.87
C ASP A 601 -25.75 11.41 3.82
N ASP A 602 -24.83 10.61 4.36
CA ASP A 602 -23.39 10.78 4.19
C ASP A 602 -22.86 10.51 2.78
N CYS A 603 -21.94 11.37 2.33
CA CYS A 603 -21.18 11.22 1.08
C CYS A 603 -20.05 10.18 1.23
N SER A 604 -20.42 9.01 1.77
CA SER A 604 -19.56 7.88 2.01
C SER A 604 -18.97 7.28 0.72
N VAL A 605 -17.97 6.42 0.85
CA VAL A 605 -17.20 5.87 -0.28
C VAL A 605 -17.95 4.75 -0.99
N GLY A 606 -18.96 5.11 -1.78
CA GLY A 606 -19.67 4.21 -2.69
C GLY A 606 -18.99 4.07 -4.06
N ASP A 607 -19.07 2.87 -4.63
CA ASP A 607 -18.58 2.50 -5.98
C ASP A 607 -19.49 3.02 -7.11
N TYR A 608 -19.84 4.32 -7.10
CA TYR A 608 -20.67 4.94 -8.14
C TYR A 608 -19.93 5.04 -9.48
N GLN A 609 -20.65 4.92 -10.60
CA GLN A 609 -20.09 5.09 -11.95
C GLN A 609 -19.64 6.55 -12.18
N LEU A 610 -20.40 7.52 -11.68
CA LEU A 610 -19.98 8.92 -11.58
C LEU A 610 -20.11 9.40 -10.14
N ALA A 611 -19.04 9.94 -9.56
CA ALA A 611 -19.03 10.56 -8.23
C ALA A 611 -18.38 11.94 -8.26
N LEU A 612 -19.15 13.00 -8.06
CA LEU A 612 -18.66 14.38 -7.98
C LEU A 612 -18.86 14.89 -6.55
N VAL A 613 -17.75 15.13 -5.84
CA VAL A 613 -17.72 15.52 -4.42
C VAL A 613 -16.98 16.86 -4.27
N ALA A 614 -17.73 17.94 -4.09
CA ALA A 614 -17.21 19.29 -3.91
C ALA A 614 -17.48 19.84 -2.50
N THR A 615 -16.50 20.47 -1.86
CA THR A 615 -16.69 21.02 -0.49
C THR A 615 -17.41 22.38 -0.46
N THR A 616 -17.60 23.06 -1.60
CA THR A 616 -18.28 24.37 -1.67
C THR A 616 -19.35 24.45 -2.78
N SER A 617 -19.03 24.07 -4.02
CA SER A 617 -19.95 24.21 -5.16
C SER A 617 -19.69 23.21 -6.29
N LEU A 618 -20.76 22.79 -6.97
CA LEU A 618 -20.74 21.82 -8.06
C LEU A 618 -21.67 22.30 -9.18
N VAL A 619 -21.08 22.58 -10.35
CA VAL A 619 -21.82 22.83 -11.59
C VAL A 619 -21.71 21.58 -12.46
N VAL A 620 -22.84 21.02 -12.90
CA VAL A 620 -22.90 19.81 -13.71
C VAL A 620 -23.84 19.98 -14.91
N ALA A 621 -23.42 19.49 -16.07
CA ALA A 621 -24.21 19.48 -17.30
C ALA A 621 -23.89 18.24 -18.16
N ASP A 622 -24.88 17.79 -18.93
CA ASP A 622 -24.75 16.83 -20.05
C ASP A 622 -24.21 15.43 -19.68
N VAL A 623 -24.66 14.89 -18.54
CA VAL A 623 -24.26 13.57 -18.01
C VAL A 623 -25.22 12.46 -18.44
N HIS A 624 -24.70 11.32 -18.93
CA HIS A 624 -25.47 10.08 -19.09
C HIS A 624 -24.77 8.85 -18.47
N ALA A 625 -25.13 8.51 -17.22
CA ALA A 625 -24.46 7.48 -16.42
C ALA A 625 -25.44 6.69 -15.54
N SER A 626 -25.16 5.41 -15.30
CA SER A 626 -26.08 4.46 -14.62
C SER A 626 -26.29 4.72 -13.13
N SER A 627 -25.24 5.19 -12.46
CA SER A 627 -25.19 5.40 -11.02
C SER A 627 -24.39 6.66 -10.73
N VAL A 628 -25.09 7.69 -10.25
CA VAL A 628 -24.52 9.04 -10.07
C VAL A 628 -24.62 9.46 -8.60
N LEU A 629 -23.49 9.93 -8.06
CA LEU A 629 -23.40 10.61 -6.76
C LEU A 629 -22.98 12.07 -6.99
N LEU A 630 -23.81 13.01 -6.54
CA LEU A 630 -23.52 14.46 -6.55
C LEU A 630 -23.54 14.99 -5.12
N CYS A 631 -22.42 15.46 -4.59
CA CYS A 631 -22.29 15.93 -3.22
C CYS A 631 -21.62 17.31 -3.17
N ALA A 632 -22.37 18.37 -2.88
CA ALA A 632 -21.81 19.70 -2.63
C ALA A 632 -22.79 20.61 -1.87
N PRO A 633 -22.35 21.58 -1.05
CA PRO A 633 -23.27 22.53 -0.42
C PRO A 633 -24.16 23.27 -1.40
N ASN A 634 -23.64 23.64 -2.57
CA ASN A 634 -24.40 24.27 -3.65
C ASN A 634 -24.24 23.44 -4.93
N VAL A 635 -25.34 22.90 -5.47
CA VAL A 635 -25.35 22.13 -6.72
C VAL A 635 -26.20 22.87 -7.76
N HIS A 636 -25.66 23.02 -8.96
CA HIS A 636 -26.32 23.64 -10.11
C HIS A 636 -26.34 22.68 -11.30
N VAL A 637 -27.53 22.33 -11.78
CA VAL A 637 -27.74 21.37 -12.88
C VAL A 637 -28.21 22.12 -14.14
N GLY A 638 -27.35 22.17 -15.15
CA GLY A 638 -27.55 22.87 -16.42
C GLY A 638 -27.58 21.94 -17.64
N GLY A 639 -27.32 22.49 -18.83
CA GLY A 639 -27.26 21.74 -20.10
C GLY A 639 -28.52 20.90 -20.39
N SER A 640 -28.34 19.71 -20.94
CA SER A 640 -29.39 18.69 -21.09
C SER A 640 -29.71 17.90 -19.81
N GLY A 641 -29.06 18.26 -18.69
CA GLY A 641 -29.26 17.68 -17.36
C GLY A 641 -28.39 16.48 -17.02
N VAL A 642 -28.88 15.66 -16.09
CA VAL A 642 -28.31 14.36 -15.71
C VAL A 642 -29.32 13.27 -16.02
N SER A 643 -28.91 12.25 -16.76
CA SER A 643 -29.77 11.17 -17.23
C SER A 643 -29.21 9.79 -16.89
N ALA A 644 -30.01 8.94 -16.24
CA ALA A 644 -29.82 7.49 -16.17
C ALA A 644 -30.99 6.74 -16.86
N ASP A 645 -31.67 7.38 -17.82
CA ASP A 645 -32.74 6.80 -18.63
C ASP A 645 -32.28 5.47 -19.27
N GLY A 646 -32.93 4.36 -18.97
CA GLY A 646 -32.58 3.04 -19.50
C GLY A 646 -31.23 2.47 -19.04
N LEU A 647 -30.60 3.03 -18.00
CA LEU A 647 -29.30 2.59 -17.46
C LEU A 647 -29.39 1.81 -16.13
N GLY A 648 -30.57 1.29 -15.80
CA GLY A 648 -30.82 0.39 -14.68
C GLY A 648 -30.56 -1.08 -15.06
N CYS A 649 -31.41 -1.98 -14.56
CA CYS A 649 -31.25 -3.41 -14.83
C CYS A 649 -31.86 -3.87 -16.14
N LYS A 650 -31.31 -4.95 -16.71
CA LYS A 650 -31.77 -5.56 -17.97
C LYS A 650 -32.76 -6.71 -17.74
N GLU A 651 -32.30 -7.78 -17.09
CA GLU A 651 -33.09 -9.00 -16.79
C GLU A 651 -33.07 -9.35 -15.29
N ASP A 652 -32.37 -8.54 -14.50
CA ASP A 652 -32.17 -8.70 -13.07
C ASP A 652 -32.97 -7.63 -12.29
N GLY A 653 -33.08 -7.80 -10.98
CA GLY A 653 -33.67 -6.81 -10.07
C GLY A 653 -35.03 -7.21 -9.47
N PRO A 654 -35.43 -6.58 -8.35
CA PRO A 654 -36.54 -7.05 -7.51
C PRO A 654 -37.96 -6.93 -8.12
N GLY A 655 -38.11 -6.35 -9.31
CA GLY A 655 -39.39 -6.20 -10.01
C GLY A 655 -39.34 -6.58 -11.49
N VAL A 656 -38.43 -7.47 -11.89
CA VAL A 656 -38.41 -8.07 -13.24
C VAL A 656 -39.77 -8.69 -13.61
N SER A 657 -40.14 -8.61 -14.88
CA SER A 657 -41.40 -9.16 -15.41
C SER A 657 -41.24 -10.60 -15.92
N THR A 658 -42.26 -11.15 -16.58
CA THR A 658 -42.20 -12.47 -17.23
C THR A 658 -42.70 -12.42 -18.68
N GLU A 659 -42.27 -13.41 -19.46
CA GLU A 659 -42.58 -13.56 -20.89
C GLU A 659 -43.60 -14.68 -21.13
N LEU A 660 -44.41 -14.54 -22.18
CA LEU A 660 -45.40 -15.49 -22.67
C LEU A 660 -45.44 -15.42 -24.20
N ASP A 661 -45.20 -16.55 -24.87
CA ASP A 661 -45.28 -16.73 -26.34
C ASP A 661 -44.54 -15.67 -27.18
N GLY A 662 -43.47 -15.10 -26.63
CA GLY A 662 -42.64 -14.07 -27.26
C GLY A 662 -43.07 -12.62 -27.01
N ALA A 663 -43.94 -12.39 -26.02
CA ALA A 663 -44.37 -11.09 -25.53
C ALA A 663 -44.12 -10.98 -24.01
N SER A 664 -43.68 -9.83 -23.50
CA SER A 664 -43.32 -9.70 -22.06
C SER A 664 -44.05 -8.58 -21.34
N GLY A 665 -44.30 -8.78 -20.04
CA GLY A 665 -44.89 -7.76 -19.18
C GLY A 665 -43.94 -6.59 -19.00
N GLY A 666 -44.47 -5.41 -18.65
CA GLY A 666 -43.62 -4.33 -18.17
C GLY A 666 -43.02 -4.69 -16.80
N ALA A 667 -41.83 -4.19 -16.50
CA ALA A 667 -41.20 -4.37 -15.19
C ALA A 667 -41.77 -3.39 -14.15
N GLY A 668 -41.58 -3.68 -12.87
CA GLY A 668 -41.96 -2.82 -11.75
C GLY A 668 -40.77 -2.32 -10.92
N HIS A 669 -40.92 -1.13 -10.37
CA HIS A 669 -40.04 -0.47 -9.38
C HIS A 669 -40.73 0.85 -9.02
N GLY A 670 -41.04 1.10 -7.75
CA GLY A 670 -42.05 2.09 -7.35
C GLY A 670 -43.45 1.60 -7.70
N GLY A 671 -43.85 1.75 -8.96
CA GLY A 671 -45.09 1.24 -9.54
C GLY A 671 -45.01 -0.23 -9.98
N ARG A 672 -46.16 -0.88 -10.12
CA ARG A 672 -46.28 -2.22 -10.74
C ARG A 672 -46.14 -2.10 -12.26
N GLY A 673 -45.45 -3.05 -12.89
CA GLY A 673 -45.43 -3.19 -14.34
C GLY A 673 -46.72 -3.79 -14.91
N GLY A 674 -47.11 -3.35 -16.10
CA GLY A 674 -48.31 -3.79 -16.79
C GLY A 674 -48.21 -5.21 -17.37
N ASN A 675 -49.35 -5.88 -17.46
CA ASN A 675 -49.51 -7.21 -18.04
C ASN A 675 -49.52 -7.26 -19.58
N VAL A 676 -49.21 -8.46 -20.10
CA VAL A 676 -49.44 -8.87 -21.50
C VAL A 676 -50.86 -9.39 -21.58
N GLU A 677 -51.78 -8.75 -22.29
CA GLU A 677 -53.14 -9.28 -22.33
C GLU A 677 -53.20 -10.60 -23.14
N PRO A 678 -53.89 -11.66 -22.64
CA PRO A 678 -54.74 -11.73 -21.45
C PRO A 678 -54.07 -12.36 -20.18
N GLY A 679 -52.74 -12.43 -20.10
CA GLY A 679 -51.99 -13.09 -19.01
C GLY A 679 -51.38 -12.16 -17.95
N ASP A 680 -51.54 -12.50 -16.67
CA ASP A 680 -50.93 -11.81 -15.53
C ASP A 680 -49.40 -12.09 -15.48
N ARG A 681 -48.60 -11.17 -16.05
CA ARG A 681 -47.17 -11.35 -16.38
C ARG A 681 -46.26 -10.14 -16.07
N GLY A 682 -46.84 -9.00 -15.69
CA GLY A 682 -46.14 -7.77 -15.33
C GLY A 682 -45.42 -7.83 -13.98
N GLY A 683 -44.28 -7.15 -13.88
CA GLY A 683 -43.40 -7.16 -12.72
C GLY A 683 -43.98 -6.49 -11.48
N GLY A 684 -43.58 -6.97 -10.30
CA GLY A 684 -44.08 -6.50 -9.00
C GLY A 684 -43.58 -5.09 -8.63
N ALA A 685 -44.39 -4.35 -7.86
CA ALA A 685 -44.01 -3.04 -7.32
C ALA A 685 -42.98 -3.19 -6.20
N THR A 686 -41.69 -3.07 -6.53
CA THR A 686 -40.60 -3.02 -5.54
C THR A 686 -40.35 -1.58 -5.09
N CYS A 687 -40.54 -1.31 -3.80
CA CYS A 687 -40.48 0.04 -3.22
C CYS A 687 -39.11 0.39 -2.62
N ASP A 688 -38.11 -0.48 -2.75
CA ASP A 688 -36.77 -0.29 -2.16
C ASP A 688 -35.94 0.69 -3.00
N ALA A 689 -35.87 1.94 -2.50
CA ALA A 689 -35.15 3.04 -3.12
C ALA A 689 -33.62 2.85 -3.16
N SER A 690 -33.07 1.76 -2.59
CA SER A 690 -31.66 1.39 -2.74
C SER A 690 -31.34 0.71 -4.07
N TRP A 691 -32.34 0.24 -4.82
CA TRP A 691 -32.16 -0.40 -6.13
C TRP A 691 -32.37 0.57 -7.30
N PRO A 692 -31.71 0.35 -8.46
CA PRO A 692 -32.18 0.88 -9.73
C PRO A 692 -33.48 0.19 -10.18
N GLY A 693 -34.13 0.73 -11.20
CA GLY A 693 -35.29 0.14 -11.84
C GLY A 693 -34.97 -1.21 -12.48
N SER A 694 -35.93 -2.14 -12.40
CA SER A 694 -35.85 -3.45 -13.04
C SER A 694 -36.17 -3.36 -14.54
N GLY A 695 -35.53 -4.20 -15.35
CA GLY A 695 -35.84 -4.34 -16.79
C GLY A 695 -36.92 -5.40 -17.06
N ALA A 696 -37.57 -5.30 -18.22
CA ALA A 696 -38.58 -6.27 -18.64
C ALA A 696 -37.94 -7.54 -19.23
N ALA A 697 -38.64 -8.67 -19.11
CA ALA A 697 -38.17 -9.95 -19.64
C ALA A 697 -37.99 -9.93 -21.17
N GLY A 698 -37.06 -10.75 -21.66
CA GLY A 698 -36.76 -10.95 -23.07
C GLY A 698 -35.45 -10.25 -23.48
N GLU A 699 -34.38 -11.04 -23.66
CA GLU A 699 -32.98 -10.57 -23.77
C GLU A 699 -32.72 -9.50 -24.85
N SER A 700 -33.57 -9.39 -25.86
CA SER A 700 -33.48 -8.38 -26.93
C SER A 700 -34.76 -7.55 -27.15
N THR A 701 -35.83 -7.85 -26.40
CA THR A 701 -37.17 -7.29 -26.61
C THR A 701 -37.67 -6.49 -25.40
N GLY A 702 -37.26 -6.85 -24.18
CA GLY A 702 -37.59 -6.14 -22.96
C GLY A 702 -36.86 -4.79 -22.85
N GLY A 703 -37.58 -3.77 -22.38
CA GLY A 703 -37.02 -2.46 -22.08
C GLY A 703 -36.15 -2.48 -20.81
N LEU A 704 -35.01 -1.79 -20.86
CA LEU A 704 -34.09 -1.62 -19.72
C LEU A 704 -34.72 -0.79 -18.60
N GLY A 705 -34.46 -1.09 -17.33
CA GLY A 705 -34.87 -0.24 -16.22
C GLY A 705 -34.13 1.10 -16.18
N GLY A 706 -34.60 2.04 -15.36
CA GLY A 706 -33.91 3.32 -15.09
C GLY A 706 -32.82 3.20 -14.01
N GLY A 707 -31.77 4.01 -14.10
CA GLY A 707 -30.64 3.96 -13.16
C GLY A 707 -30.87 4.59 -11.78
N LEU A 708 -29.79 4.99 -11.11
CA LEU A 708 -29.77 5.57 -9.77
C LEU A 708 -29.08 6.94 -9.76
N VAL A 709 -29.72 7.95 -9.16
CA VAL A 709 -29.11 9.26 -8.88
C VAL A 709 -29.29 9.61 -7.40
N LEU A 710 -28.18 9.80 -6.68
CA LEU A 710 -28.15 10.31 -5.31
C LEU A 710 -27.49 11.70 -5.29
N LEU A 711 -28.19 12.68 -4.71
CA LEU A 711 -27.72 14.06 -4.61
C LEU A 711 -27.85 14.57 -3.17
N ARG A 712 -26.75 15.03 -2.57
CA ARG A 712 -26.72 15.74 -1.29
C ARG A 712 -26.32 17.20 -1.51
N ALA A 713 -27.17 18.13 -1.08
CA ALA A 713 -26.88 19.56 -1.15
C ALA A 713 -27.51 20.38 -0.01
N THR A 714 -27.00 21.59 0.21
CA THR A 714 -27.76 22.62 0.96
C THR A 714 -28.72 23.30 -0.01
N THR A 715 -28.24 23.80 -1.16
CA THR A 715 -29.09 24.33 -2.23
C THR A 715 -28.91 23.52 -3.51
N LEU A 716 -30.02 23.10 -4.12
CA LEU A 716 -30.05 22.56 -5.48
C LEU A 716 -30.80 23.54 -6.41
N ALA A 717 -30.07 24.11 -7.37
CA ALA A 717 -30.64 24.82 -8.51
C ALA A 717 -30.79 23.85 -9.69
N LEU A 718 -32.02 23.56 -10.08
CA LEU A 718 -32.35 22.66 -11.18
C LEU A 718 -33.13 23.42 -12.27
N ASP A 719 -32.43 23.79 -13.34
CA ASP A 719 -33.03 24.49 -14.49
C ASP A 719 -33.22 23.58 -15.72
N SER A 720 -32.55 22.42 -15.78
CA SER A 720 -32.68 21.43 -16.86
C SER A 720 -33.48 20.19 -16.45
N ARG A 721 -32.85 19.03 -16.20
CA ARG A 721 -33.53 17.81 -15.74
C ARG A 721 -32.66 16.85 -14.93
N LEU A 722 -33.30 16.10 -14.03
CA LEU A 722 -32.78 14.88 -13.42
C LEU A 722 -33.69 13.73 -13.83
N SER A 723 -33.20 12.83 -14.67
CA SER A 723 -34.00 11.84 -15.40
C SER A 723 -33.46 10.44 -15.13
N VAL A 724 -34.30 9.50 -14.69
CA VAL A 724 -33.94 8.08 -14.49
C VAL A 724 -35.06 7.16 -14.99
N ARG A 725 -35.56 7.43 -16.20
CA ARG A 725 -36.73 6.72 -16.77
C ARG A 725 -36.43 5.28 -17.18
N GLY A 726 -37.48 4.46 -17.25
CA GLY A 726 -37.43 3.17 -17.91
C GLY A 726 -37.28 3.29 -19.43
N GLY A 727 -36.52 2.40 -20.03
CA GLY A 727 -36.39 2.23 -21.48
C GLY A 727 -37.59 1.49 -22.08
N ASN A 728 -37.91 1.79 -23.33
CA ASN A 728 -39.02 1.18 -24.05
C ASN A 728 -38.70 -0.25 -24.49
N GLY A 729 -39.70 -1.14 -24.49
CA GLY A 729 -39.61 -2.45 -25.11
C GLY A 729 -39.67 -2.40 -26.64
N THR A 730 -39.39 -3.53 -27.31
CA THR A 730 -39.46 -3.69 -28.77
C THR A 730 -40.06 -5.03 -29.18
N ALA A 731 -40.61 -5.11 -30.39
CA ALA A 731 -41.13 -6.34 -31.02
C ALA A 731 -42.14 -7.17 -30.18
N GLY A 732 -42.92 -6.54 -29.31
CA GLY A 732 -43.86 -7.22 -28.40
C GLY A 732 -43.36 -7.37 -26.96
N GLY A 733 -42.12 -6.94 -26.67
CA GLY A 733 -41.59 -6.87 -25.31
C GLY A 733 -42.11 -5.67 -24.51
N GLY A 734 -42.18 -5.84 -23.20
CA GLY A 734 -42.65 -4.83 -22.26
C GLY A 734 -41.61 -3.74 -21.96
N GLY A 735 -42.07 -2.63 -21.36
CA GLY A 735 -41.22 -1.52 -20.95
C GLY A 735 -40.51 -1.76 -19.62
N GLY A 736 -39.30 -1.25 -19.48
CA GLY A 736 -38.55 -1.28 -18.22
C GLY A 736 -39.13 -0.32 -17.18
N ALA A 737 -38.88 -0.58 -15.90
CA ALA A 737 -39.37 0.26 -14.82
C ALA A 737 -38.54 1.55 -14.68
N GLY A 738 -39.14 2.60 -14.13
CA GLY A 738 -38.41 3.79 -13.70
C GLY A 738 -37.38 3.49 -12.61
N GLY A 739 -36.36 4.35 -12.50
CA GLY A 739 -35.24 4.21 -11.57
C GLY A 739 -35.48 4.81 -10.19
N SER A 740 -34.39 5.07 -9.48
CA SER A 740 -34.38 5.70 -8.15
C SER A 740 -33.70 7.06 -8.16
N LEU A 741 -34.38 8.07 -7.62
CA LEU A 741 -33.90 9.45 -7.50
C LEU A 741 -33.96 9.90 -6.04
N LEU A 742 -32.81 10.12 -5.43
CA LEU A 742 -32.64 10.34 -3.99
C LEU A 742 -32.03 11.73 -3.73
N LEU A 743 -32.83 12.66 -3.21
CA LEU A 743 -32.43 14.05 -2.99
C LEU A 743 -32.40 14.37 -1.49
N PHE A 744 -31.23 14.71 -0.95
CA PHE A 744 -31.00 15.14 0.43
C PHE A 744 -30.65 16.63 0.44
N LEU A 745 -31.63 17.50 0.73
CA LEU A 745 -31.58 18.93 0.43
C LEU A 745 -31.84 19.81 1.66
N LYS A 746 -31.52 21.12 1.60
CA LYS A 746 -32.18 22.14 2.44
C LYS A 746 -33.13 23.02 1.63
N GLU A 747 -32.74 23.42 0.44
CA GLU A 747 -33.59 24.12 -0.53
C GLU A 747 -33.50 23.49 -1.93
N LEU A 748 -34.66 23.34 -2.58
CA LEU A 748 -34.80 23.04 -4.00
C LEU A 748 -35.32 24.28 -4.73
N GLN A 749 -34.66 24.70 -5.80
CA GLN A 749 -34.99 25.88 -6.60
C GLN A 749 -34.90 25.56 -8.09
N GLY A 750 -35.53 26.39 -8.93
CA GLY A 750 -35.50 26.28 -10.40
C GLY A 750 -36.80 25.77 -11.02
N LYS A 751 -36.75 25.50 -12.32
CA LYS A 751 -37.91 25.15 -13.17
C LYS A 751 -37.73 23.87 -14.00
N GLY A 752 -36.61 23.16 -13.86
CA GLY A 752 -36.34 21.91 -14.57
C GLY A 752 -37.24 20.75 -14.14
N SER A 753 -37.09 19.56 -14.73
CA SER A 753 -37.91 18.38 -14.39
C SER A 753 -37.17 17.32 -13.57
N LEU A 754 -37.87 16.71 -12.62
CA LEU A 754 -37.52 15.38 -12.08
C LEU A 754 -38.35 14.34 -12.85
N ASP A 755 -37.71 13.31 -13.41
CA ASP A 755 -38.42 12.31 -14.22
C ASP A 755 -37.97 10.88 -13.88
N VAL A 756 -38.93 10.05 -13.47
CA VAL A 756 -38.75 8.62 -13.18
C VAL A 756 -39.76 7.76 -13.93
N SER A 757 -40.38 8.24 -15.01
CA SER A 757 -41.45 7.52 -15.71
C SER A 757 -41.04 6.09 -16.13
N GLY A 758 -42.01 5.19 -16.17
CA GLY A 758 -41.83 3.85 -16.75
C GLY A 758 -41.65 3.91 -18.26
N GLY A 759 -40.98 2.91 -18.82
CA GLY A 759 -40.79 2.76 -20.26
C GLY A 759 -42.05 2.24 -20.97
N ALA A 760 -42.24 2.61 -22.23
CA ALA A 760 -43.38 2.15 -23.02
C ALA A 760 -43.25 0.67 -23.41
N GLY A 761 -44.37 -0.05 -23.39
CA GLY A 761 -44.48 -1.43 -23.89
C GLY A 761 -44.72 -1.48 -25.40
N SER A 762 -44.12 -2.47 -26.07
CA SER A 762 -44.21 -2.62 -27.52
C SER A 762 -45.35 -3.56 -27.93
N SER A 763 -46.05 -3.24 -29.02
CA SER A 763 -47.09 -4.10 -29.59
C SER A 763 -46.84 -4.37 -31.07
N THR A 764 -47.01 -5.64 -31.46
CA THR A 764 -47.14 -6.11 -32.84
C THR A 764 -48.57 -6.64 -33.05
N PRO A 765 -49.00 -6.97 -34.29
CA PRO A 765 -50.36 -7.47 -34.55
C PRO A 765 -50.75 -8.74 -33.80
N GLU A 766 -49.79 -9.51 -33.28
CA GLU A 766 -50.00 -10.79 -32.60
C GLU A 766 -49.56 -10.77 -31.11
N ARG A 767 -48.92 -9.70 -30.65
CA ARG A 767 -48.23 -9.64 -29.33
C ARG A 767 -48.29 -8.26 -28.72
N HIS A 768 -48.67 -8.12 -27.45
CA HIS A 768 -48.83 -6.81 -26.79
C HIS A 768 -48.08 -6.79 -25.44
N GLY A 769 -46.86 -6.24 -25.43
CA GLY A 769 -46.00 -6.17 -24.25
C GLY A 769 -46.40 -5.03 -23.30
N GLY A 770 -46.43 -5.30 -22.00
CA GLY A 770 -46.95 -4.36 -20.99
C GLY A 770 -46.07 -3.13 -20.75
N GLY A 771 -46.65 -2.02 -20.26
CA GLY A 771 -45.91 -0.81 -19.92
C GLY A 771 -45.16 -0.92 -18.58
N GLY A 772 -43.95 -0.36 -18.47
CA GLY A 772 -43.17 -0.39 -17.23
C GLY A 772 -43.75 0.48 -16.12
N GLY A 773 -43.58 0.11 -14.85
CA GLY A 773 -43.98 0.93 -13.71
C GLY A 773 -43.14 2.20 -13.57
N GLY A 774 -43.74 3.29 -13.10
CA GLY A 774 -43.00 4.52 -12.77
C GLY A 774 -42.17 4.35 -11.49
N GLY A 775 -40.97 4.95 -11.44
CA GLY A 775 -39.93 4.71 -10.43
C GLY A 775 -40.17 5.33 -9.03
N VAL A 776 -39.07 5.54 -8.30
CA VAL A 776 -39.07 6.07 -6.93
C VAL A 776 -38.36 7.42 -6.86
N VAL A 777 -39.08 8.47 -6.42
CA VAL A 777 -38.48 9.78 -6.06
C VAL A 777 -38.54 9.93 -4.56
N ARG A 778 -37.39 10.09 -3.89
CA ARG A 778 -37.31 10.44 -2.46
C ARG A 778 -36.70 11.82 -2.29
N ILE A 779 -37.41 12.73 -1.63
CA ILE A 779 -36.88 14.05 -1.26
C ILE A 779 -36.90 14.20 0.26
N ALA A 780 -35.71 14.22 0.85
CA ALA A 780 -35.49 14.44 2.27
C ALA A 780 -34.94 15.86 2.48
N TYR A 781 -35.75 16.72 3.11
CA TYR A 781 -35.31 18.05 3.52
C TYR A 781 -34.65 18.01 4.91
N ALA A 782 -33.64 18.85 5.11
CA ALA A 782 -33.09 19.15 6.42
C ALA A 782 -34.17 19.71 7.37
N PRO A 783 -34.05 19.56 8.71
CA PRO A 783 -35.07 20.02 9.66
C PRO A 783 -35.38 21.53 9.62
N ASP A 784 -34.51 22.32 9.00
CA ASP A 784 -34.66 23.77 8.80
C ASP A 784 -34.78 24.17 7.31
N GLY A 785 -35.12 23.20 6.44
CA GLY A 785 -35.30 23.39 4.99
C GLY A 785 -36.64 24.01 4.60
N SER A 786 -36.64 24.88 3.58
CA SER A 786 -37.80 25.70 3.22
C SER A 786 -38.74 25.07 2.18
N GLY A 787 -38.27 24.07 1.41
CA GLY A 787 -39.04 23.16 0.54
C GLY A 787 -39.87 23.74 -0.63
N GLN A 788 -40.25 25.02 -0.62
CA GLN A 788 -41.34 25.57 -1.44
C GLN A 788 -40.89 26.45 -2.63
N LYS A 789 -39.59 26.45 -2.98
CA LYS A 789 -39.04 27.31 -4.05
C LYS A 789 -38.93 26.63 -5.42
N TYR A 790 -39.30 25.37 -5.54
CA TYR A 790 -39.27 24.61 -6.79
C TYR A 790 -40.55 24.85 -7.61
N LEU A 791 -40.40 25.27 -8.87
CA LEU A 791 -41.49 25.55 -9.80
C LEU A 791 -41.41 24.67 -11.07
N GLY A 792 -40.71 23.54 -10.97
CA GLY A 792 -40.55 22.54 -12.02
C GLY A 792 -41.57 21.40 -11.95
N THR A 793 -41.42 20.39 -12.81
CA THR A 793 -42.32 19.22 -12.87
C THR A 793 -41.71 17.98 -12.22
N VAL A 794 -42.56 17.10 -11.70
CA VAL A 794 -42.17 15.77 -11.20
C VAL A 794 -42.99 14.71 -11.93
N ASN A 795 -42.35 13.97 -12.82
CA ASN A 795 -42.97 12.93 -13.63
C ASN A 795 -42.72 11.57 -12.98
N VAL A 796 -43.78 10.90 -12.51
CA VAL A 796 -43.71 9.52 -11.96
C VAL A 796 -44.59 8.53 -12.73
N GLY A 797 -45.07 8.91 -13.91
CA GLY A 797 -46.09 8.16 -14.65
C GLY A 797 -45.67 6.75 -15.05
N GLY A 798 -46.62 5.81 -15.02
CA GLY A 798 -46.48 4.50 -15.63
C GLY A 798 -46.33 4.57 -17.16
N GLY A 799 -45.57 3.63 -17.72
CA GLY A 799 -45.32 3.55 -19.16
C GLY A 799 -46.56 3.15 -19.96
N SER A 800 -46.76 3.78 -21.12
CA SER A 800 -47.89 3.47 -22.01
C SER A 800 -47.70 2.13 -22.74
N SER A 801 -48.80 1.45 -23.08
CA SER A 801 -48.82 0.21 -23.88
C SER A 801 -50.19 0.03 -24.55
N ALA A 802 -50.26 -0.86 -25.55
CA ALA A 802 -51.51 -1.39 -26.11
C ALA A 802 -51.97 -2.71 -25.44
N GLY A 803 -51.12 -3.31 -24.59
CA GLY A 803 -51.57 -4.18 -23.50
C GLY A 803 -51.89 -3.31 -22.27
N GLN A 804 -51.65 -3.82 -21.06
CA GLN A 804 -51.85 -3.00 -19.87
C GLN A 804 -50.73 -1.95 -19.74
N THR A 805 -51.09 -0.70 -19.46
CA THR A 805 -50.15 0.35 -19.05
C THR A 805 -49.49 0.00 -17.71
N GLY A 806 -48.28 0.50 -17.47
CA GLY A 806 -47.67 0.46 -16.15
C GLY A 806 -48.46 1.29 -15.14
N TYR A 807 -48.27 1.01 -13.86
CA TYR A 807 -48.79 1.83 -12.77
C TYR A 807 -47.80 2.96 -12.44
N ASP A 808 -48.34 4.07 -11.94
CA ASP A 808 -47.55 5.22 -11.50
C ASP A 808 -46.63 4.86 -10.31
N GLY A 809 -45.53 5.61 -10.22
CA GLY A 809 -44.49 5.46 -9.23
C GLY A 809 -44.73 6.15 -7.90
N ILE A 810 -43.73 6.06 -7.03
CA ILE A 810 -43.83 6.52 -5.64
C ILE A 810 -43.00 7.80 -5.45
N THR A 811 -43.70 8.92 -5.25
CA THR A 811 -43.12 10.14 -4.68
C THR A 811 -43.08 10.04 -3.15
N ALA A 812 -41.94 9.62 -2.61
CA ALA A 812 -41.62 9.65 -1.19
C ALA A 812 -40.99 10.99 -0.76
N GLY A 813 -41.77 12.08 -0.89
CA GLY A 813 -41.81 13.05 0.20
C GLY A 813 -42.60 12.42 1.36
N LEU A 814 -42.41 12.85 2.61
CA LEU A 814 -43.21 12.28 3.71
C LEU A 814 -44.68 12.68 3.56
N ASN A 815 -45.53 11.71 3.20
CA ASN A 815 -46.96 11.77 3.47
C ASN A 815 -47.16 11.89 4.99
N CYS A 816 -47.97 12.86 5.46
CA CYS A 816 -48.18 13.03 6.90
C CYS A 816 -49.02 11.87 7.45
N VAL A 817 -48.38 11.04 8.27
CA VAL A 817 -49.05 10.02 9.09
C VAL A 817 -49.98 10.65 10.12
N ALA A 818 -50.89 9.87 10.69
CA ALA A 818 -51.63 10.29 11.89
C ALA A 818 -50.63 10.72 12.99
N GLY A 819 -50.98 11.75 13.76
CA GLY A 819 -50.06 12.43 14.68
C GLY A 819 -49.24 13.58 14.04
N CYS A 820 -49.38 13.85 12.74
CA CYS A 820 -48.77 14.99 12.04
C CYS A 820 -49.81 15.80 11.26
N GLY A 821 -49.59 17.12 11.11
CA GLY A 821 -50.52 18.03 10.43
C GLY A 821 -49.90 18.90 9.33
N GLY A 822 -50.73 19.29 8.35
CA GLY A 822 -50.39 20.22 7.25
C GLY A 822 -49.88 19.54 5.96
N VAL A 823 -49.58 20.34 4.94
CA VAL A 823 -48.92 19.89 3.68
C VAL A 823 -47.39 19.73 3.86
N PHE A 824 -46.85 20.29 4.95
CA PHE A 824 -45.45 20.23 5.34
C PHE A 824 -45.40 19.73 6.79
N CYS A 825 -45.21 18.42 6.97
CA CYS A 825 -45.54 17.73 8.21
C CYS A 825 -44.69 18.18 9.40
N ALA A 826 -45.35 18.70 10.45
CA ALA A 826 -44.78 18.77 11.80
C ALA A 826 -45.57 17.81 12.72
N PRO A 827 -44.89 17.13 13.68
CA PRO A 827 -45.57 16.26 14.65
C PRO A 827 -46.36 17.08 15.67
N CYS A 828 -47.54 16.58 16.07
CA CYS A 828 -48.30 17.15 17.19
C CYS A 828 -47.43 17.20 18.44
N ALA A 829 -47.47 18.29 19.21
CA ALA A 829 -46.72 18.42 20.44
C ALA A 829 -47.21 17.42 21.51
N ALA A 830 -46.34 17.04 22.45
CA ALA A 830 -46.75 16.24 23.60
C ALA A 830 -47.89 16.95 24.36
N GLY A 831 -48.88 16.19 24.81
CA GLY A 831 -50.15 16.70 25.34
C GLY A 831 -51.24 16.92 24.28
N GLN A 832 -50.93 16.71 22.99
CA GLN A 832 -51.87 16.74 21.87
C GLN A 832 -51.79 15.46 21.03
N ALA A 833 -52.86 15.18 20.28
CA ALA A 833 -52.93 14.04 19.36
C ALA A 833 -53.72 14.37 18.08
N SER A 834 -53.55 13.54 17.04
CA SER A 834 -54.39 13.59 15.82
C SER A 834 -54.60 12.17 15.27
N ALA A 835 -55.84 11.70 15.27
CA ALA A 835 -56.20 10.33 14.88
C ALA A 835 -56.28 10.11 13.35
N VAL A 836 -56.15 11.17 12.55
CA VAL A 836 -56.35 11.13 11.09
C VAL A 836 -55.11 11.68 10.39
N ALA A 837 -54.65 11.02 9.33
CA ALA A 837 -53.61 11.54 8.45
C ALA A 837 -54.04 12.89 7.86
N ASN A 838 -53.15 13.89 7.84
CA ASN A 838 -53.43 15.29 7.52
C ASN A 838 -54.44 16.01 8.47
N GLY A 839 -54.79 15.45 9.62
CA GLY A 839 -55.68 16.07 10.61
C GLY A 839 -55.03 17.17 11.47
N THR A 840 -55.85 18.00 12.12
CA THR A 840 -55.42 19.00 13.10
C THR A 840 -55.16 18.37 14.48
N CYS A 841 -54.14 18.85 15.19
CA CYS A 841 -53.80 18.38 16.54
C CYS A 841 -54.77 18.92 17.61
N GLU A 842 -55.32 18.05 18.45
CA GLU A 842 -56.24 18.39 19.55
C GLU A 842 -55.63 18.03 20.93
N PRO A 843 -55.90 18.82 22.00
CA PRO A 843 -55.32 18.60 23.33
C PRO A 843 -56.03 17.49 24.13
N CYS A 844 -55.26 16.70 24.87
CA CYS A 844 -55.77 15.57 25.66
C CYS A 844 -56.67 15.99 26.83
N ALA A 845 -57.76 15.27 27.07
CA ALA A 845 -58.70 15.56 28.16
C ALA A 845 -58.16 15.17 29.54
N MET A 846 -58.78 15.67 30.62
CA MET A 846 -58.53 15.20 31.99
C MET A 846 -58.71 13.68 32.10
N GLY A 847 -57.91 13.03 32.94
CA GLY A 847 -57.82 11.56 32.98
C GLY A 847 -56.97 10.93 31.87
N THR A 848 -56.57 11.68 30.83
CA THR A 848 -55.75 11.18 29.70
C THR A 848 -54.46 11.97 29.53
N PHE A 849 -53.47 11.43 28.82
CA PHE A 849 -52.19 12.10 28.54
C PHE A 849 -51.58 11.71 27.19
N SER A 850 -50.62 12.53 26.72
CA SER A 850 -49.78 12.22 25.56
C SER A 850 -48.32 12.56 25.91
N PRO A 851 -47.44 11.58 26.18
CA PRO A 851 -46.09 11.85 26.66
C PRO A 851 -45.10 12.22 25.54
N ASN A 852 -45.38 11.80 24.30
CA ASN A 852 -44.46 11.90 23.17
C ASN A 852 -45.08 12.74 22.04
N PRO A 853 -44.29 13.60 21.36
CA PRO A 853 -44.73 14.23 20.12
C PRO A 853 -45.11 13.19 19.04
N GLY A 854 -46.04 13.53 18.16
CA GLY A 854 -46.53 12.65 17.10
C GLY A 854 -47.57 11.61 17.56
N SER A 855 -48.20 11.81 18.72
CA SER A 855 -49.21 10.88 19.24
C SER A 855 -50.47 10.84 18.35
N THR A 856 -50.97 9.64 18.06
CA THR A 856 -52.19 9.42 17.26
C THR A 856 -53.47 9.48 18.10
N ALA A 857 -53.38 9.14 19.39
CA ALA A 857 -54.46 9.21 20.36
C ALA A 857 -53.90 9.60 21.74
N CYS A 858 -54.76 10.15 22.60
CA CYS A 858 -54.47 10.33 24.01
C CYS A 858 -54.64 8.99 24.75
N THR A 859 -53.75 8.71 25.70
CA THR A 859 -53.75 7.47 26.49
C THR A 859 -54.41 7.71 27.84
N ASP A 860 -55.28 6.82 28.30
CA ASP A 860 -55.86 6.91 29.64
C ASP A 860 -54.79 6.76 30.73
N CYS A 861 -54.96 7.45 31.86
CA CYS A 861 -54.20 7.14 33.06
C CYS A 861 -54.53 5.72 33.52
N ALA A 862 -53.51 4.86 33.62
CA ALA A 862 -53.68 3.51 34.12
C ALA A 862 -54.16 3.54 35.60
N PRO A 863 -54.94 2.53 36.05
CA PRO A 863 -55.32 2.41 37.45
C PRO A 863 -54.14 2.56 38.41
N GLY A 864 -54.36 3.24 39.54
CA GLY A 864 -53.31 3.72 40.44
C GLY A 864 -52.68 5.06 40.01
N SER A 865 -53.03 5.63 38.85
CA SER A 865 -52.58 6.96 38.42
C SER A 865 -53.74 7.85 37.97
N PHE A 866 -53.57 9.17 38.09
CA PHE A 866 -54.59 10.15 37.77
C PHE A 866 -54.02 11.36 37.01
N ASN A 867 -54.86 12.08 36.25
CA ASN A 867 -54.50 13.37 35.66
C ASN A 867 -55.63 14.41 35.85
N PRO A 868 -55.40 15.50 36.61
CA PRO A 868 -56.38 16.56 36.85
C PRO A 868 -56.38 17.67 35.78
N THR A 869 -55.64 17.55 34.67
CA THR A 869 -55.32 18.67 33.76
C THR A 869 -55.46 18.35 32.28
N ILE A 870 -56.12 19.23 31.52
CA ILE A 870 -56.19 19.18 30.05
C ILE A 870 -54.80 19.47 29.46
N GLY A 871 -54.43 18.76 28.39
CA GLY A 871 -53.15 18.90 27.69
C GLY A 871 -51.95 18.26 28.39
N SER A 872 -52.17 17.36 29.35
CA SER A 872 -51.08 16.77 30.14
C SER A 872 -50.16 15.85 29.33
N THR A 873 -48.87 15.91 29.65
CA THR A 873 -47.83 15.00 29.13
C THR A 873 -47.56 13.80 30.06
N ALA A 874 -48.22 13.72 31.21
CA ALA A 874 -48.05 12.62 32.17
C ALA A 874 -49.28 12.38 33.06
N CYS A 875 -49.34 11.19 33.66
CA CYS A 875 -50.23 10.87 34.79
C CYS A 875 -49.44 10.79 36.09
N PHE A 876 -50.08 11.14 37.20
CA PHE A 876 -49.49 11.17 38.54
C PHE A 876 -49.91 9.93 39.34
N ALA A 877 -48.96 9.17 39.87
CA ALA A 877 -49.26 7.99 40.71
C ALA A 877 -49.81 8.38 42.09
N CYS A 878 -50.81 7.65 42.59
CA CYS A 878 -51.38 7.86 43.92
C CYS A 878 -50.32 7.76 45.04
N ALA A 879 -50.50 8.52 46.12
CA ALA A 879 -49.57 8.50 47.25
C ALA A 879 -49.62 7.16 48.02
N LYS A 880 -48.59 6.86 48.83
CA LYS A 880 -48.66 5.72 49.77
C LYS A 880 -49.84 5.91 50.73
N GLY A 881 -50.52 4.82 51.06
CA GLY A 881 -51.80 4.86 51.79
C GLY A 881 -53.02 5.29 50.94
N GLN A 882 -52.85 5.52 49.63
CA GLN A 882 -53.92 5.87 48.69
C GLN A 882 -53.89 4.99 47.42
N PHE A 883 -55.05 4.81 46.80
CA PHE A 883 -55.27 4.00 45.60
C PHE A 883 -56.19 4.71 44.59
N ALA A 884 -56.21 4.23 43.35
CA ALA A 884 -57.24 4.54 42.37
C ALA A 884 -57.60 3.25 41.61
N ALA A 885 -58.85 2.78 41.72
CA ALA A 885 -59.25 1.49 41.19
C ALA A 885 -59.46 1.48 39.66
N ASP A 886 -59.88 2.61 39.11
CA ASP A 886 -60.35 2.73 37.72
C ASP A 886 -59.31 3.43 36.82
N ALA A 887 -59.43 3.19 35.51
CA ALA A 887 -58.65 3.90 34.49
C ALA A 887 -59.22 5.32 34.26
N ALA A 888 -58.41 6.19 33.66
CA ALA A 888 -58.72 7.61 33.41
C ALA A 888 -59.10 8.42 34.68
N ALA A 889 -58.62 7.99 35.86
CA ALA A 889 -58.93 8.65 37.12
C ALA A 889 -58.47 10.13 37.15
N THR A 890 -59.22 10.95 37.88
CA THR A 890 -58.93 12.39 38.09
C THR A 890 -58.50 12.72 39.53
N ALA A 891 -58.58 11.76 40.46
CA ALA A 891 -58.12 11.85 41.84
C ALA A 891 -57.89 10.44 42.46
N CYS A 892 -57.34 10.37 43.68
CA CYS A 892 -57.08 9.14 44.43
C CYS A 892 -57.87 9.08 45.77
N ALA A 893 -58.15 7.87 46.26
CA ALA A 893 -58.85 7.60 47.53
C ALA A 893 -57.93 6.95 48.58
N ALA A 894 -58.28 7.01 49.87
CA ALA A 894 -57.45 6.50 50.97
C ALA A 894 -57.82 5.09 51.44
N CYS A 895 -56.83 4.31 51.90
CA CYS A 895 -57.04 2.92 52.35
C CYS A 895 -57.74 2.78 53.71
N PRO A 896 -58.61 1.78 53.92
CA PRO A 896 -59.27 1.52 55.20
C PRO A 896 -58.32 0.89 56.26
N PRO A 897 -58.63 1.01 57.57
CA PRO A 897 -57.88 0.33 58.64
C PRO A 897 -57.82 -1.19 58.46
N GLY A 898 -56.76 -1.83 58.97
CA GLY A 898 -56.49 -3.27 58.74
C GLY A 898 -55.95 -3.59 57.35
N SER A 899 -55.89 -2.60 56.45
CA SER A 899 -55.25 -2.66 55.14
C SER A 899 -54.16 -1.59 55.00
N MET A 900 -53.31 -1.76 53.99
CA MET A 900 -52.22 -0.85 53.66
C MET A 900 -52.08 -0.60 52.15
N SER A 901 -51.35 0.47 51.80
CA SER A 901 -50.81 0.66 50.45
C SER A 901 -49.32 1.07 50.56
N PRO A 902 -48.39 0.08 50.54
CA PRO A 902 -46.97 0.32 50.78
C PRO A 902 -46.24 0.96 49.60
N GLU A 903 -46.85 0.99 48.42
CA GLU A 903 -46.29 1.53 47.19
C GLU A 903 -47.09 2.75 46.71
N LYS A 904 -46.53 3.48 45.74
CA LYS A 904 -47.25 4.57 45.06
C LYS A 904 -48.00 3.99 43.88
N GLY A 905 -49.21 4.48 43.66
CA GLY A 905 -50.07 4.07 42.56
C GLY A 905 -50.59 2.63 42.66
N THR A 906 -51.07 2.25 43.84
CA THR A 906 -51.81 0.98 43.97
C THR A 906 -53.21 1.10 43.37
N VAL A 907 -53.72 -0.01 42.86
CA VAL A 907 -55.07 -0.14 42.31
C VAL A 907 -56.08 -0.51 43.41
N HIS A 908 -55.61 -1.17 44.46
CA HIS A 908 -56.41 -1.61 45.61
C HIS A 908 -55.52 -1.76 46.85
N CYS A 909 -56.10 -1.61 48.04
CA CYS A 909 -55.41 -1.74 49.31
C CYS A 909 -55.27 -3.22 49.72
N THR A 910 -54.12 -3.60 50.28
CA THR A 910 -53.83 -4.99 50.68
C THR A 910 -54.05 -5.19 52.18
N LEU A 911 -54.74 -6.27 52.57
CA LEU A 911 -54.99 -6.60 53.99
C LEU A 911 -53.70 -7.01 54.70
N CYS A 912 -53.56 -6.67 55.99
CA CYS A 912 -52.39 -7.09 56.75
C CYS A 912 -52.34 -8.62 56.95
N PRO A 913 -51.20 -9.27 56.64
CA PRO A 913 -51.02 -10.71 56.80
C PRO A 913 -50.92 -11.12 58.27
N ILE A 914 -51.11 -12.43 58.51
CA ILE A 914 -50.94 -13.05 59.83
C ILE A 914 -49.54 -12.74 60.38
N GLY A 915 -49.45 -12.40 61.65
CA GLY A 915 -48.20 -11.91 62.29
C GLY A 915 -47.99 -10.40 62.20
N SER A 916 -48.94 -9.62 61.65
CA SER A 916 -48.87 -8.16 61.56
C SER A 916 -50.23 -7.45 61.70
N THR A 917 -50.21 -6.13 61.94
CA THR A 917 -51.41 -5.30 62.17
C THR A 917 -51.28 -3.90 61.52
N ALA A 918 -52.39 -3.19 61.25
CA ALA A 918 -52.38 -1.77 60.86
C ALA A 918 -53.61 -1.02 61.42
N PRO A 919 -53.51 -0.31 62.56
CA PRO A 919 -54.67 0.19 63.29
C PRO A 919 -55.27 1.53 62.78
N ARG A 920 -54.78 2.10 61.66
CA ARG A 920 -55.21 3.42 61.16
C ARG A 920 -55.55 3.40 59.67
N ALA A 921 -56.52 4.23 59.26
CA ALA A 921 -56.80 4.49 57.86
C ALA A 921 -55.64 5.24 57.18
N GLY A 922 -55.45 5.03 55.89
CA GLY A 922 -54.35 5.58 55.11
C GLY A 922 -52.98 5.00 55.46
N SER A 923 -52.90 3.83 56.12
CA SER A 923 -51.61 3.24 56.46
C SER A 923 -50.79 2.86 55.22
N ALA A 924 -49.50 3.19 55.23
CA ALA A 924 -48.57 2.72 54.22
C ALA A 924 -48.14 1.27 54.49
N ASN A 925 -47.92 0.89 55.76
CA ASN A 925 -47.34 -0.41 56.13
C ASN A 925 -48.19 -1.13 57.19
N CYS A 926 -47.92 -2.43 57.38
CA CYS A 926 -48.32 -3.20 58.56
C CYS A 926 -47.13 -3.33 59.52
N GLU A 927 -47.40 -3.35 60.83
CA GLU A 927 -46.43 -3.50 61.91
C GLU A 927 -46.42 -4.96 62.41
N LEU A 928 -45.24 -5.58 62.55
CA LEU A 928 -45.10 -7.00 62.93
C LEU A 928 -45.15 -7.23 64.44
N CYS A 929 -45.63 -8.42 64.84
CA CYS A 929 -45.50 -8.94 66.20
C CYS A 929 -44.05 -9.35 66.53
N ASP A 930 -43.70 -9.42 67.82
CA ASP A 930 -42.34 -9.78 68.29
C ASP A 930 -41.95 -11.26 68.11
N VAL A 931 -40.70 -11.60 68.40
CA VAL A 931 -40.17 -12.98 68.30
C VAL A 931 -41.02 -13.94 69.13
N GLY A 932 -41.40 -15.07 68.52
CA GLY A 932 -42.23 -16.07 69.19
C GLY A 932 -43.67 -15.62 69.47
N HIS A 933 -44.13 -14.57 68.78
CA HIS A 933 -45.52 -14.12 68.76
C HIS A 933 -46.04 -14.03 67.31
N THR A 934 -47.35 -14.21 67.13
CA THR A 934 -48.08 -14.21 65.84
C THR A 934 -49.45 -13.54 66.03
N THR A 935 -50.30 -13.48 65.00
CA THR A 935 -51.73 -13.11 65.12
C THR A 935 -52.62 -14.33 64.81
N PRO A 936 -53.90 -14.36 65.21
CA PRO A 936 -54.78 -15.51 64.94
C PRO A 936 -55.38 -15.51 63.51
N ALA A 937 -55.46 -14.36 62.83
CA ALA A 937 -56.08 -14.22 61.52
C ALA A 937 -55.53 -13.02 60.71
N VAL A 938 -55.77 -13.01 59.40
CA VAL A 938 -55.55 -11.82 58.55
C VAL A 938 -56.44 -10.66 59.00
N CYS A 939 -56.00 -9.42 58.77
CA CYS A 939 -56.69 -8.20 59.25
C CYS A 939 -56.86 -8.12 60.79
N SER A 940 -56.03 -8.84 61.56
CA SER A 940 -55.98 -8.73 63.03
C SER A 940 -55.44 -7.37 63.49
N LEU A 941 -55.83 -6.96 64.71
CA LEU A 941 -55.40 -5.72 65.36
C LEU A 941 -54.52 -5.95 66.60
N ALA A 942 -54.13 -7.20 66.93
CA ALA A 942 -53.28 -7.56 68.09
C ALA A 942 -52.56 -8.93 67.94
N CYS A 943 -51.60 -9.23 68.82
CA CYS A 943 -50.63 -10.35 68.76
C CYS A 943 -50.67 -11.31 69.98
N VAL A 944 -50.19 -12.56 69.83
CA VAL A 944 -50.21 -13.68 70.82
C VAL A 944 -49.02 -14.68 70.68
N PRO A 945 -48.57 -15.41 71.73
CA PRO A 945 -47.31 -16.23 71.76
C PRO A 945 -47.34 -17.67 71.15
N CYS A 946 -46.20 -18.40 71.18
CA CYS A 946 -45.90 -19.69 70.50
C CYS A 946 -45.24 -20.81 71.39
N ASP A 947 -45.42 -22.10 71.05
CA ASP A 947 -45.26 -23.22 72.04
C ASP A 947 -44.18 -24.34 71.87
N SER A 948 -43.61 -24.73 70.70
CA SER A 948 -42.60 -25.85 70.67
C SER A 948 -41.47 -25.82 69.60
N LYS A 949 -40.29 -26.40 69.92
CA LYS A 949 -39.09 -26.52 69.03
C LYS A 949 -38.07 -27.64 69.43
N PRO A 950 -37.13 -28.07 68.54
CA PRO A 950 -36.09 -29.09 68.80
C PRO A 950 -34.85 -28.64 69.62
N TYR A 951 -34.00 -29.61 69.98
CA TYR A 951 -32.85 -29.46 70.92
C TYR A 951 -31.73 -28.50 70.45
N HIS A 952 -31.25 -28.62 69.21
CA HIS A 952 -30.20 -27.73 68.64
C HIS A 952 -30.80 -26.59 67.80
N ALA A 953 -31.88 -25.97 68.29
CA ALA A 953 -32.60 -24.93 67.58
C ALA A 953 -33.08 -23.77 68.48
N SER A 954 -33.33 -22.61 67.88
CA SER A 954 -33.86 -21.40 68.54
C SER A 954 -34.91 -20.70 67.68
N TYR A 955 -35.96 -20.15 68.30
CA TYR A 955 -36.92 -19.29 67.59
C TYR A 955 -36.21 -18.04 67.07
N ASN A 956 -36.51 -17.65 65.84
CA ASN A 956 -35.64 -16.73 65.10
C ASN A 956 -36.37 -15.72 64.21
N GLN A 957 -37.70 -15.61 64.33
CA GLN A 957 -38.53 -14.74 63.51
C GLN A 957 -39.58 -14.01 64.35
N ASN A 958 -39.76 -12.73 64.05
CA ASN A 958 -40.92 -11.92 64.44
C ASN A 958 -42.17 -12.39 63.67
N GLY A 959 -43.34 -12.35 64.30
CA GLY A 959 -44.62 -12.65 63.65
C GLY A 959 -44.91 -14.13 63.38
N THR A 960 -43.99 -15.06 63.67
CA THR A 960 -44.16 -16.50 63.41
C THR A 960 -43.56 -17.37 64.53
N CYS A 961 -43.98 -18.63 64.59
CA CYS A 961 -43.45 -19.62 65.53
C CYS A 961 -42.23 -20.41 64.97
N HIS A 962 -41.53 -19.89 63.95
CA HIS A 962 -40.41 -20.60 63.33
C HIS A 962 -39.12 -20.62 64.17
N TYR A 963 -38.35 -21.70 64.01
CA TYR A 963 -37.03 -21.89 64.61
C TYR A 963 -35.97 -22.22 63.55
N MET A 964 -34.71 -21.95 63.87
CA MET A 964 -33.53 -22.32 63.07
C MET A 964 -32.53 -23.17 63.85
N CYS A 965 -31.78 -24.01 63.14
CA CYS A 965 -30.63 -24.74 63.66
C CYS A 965 -29.50 -23.80 64.11
N GLU A 966 -28.67 -24.25 65.04
CA GLU A 966 -27.42 -23.57 65.42
C GLU A 966 -26.42 -23.47 64.25
N LYS A 967 -25.60 -22.41 64.23
CA LYS A 967 -24.72 -22.05 63.08
C LYS A 967 -23.84 -23.22 62.61
N GLY A 968 -23.89 -23.48 61.30
CA GLY A 968 -23.10 -24.50 60.61
C GLY A 968 -23.89 -25.77 60.25
N ARG A 969 -25.10 -25.94 60.79
CA ARG A 969 -25.96 -27.12 60.60
C ARG A 969 -27.23 -26.79 59.80
N VAL A 970 -27.66 -27.72 58.95
CA VAL A 970 -28.77 -27.57 57.99
C VAL A 970 -29.67 -28.82 57.96
N GLY A 971 -30.83 -28.69 57.33
CA GLY A 971 -31.81 -29.78 57.18
C GLY A 971 -32.66 -30.06 58.43
N LEU A 972 -33.70 -30.88 58.27
CA LEU A 972 -34.74 -31.16 59.29
C LEU A 972 -34.24 -31.78 60.61
N LYS A 973 -32.98 -32.23 60.67
CA LYS A 973 -32.32 -32.77 61.88
C LYS A 973 -31.08 -31.98 62.31
N CYS A 974 -30.77 -30.85 61.66
CA CYS A 974 -29.60 -30.00 61.95
C CYS A 974 -28.25 -30.75 61.92
N LEU A 975 -27.74 -31.10 60.73
CA LEU A 975 -26.40 -31.72 60.53
C LEU A 975 -25.59 -30.95 59.47
N THR A 976 -24.28 -31.20 59.30
CA THR A 976 -23.44 -30.42 58.37
C THR A 976 -23.31 -31.06 56.97
N PRO A 977 -23.09 -30.28 55.89
CA PRO A 977 -22.93 -30.84 54.54
C PRO A 977 -21.69 -31.73 54.35
N PHE A 978 -20.62 -31.48 55.11
CA PHE A 978 -19.39 -32.28 55.05
C PHE A 978 -19.60 -33.69 55.61
N GLU A 979 -20.39 -33.82 56.69
CA GLU A 979 -20.76 -35.12 57.27
C GLU A 979 -21.57 -35.98 56.28
N GLN A 980 -22.42 -35.35 55.44
CA GLN A 980 -23.16 -36.04 54.38
C GLN A 980 -22.24 -36.48 53.21
N LEU A 981 -21.28 -35.63 52.80
CA LEU A 981 -20.39 -35.92 51.67
C LEU A 981 -19.44 -37.09 51.93
N VAL A 982 -18.97 -37.26 53.17
CA VAL A 982 -17.95 -38.27 53.51
C VAL A 982 -18.57 -39.60 54.00
N ALA A 983 -19.87 -39.63 54.32
CA ALA A 983 -20.56 -40.84 54.77
C ALA A 983 -20.37 -42.08 53.84
N PRO A 984 -20.39 -41.98 52.50
CA PRO A 984 -20.19 -43.13 51.61
C PRO A 984 -18.79 -43.76 51.70
N ILE A 985 -17.79 -43.00 52.15
CA ILE A 985 -16.37 -43.42 52.22
C ILE A 985 -16.00 -43.94 53.62
N GLY A 986 -16.99 -44.22 54.48
CA GLY A 986 -16.77 -44.60 55.88
C GLY A 986 -16.61 -43.41 56.83
N GLY A 987 -17.08 -42.22 56.44
CA GLY A 987 -16.98 -41.01 57.26
C GLY A 987 -15.56 -40.46 57.37
N PRO A 988 -15.32 -39.48 58.27
CA PRO A 988 -14.05 -38.76 58.35
C PRO A 988 -12.80 -39.64 58.45
N LEU A 989 -12.92 -40.83 59.07
CA LEU A 989 -11.85 -41.83 59.15
C LEU A 989 -11.37 -42.31 57.76
N GLY A 990 -12.28 -42.61 56.84
CA GLY A 990 -11.93 -43.07 55.49
C GLY A 990 -11.28 -41.98 54.63
N PHE A 991 -11.77 -40.74 54.75
CA PHE A 991 -11.16 -39.57 54.10
C PHE A 991 -9.74 -39.31 54.64
N VAL A 992 -9.57 -39.34 55.97
CA VAL A 992 -8.25 -39.20 56.62
C VAL A 992 -7.30 -40.33 56.19
N LEU A 993 -7.77 -41.58 56.07
CA LEU A 993 -6.93 -42.69 55.57
C LEU A 993 -6.51 -42.49 54.10
N LEU A 994 -7.39 -41.97 53.24
CA LEU A 994 -7.08 -41.69 51.84
C LEU A 994 -6.08 -40.53 51.68
N CYS A 995 -6.23 -39.48 52.49
CA CYS A 995 -5.25 -38.39 52.60
C CYS A 995 -3.92 -38.89 53.17
N LEU A 996 -3.92 -39.71 54.23
CA LEU A 996 -2.69 -40.28 54.81
C LEU A 996 -1.98 -41.26 53.86
N GLY A 997 -2.72 -42.00 53.02
CA GLY A 997 -2.13 -42.86 51.99
C GLY A 997 -1.42 -42.08 50.88
N SER A 998 -2.03 -41.00 50.39
CA SER A 998 -1.44 -40.13 49.36
C SER A 998 -0.29 -39.28 49.91
N ILE A 999 -0.43 -38.69 51.09
CA ILE A 999 0.64 -38.00 51.82
C ILE A 999 1.77 -38.99 52.17
N GLY A 1000 1.43 -40.22 52.57
CA GLY A 1000 2.39 -41.28 52.87
C GLY A 1000 3.23 -41.70 51.67
N LEU A 1001 2.66 -41.79 50.47
CA LEU A 1001 3.40 -42.02 49.22
C LEU A 1001 4.37 -40.87 48.91
N ILE A 1002 3.94 -39.61 49.10
CA ILE A 1002 4.79 -38.42 48.90
C ILE A 1002 5.96 -38.43 49.89
N PHE A 1003 5.72 -38.67 51.19
CA PHE A 1003 6.78 -38.75 52.19
C PHE A 1003 7.65 -40.01 52.08
N ALA A 1004 7.14 -41.13 51.54
CA ALA A 1004 7.95 -42.31 51.25
C ALA A 1004 8.92 -42.05 50.09
N GLY A 1005 8.47 -41.38 49.02
CA GLY A 1005 9.34 -40.92 47.93
C GLY A 1005 10.40 -39.91 48.41
N TYR A 1006 9.97 -38.92 49.20
CA TYR A 1006 10.87 -37.96 49.84
C TYR A 1006 11.87 -38.64 50.78
N GLY A 1007 11.45 -39.66 51.53
CA GLY A 1007 12.28 -40.46 52.43
C GLY A 1007 13.31 -41.31 51.70
N MET A 1008 12.94 -41.99 50.61
CA MET A 1008 13.89 -42.74 49.77
C MET A 1008 14.97 -41.83 49.17
N LEU A 1009 14.63 -40.59 48.81
CA LEU A 1009 15.59 -39.60 48.28
C LEU A 1009 16.40 -38.87 49.37
N SER A 1010 15.94 -38.86 50.63
CA SER A 1010 16.57 -38.13 51.74
C SER A 1010 17.36 -39.01 52.72
N TYR A 1011 17.32 -40.34 52.60
CA TYR A 1011 17.96 -41.24 53.58
C TYR A 1011 19.48 -41.41 53.36
N ARG A 1012 20.26 -40.42 53.81
CA ARG A 1012 21.62 -40.64 54.35
C ARG A 1012 21.69 -40.05 55.76
N GLY A 1013 21.77 -40.92 56.77
CA GLY A 1013 21.68 -40.52 58.17
C GLY A 1013 22.88 -39.68 58.68
N PRO A 1014 22.64 -38.64 59.50
CA PRO A 1014 23.70 -37.82 60.11
C PRO A 1014 24.27 -38.45 61.41
N PRO A 1015 25.48 -38.04 61.87
CA PRO A 1015 26.18 -38.70 62.98
C PRO A 1015 26.04 -38.00 64.35
N ALA A 1016 25.79 -38.79 65.40
CA ALA A 1016 26.15 -38.51 66.80
C ALA A 1016 26.22 -39.84 67.59
N SER A 1017 27.01 -40.03 68.65
CA SER A 1017 27.70 -39.03 69.47
C SER A 1017 28.98 -39.57 70.17
N ARG A 1018 29.82 -38.61 70.61
CA ARG A 1018 30.82 -38.65 71.72
C ARG A 1018 31.96 -39.70 71.71
N ARG A 1019 33.19 -39.16 71.80
CA ARG A 1019 34.37 -39.88 72.31
C ARG A 1019 34.35 -39.92 73.85
N LEU A 1020 34.84 -41.00 74.45
CA LEU A 1020 35.61 -40.97 75.70
C LEU A 1020 36.63 -42.12 75.69
N LYS A 1021 37.66 -42.06 76.55
CA LYS A 1021 38.90 -42.86 76.43
C LYS A 1021 39.00 -44.03 77.41
N HIS A 1022 39.79 -45.04 77.00
CA HIS A 1022 40.49 -46.06 77.82
C HIS A 1022 39.63 -47.05 78.62
N GLY A 1023 40.23 -48.22 78.90
CA GLY A 1023 39.69 -49.22 79.83
C GLY A 1023 39.92 -50.66 79.38
N MET A 1024 41.00 -51.30 79.86
CA MET A 1024 41.13 -52.76 79.82
C MET A 1024 40.21 -53.37 80.89
N GLY A 1025 39.72 -54.59 80.67
CA GLY A 1025 39.49 -55.52 81.81
C GLY A 1025 38.09 -56.13 81.97
N ARG A 1026 37.99 -57.39 81.52
CA ARG A 1026 37.47 -58.55 82.27
C ARG A 1026 36.22 -58.41 83.20
N ARG A 1027 35.23 -59.24 82.82
CA ARG A 1027 34.58 -60.32 83.61
C ARG A 1027 33.36 -60.06 84.50
N ASP A 1028 32.58 -61.16 84.53
CA ASP A 1028 31.72 -61.73 85.57
C ASP A 1028 30.35 -61.12 85.96
N LYS A 1029 29.33 -61.94 85.64
CA LYS A 1029 28.01 -62.19 86.27
C LYS A 1029 27.67 -61.48 87.60
N LEU A 1030 26.39 -61.12 87.83
CA LEU A 1030 25.34 -61.96 88.50
C LEU A 1030 24.19 -61.11 89.17
N VAL A 1031 22.97 -61.69 89.23
CA VAL A 1031 21.97 -61.63 90.36
C VAL A 1031 21.01 -60.42 90.59
N LEU A 1032 19.69 -60.72 90.59
CA LEU A 1032 18.53 -60.35 91.49
C LEU A 1032 18.33 -58.90 92.04
N VAL A 1033 17.15 -58.34 92.45
CA VAL A 1033 15.67 -58.63 92.53
C VAL A 1033 14.94 -57.34 93.10
N LEU A 1034 13.65 -57.02 93.41
CA LEU A 1034 12.23 -57.52 93.60
C LEU A 1034 11.25 -56.31 93.32
N ARG A 1035 9.89 -56.36 93.20
CA ARG A 1035 8.95 -57.37 92.63
C ARG A 1035 7.53 -56.79 92.20
N PRO A 1036 6.42 -56.65 92.98
CA PRO A 1036 5.02 -56.49 92.44
C PRO A 1036 4.19 -55.33 93.11
N PRO A 1037 2.81 -55.24 93.19
CA PRO A 1037 1.71 -56.03 92.58
C PRO A 1037 0.40 -55.27 92.09
N THR A 1038 -0.11 -55.59 90.88
CA THR A 1038 -1.56 -55.76 90.51
C THR A 1038 -2.55 -54.54 90.51
N VAL A 1039 -3.77 -54.51 89.92
CA VAL A 1039 -4.85 -55.51 89.61
C VAL A 1039 -5.76 -55.12 88.37
N LEU A 1040 -6.18 -56.12 87.53
CA LEU A 1040 -7.36 -56.34 86.59
C LEU A 1040 -8.24 -55.21 85.93
N ALA A 1041 -9.17 -55.44 84.93
CA ALA A 1041 -9.26 -56.27 83.68
C ALA A 1041 -10.66 -56.16 82.92
N VAL A 1042 -10.78 -56.74 81.69
CA VAL A 1042 -11.98 -57.24 80.92
C VAL A 1042 -12.71 -56.32 79.85
N PRO A 1043 -13.13 -56.83 78.63
CA PRO A 1043 -13.76 -56.05 77.50
C PRO A 1043 -15.07 -56.65 76.86
N THR A 1044 -15.61 -56.10 75.73
CA THR A 1044 -16.50 -56.78 74.71
C THR A 1044 -16.78 -55.93 73.40
N PRO A 1045 -17.29 -56.49 72.25
CA PRO A 1045 -17.28 -55.89 70.88
C PRO A 1045 -18.67 -55.92 70.11
N PRO A 1046 -18.84 -56.03 68.74
CA PRO A 1046 -18.43 -55.22 67.55
C PRO A 1046 -19.55 -54.91 66.47
N ALA A 1047 -19.17 -54.27 65.34
CA ALA A 1047 -19.55 -54.57 63.90
C ALA A 1047 -20.56 -53.73 63.04
N SER A 1048 -20.00 -52.87 62.16
CA SER A 1048 -20.21 -52.85 60.67
C SER A 1048 -21.50 -52.19 60.04
N PRO A 1049 -21.63 -51.98 58.68
CA PRO A 1049 -22.23 -50.77 58.02
C PRO A 1049 -23.43 -51.12 57.06
N PRO A 1050 -23.81 -50.44 55.92
CA PRO A 1050 -23.38 -49.18 55.24
C PRO A 1050 -24.52 -48.28 54.62
N ALA A 1051 -24.13 -47.31 53.75
CA ALA A 1051 -24.92 -46.62 52.68
C ALA A 1051 -26.08 -45.65 53.07
N ALA A 1052 -26.45 -44.59 52.31
CA ALA A 1052 -25.79 -43.81 51.22
C ALA A 1052 -26.53 -42.44 51.01
N ASP A 1053 -25.89 -41.49 50.31
CA ASP A 1053 -26.41 -40.40 49.42
C ASP A 1053 -27.48 -39.37 49.91
N ALA A 1054 -27.57 -38.12 49.42
CA ALA A 1054 -26.66 -37.24 48.65
C ALA A 1054 -27.14 -35.75 48.64
N SER A 1055 -26.31 -34.83 48.11
CA SER A 1055 -26.60 -33.40 47.77
C SER A 1055 -26.78 -32.42 48.98
N MET A 1056 -26.62 -31.07 48.89
CA MET A 1056 -26.39 -30.13 47.77
C MET A 1056 -25.81 -28.76 48.25
N SER A 1057 -24.87 -28.12 47.51
CA SER A 1057 -24.47 -26.66 47.57
C SER A 1057 -23.94 -26.09 48.92
N SER A 1058 -23.17 -24.97 49.05
CA SER A 1058 -23.21 -23.66 48.37
C SER A 1058 -22.07 -22.66 48.84
N ILE A 1059 -21.71 -21.69 47.98
CA ILE A 1059 -21.35 -20.25 48.24
C ILE A 1059 -20.09 -19.84 49.09
N ARG A 1060 -19.35 -18.79 48.61
CA ARG A 1060 -18.47 -17.75 49.27
C ARG A 1060 -17.04 -17.62 48.69
N TYR A 1061 -16.36 -16.45 48.58
CA TYR A 1061 -16.72 -15.00 48.44
C TYR A 1061 -15.43 -14.14 48.19
N ALA A 1062 -15.41 -13.19 47.23
CA ALA A 1062 -14.43 -12.07 47.07
C ALA A 1062 -12.90 -12.39 46.87
N ALA A 1063 -11.93 -11.48 46.60
CA ALA A 1063 -11.88 -10.02 46.35
C ALA A 1063 -10.61 -9.54 45.56
N LEU A 1064 -10.77 -8.46 44.76
CA LEU A 1064 -9.92 -7.25 44.55
C LEU A 1064 -8.36 -7.27 44.31
N PHE A 1065 -7.96 -6.60 43.21
CA PHE A 1065 -6.73 -5.80 42.92
C PHE A 1065 -5.32 -6.44 42.75
N ALA A 1066 -4.43 -5.65 42.11
CA ALA A 1066 -3.06 -5.92 41.58
C ALA A 1066 -2.12 -4.71 41.97
N PRO A 1067 -0.85 -4.48 41.47
CA PRO A 1067 -0.06 -5.15 40.41
C PRO A 1067 1.51 -5.26 40.65
N GLU A 1068 2.27 -5.60 39.59
CA GLU A 1068 3.73 -5.30 39.32
C GLU A 1068 4.86 -6.00 40.15
N PRO A 1069 6.17 -5.96 39.75
CA PRO A 1069 6.73 -6.24 38.39
C PRO A 1069 8.07 -7.08 38.34
N LYS A 1070 8.50 -7.36 37.10
CA LYS A 1070 9.83 -7.69 36.48
C LYS A 1070 11.16 -7.44 37.27
N ALA A 1071 12.37 -7.98 36.95
CA ALA A 1071 12.92 -9.13 36.16
C ALA A 1071 14.50 -9.09 36.15
N VAL A 1072 15.19 -9.96 35.35
CA VAL A 1072 16.57 -9.81 34.73
C VAL A 1072 17.86 -10.38 35.42
N ALA A 1073 18.40 -11.48 34.86
CA ALA A 1073 19.80 -11.84 34.42
C ALA A 1073 21.04 -11.76 35.40
N LEU A 1074 22.29 -12.18 35.09
CA LEU A 1074 22.98 -12.78 33.90
C LEU A 1074 24.22 -13.68 34.32
N GLU A 1075 24.79 -14.40 33.34
CA GLU A 1075 25.98 -15.28 33.12
C GLU A 1075 27.30 -15.33 33.98
N GLU A 1076 27.99 -16.51 33.85
CA GLU A 1076 29.46 -16.84 33.81
C GLU A 1076 30.47 -16.44 34.95
N ALA A 1077 31.67 -17.03 35.12
CA ALA A 1077 32.19 -18.42 34.95
C ALA A 1077 33.61 -18.61 35.59
N VAL A 1078 33.95 -19.82 36.09
CA VAL A 1078 35.30 -20.41 36.38
C VAL A 1078 36.34 -19.65 37.27
N GLY A 1079 36.81 -20.29 38.37
CA GLY A 1079 38.27 -20.46 38.58
C GLY A 1079 39.04 -19.88 39.80
N LEU A 1080 38.86 -20.46 41.00
CA LEU A 1080 39.90 -20.80 42.03
C LEU A 1080 40.96 -19.79 42.58
N ILE A 1081 41.17 -19.87 43.92
CA ILE A 1081 42.40 -19.66 44.75
C ILE A 1081 42.64 -18.29 45.48
N ASP A 1082 42.83 -18.44 46.81
CA ASP A 1082 43.55 -17.70 47.87
C ASP A 1082 43.34 -16.20 48.25
N ASP A 1083 42.95 -16.03 49.53
CA ASP A 1083 43.53 -15.23 50.63
C ASP A 1083 43.73 -13.69 50.64
N ALA A 1084 43.77 -13.20 51.89
CA ALA A 1084 44.28 -11.92 52.39
C ALA A 1084 44.65 -12.10 53.89
N PRO A 1085 45.40 -11.21 54.60
CA PRO A 1085 46.29 -10.11 54.20
C PRO A 1085 47.65 -10.07 54.95
N ALA A 1086 48.58 -9.19 54.51
CA ALA A 1086 49.60 -8.45 55.30
C ALA A 1086 50.68 -9.21 56.14
N MET A 1087 51.72 -8.47 56.60
CA MET A 1087 52.93 -9.00 57.26
C MET A 1087 53.45 -8.06 58.38
N THR A 1088 53.79 -8.63 59.56
CA THR A 1088 54.55 -8.02 60.71
C THR A 1088 53.96 -6.77 61.42
N GLN A 1089 54.08 -6.54 62.75
CA GLN A 1089 54.38 -7.40 63.92
C GLN A 1089 53.71 -6.80 65.21
N PRO A 1090 53.87 -7.35 66.45
CA PRO A 1090 52.74 -7.50 67.38
C PRO A 1090 52.45 -6.28 68.28
N THR A 1091 51.16 -6.04 68.56
CA THR A 1091 50.73 -5.03 69.53
C THR A 1091 49.56 -5.49 70.42
N TRP A 1092 49.57 -4.99 71.66
CA TRP A 1092 48.69 -5.35 72.78
C TRP A 1092 47.18 -5.30 72.53
N ARG A 1093 46.67 -4.77 71.40
CA ARG A 1093 45.25 -4.90 71.05
C ARG A 1093 44.87 -6.32 70.57
N GLN A 1094 45.86 -7.22 70.56
CA GLN A 1094 45.78 -8.62 71.02
C GLN A 1094 44.93 -8.88 72.29
N GLN A 1095 44.46 -7.86 73.02
CA GLN A 1095 43.81 -7.99 74.33
C GLN A 1095 42.26 -7.95 74.32
N LEU A 1096 41.60 -7.61 73.20
CA LEU A 1096 40.24 -8.14 72.97
C LEU A 1096 40.30 -9.61 72.50
N ARG A 1097 41.41 -10.01 71.88
CA ARG A 1097 41.72 -11.41 71.57
C ARG A 1097 41.89 -12.28 72.82
N ARG A 1098 42.25 -11.71 73.99
CA ARG A 1098 42.30 -12.44 75.28
C ARG A 1098 40.93 -12.85 75.82
N THR A 1099 39.85 -12.11 75.53
CA THR A 1099 38.49 -12.47 75.98
C THR A 1099 37.78 -13.50 75.09
N LEU A 1100 38.37 -13.85 73.93
CA LEU A 1100 37.96 -15.02 73.14
C LEU A 1100 38.71 -16.31 73.55
N ASP A 1101 39.72 -16.22 74.41
CA ASP A 1101 40.45 -17.37 74.97
C ASP A 1101 39.86 -17.87 76.31
N SER A 1102 38.81 -17.21 76.84
CA SER A 1102 38.26 -17.49 78.18
C SER A 1102 36.73 -17.73 78.17
N ILE A 1103 36.19 -18.86 77.67
CA ILE A 1103 36.73 -20.20 77.49
C ILE A 1103 36.01 -20.85 76.28
N ALA A 1104 36.72 -21.61 75.43
CA ALA A 1104 36.16 -22.29 74.25
C ALA A 1104 35.47 -23.65 74.58
N PRO A 1105 34.74 -24.29 73.63
CA PRO A 1105 35.44 -25.17 72.69
C PRO A 1105 34.87 -25.25 71.24
N THR A 1106 35.59 -24.62 70.30
CA THR A 1106 36.09 -25.17 69.01
C THR A 1106 35.20 -25.92 67.98
N HIS A 1107 35.38 -25.54 66.69
CA HIS A 1107 35.08 -26.26 65.43
C HIS A 1107 33.59 -26.38 65.01
N VAL A 1108 33.15 -26.14 63.76
CA VAL A 1108 33.79 -25.80 62.45
C VAL A 1108 32.94 -24.72 61.74
N ALA A 1109 33.52 -23.91 60.83
CA ALA A 1109 32.79 -23.03 59.91
C ALA A 1109 32.95 -23.48 58.43
N VAL A 1110 31.90 -23.34 57.62
CA VAL A 1110 31.88 -23.57 56.15
C VAL A 1110 30.99 -22.49 55.49
N THR A 1111 31.20 -22.21 54.19
CA THR A 1111 30.81 -20.98 53.48
C THR A 1111 29.33 -20.92 52.98
N PRO A 1112 28.84 -19.73 52.54
CA PRO A 1112 27.44 -19.53 52.15
C PRO A 1112 26.94 -20.33 50.93
N ASP A 1113 27.83 -20.86 50.09
CA ASP A 1113 27.50 -21.40 48.77
C ASP A 1113 26.65 -22.68 48.83
N LEU A 1114 26.73 -23.42 49.95
CA LEU A 1114 25.92 -24.60 50.21
C LEU A 1114 24.41 -24.33 50.29
N LEU A 1115 23.98 -23.09 50.55
CA LEU A 1115 22.56 -22.74 50.65
C LEU A 1115 21.86 -22.62 49.29
N ARG A 1116 22.56 -22.20 48.22
CA ARG A 1116 21.93 -21.97 46.91
C ARG A 1116 21.54 -23.28 46.21
N CYS A 1117 22.40 -24.30 46.25
CA CYS A 1117 22.15 -25.57 45.58
C CYS A 1117 21.15 -26.51 46.30
N ALA A 1118 20.85 -26.26 47.59
CA ALA A 1118 19.97 -27.14 48.38
C ALA A 1118 18.47 -26.92 48.09
N TRP A 1119 18.04 -25.68 47.82
CA TRP A 1119 16.62 -25.32 47.72
C TRP A 1119 16.08 -25.16 46.29
N GLY A 1120 16.95 -25.04 45.28
CA GLY A 1120 16.51 -24.84 43.89
C GLY A 1120 15.58 -25.94 43.38
N ARG A 1121 15.96 -27.22 43.56
CA ARG A 1121 15.18 -28.38 43.06
C ARG A 1121 13.73 -28.45 43.59
N PRO A 1122 13.45 -28.37 44.90
CA PRO A 1122 12.06 -28.33 45.38
C PRO A 1122 11.31 -27.06 44.95
N LEU A 1123 11.98 -25.89 44.82
CA LEU A 1123 11.35 -24.66 44.34
C LEU A 1123 10.96 -24.74 42.85
N SER A 1124 11.82 -25.30 41.98
CA SER A 1124 11.48 -25.54 40.57
C SER A 1124 10.28 -26.48 40.42
N PHE A 1125 10.19 -27.53 41.24
CA PHE A 1125 9.08 -28.47 41.21
C PHE A 1125 7.77 -27.86 41.72
N LEU A 1126 7.84 -27.01 42.76
CA LEU A 1126 6.70 -26.23 43.25
C LEU A 1126 6.22 -25.20 42.21
N ALA A 1127 7.15 -24.53 41.52
CA ALA A 1127 6.84 -23.57 40.46
C ALA A 1127 6.15 -24.23 39.26
N LEU A 1128 6.58 -25.44 38.86
CA LEU A 1128 5.90 -26.26 37.84
C LEU A 1128 4.48 -26.60 38.25
N LEU A 1129 4.26 -27.09 39.48
CA LEU A 1129 2.92 -27.42 39.99
C LEU A 1129 1.98 -26.20 40.06
N VAL A 1130 2.51 -25.01 40.38
CA VAL A 1130 1.75 -23.75 40.37
C VAL A 1130 1.44 -23.30 38.93
N ALA A 1131 2.39 -23.43 38.00
CA ALA A 1131 2.18 -23.12 36.59
C ALA A 1131 1.10 -24.02 35.97
N ASP A 1132 1.12 -25.32 36.27
CA ASP A 1132 0.14 -26.31 35.81
C ASP A 1132 -1.27 -26.03 36.35
N PHE A 1133 -1.37 -25.62 37.62
CA PHE A 1133 -2.64 -25.22 38.22
C PHE A 1133 -3.19 -23.93 37.59
N LEU A 1134 -2.33 -22.94 37.32
CA LEU A 1134 -2.72 -21.68 36.66
C LEU A 1134 -3.12 -21.90 35.19
N LEU A 1135 -2.41 -22.76 34.47
CA LEU A 1135 -2.74 -23.13 33.09
C LEU A 1135 -4.06 -23.90 33.02
N TRP A 1136 -4.28 -24.85 33.94
CA TRP A 1136 -5.56 -25.55 34.10
C TRP A 1136 -6.72 -24.56 34.35
N PHE A 1137 -6.54 -23.63 35.29
CA PHE A 1137 -7.56 -22.64 35.63
C PHE A 1137 -7.87 -21.70 34.44
N TRP A 1138 -6.84 -21.27 33.69
CA TRP A 1138 -7.02 -20.46 32.49
C TRP A 1138 -7.75 -21.20 31.37
N LEU A 1139 -7.42 -22.48 31.12
CA LEU A 1139 -8.13 -23.32 30.14
C LEU A 1139 -9.60 -23.55 30.54
N ALA A 1140 -9.89 -23.76 31.83
CA ALA A 1140 -11.25 -23.87 32.34
C ALA A 1140 -12.04 -22.56 32.15
N LEU A 1141 -11.41 -21.40 32.36
CA LEU A 1141 -11.98 -20.08 32.11
C LEU A 1141 -12.31 -19.84 30.62
N GLN A 1142 -11.39 -20.20 29.72
CA GLN A 1142 -11.62 -20.10 28.27
C GLN A 1142 -12.77 -21.01 27.82
N PHE A 1143 -12.82 -22.25 28.31
CA PHE A 1143 -13.92 -23.18 28.03
C PHE A 1143 -15.27 -22.67 28.54
N PHE A 1144 -15.31 -22.03 29.71
CA PHE A 1144 -16.52 -21.39 30.23
C PHE A 1144 -16.96 -20.19 29.38
N CYS A 1145 -16.03 -19.34 28.93
CA CYS A 1145 -16.35 -18.19 28.08
C CYS A 1145 -16.95 -18.60 26.72
N ILE A 1146 -16.50 -19.72 26.13
CA ILE A 1146 -17.03 -20.26 24.87
C ILE A 1146 -18.52 -20.64 25.00
N GLN A 1147 -19.00 -21.02 26.19
CA GLN A 1147 -20.42 -21.33 26.41
C GLN A 1147 -21.34 -20.09 26.52
N VAL A 1148 -20.78 -18.89 26.69
CA VAL A 1148 -21.56 -17.64 26.84
C VAL A 1148 -21.84 -16.96 25.49
N GLY A 1149 -21.14 -17.38 24.42
CA GLY A 1149 -21.13 -16.70 23.12
C GLY A 1149 -22.25 -17.05 22.13
N ASP A 1150 -23.10 -18.05 22.40
CA ASP A 1150 -24.18 -18.47 21.50
C ASP A 1150 -25.53 -18.53 22.24
N PRO A 1151 -26.41 -17.51 22.06
CA PRO A 1151 -27.70 -17.46 22.73
C PRO A 1151 -28.82 -18.25 22.02
N THR A 1152 -28.53 -18.98 20.93
CA THR A 1152 -29.56 -19.48 20.00
C THR A 1152 -29.90 -20.96 20.11
N LEU A 1153 -29.15 -21.76 20.88
CA LEU A 1153 -29.37 -23.22 21.01
C LEU A 1153 -29.88 -23.61 22.40
N HIS A 1154 -31.11 -24.14 22.46
CA HIS A 1154 -31.79 -24.54 23.70
C HIS A 1154 -31.28 -25.84 24.35
N GLU A 1155 -30.21 -26.43 23.83
CA GLU A 1155 -29.56 -27.63 24.40
C GLU A 1155 -28.14 -27.34 24.91
N ALA A 1156 -28.03 -26.52 25.96
CA ALA A 1156 -26.79 -26.27 26.70
C ALA A 1156 -26.36 -27.49 27.56
N GLY A 1157 -26.32 -28.68 26.95
CA GLY A 1157 -25.99 -29.95 27.59
C GLY A 1157 -24.50 -30.06 27.90
N CYS A 1158 -24.14 -29.88 29.17
CA CYS A 1158 -22.75 -29.92 29.60
C CYS A 1158 -22.15 -31.33 29.45
N SER A 1159 -21.21 -31.49 28.51
CA SER A 1159 -20.50 -32.75 28.29
C SER A 1159 -19.62 -33.07 29.50
N HIS A 1160 -20.09 -33.98 30.37
CA HIS A 1160 -19.33 -34.47 31.52
C HIS A 1160 -17.95 -35.02 31.11
N ALA A 1161 -17.84 -35.58 29.89
CA ALA A 1161 -16.59 -36.05 29.33
C ALA A 1161 -15.60 -34.90 29.02
N ALA A 1162 -16.07 -33.75 28.54
CA ALA A 1162 -15.22 -32.58 28.28
C ALA A 1162 -14.72 -31.93 29.58
N LEU A 1163 -15.58 -31.83 30.59
CA LEU A 1163 -15.20 -31.34 31.92
C LEU A 1163 -14.15 -32.26 32.57
N VAL A 1164 -14.35 -33.59 32.49
CA VAL A 1164 -13.37 -34.58 32.95
C VAL A 1164 -12.05 -34.46 32.19
N LEU A 1165 -12.08 -34.21 30.87
CA LEU A 1165 -10.88 -34.01 30.05
C LEU A 1165 -10.07 -32.81 30.55
N VAL A 1166 -10.70 -31.65 30.79
CA VAL A 1166 -10.04 -30.46 31.35
C VAL A 1166 -9.50 -30.73 32.77
N LEU A 1167 -10.28 -31.39 33.63
CA LEU A 1167 -9.86 -31.76 35.00
C LEU A 1167 -8.69 -32.76 35.03
N SER A 1168 -8.53 -33.60 34.01
CA SER A 1168 -7.59 -34.73 34.06
C SER A 1168 -6.19 -34.42 33.52
N VAL A 1169 -6.03 -33.39 32.69
CA VAL A 1169 -4.79 -33.15 31.91
C VAL A 1169 -3.56 -32.78 32.75
N MET A 1170 -3.72 -32.14 33.92
CA MET A 1170 -2.59 -31.62 34.73
C MET A 1170 -2.32 -32.39 36.04
N PRO A 1171 -3.20 -32.38 37.06
CA PRO A 1171 -2.80 -32.78 38.43
C PRO A 1171 -2.52 -34.29 38.64
N LEU A 1172 -2.81 -35.15 37.67
CA LEU A 1172 -2.70 -36.61 37.78
C LEU A 1172 -1.96 -37.27 36.59
N ALA A 1173 -1.25 -36.48 35.77
CA ALA A 1173 -0.70 -36.92 34.48
C ALA A 1173 0.12 -38.22 34.56
N VAL A 1174 1.06 -38.35 35.50
CA VAL A 1174 1.94 -39.53 35.60
C VAL A 1174 1.20 -40.81 36.01
N LEU A 1175 0.03 -40.71 36.67
CA LEU A 1175 -0.69 -41.86 37.24
C LEU A 1175 -1.84 -42.40 36.39
N GLY A 1176 -2.51 -41.54 35.61
CA GLY A 1176 -3.73 -41.96 34.88
C GLY A 1176 -3.47 -42.68 33.54
N ALA A 1177 -2.34 -42.43 32.88
CA ALA A 1177 -2.06 -42.99 31.55
C ALA A 1177 -2.10 -44.54 31.51
N PRO A 1178 -1.50 -45.30 32.45
CA PRO A 1178 -1.56 -46.77 32.43
C PRO A 1178 -2.99 -47.32 32.58
N LEU A 1179 -3.80 -46.66 33.43
CA LEU A 1179 -5.18 -47.07 33.71
C LEU A 1179 -6.10 -46.80 32.51
N LEU A 1180 -5.92 -45.66 31.83
CA LEU A 1180 -6.66 -45.35 30.61
C LEU A 1180 -6.21 -46.16 29.39
N GLY A 1181 -4.94 -46.55 29.31
CA GLY A 1181 -4.44 -47.51 28.32
C GLY A 1181 -5.17 -48.86 28.44
N LEU A 1182 -5.25 -49.40 29.66
CA LEU A 1182 -6.03 -50.61 29.95
C LEU A 1182 -7.53 -50.43 29.63
N ALA A 1183 -8.14 -49.31 30.06
CA ALA A 1183 -9.55 -49.02 29.79
C ALA A 1183 -9.86 -48.88 28.29
N PHE A 1184 -8.93 -48.35 27.48
CA PHE A 1184 -9.06 -48.31 26.03
C PHE A 1184 -8.97 -49.70 25.39
N VAL A 1185 -7.98 -50.50 25.78
CA VAL A 1185 -7.76 -51.87 25.27
C VAL A 1185 -8.99 -52.76 25.49
N PHE A 1186 -9.60 -52.71 26.67
CA PHE A 1186 -10.82 -53.47 26.98
C PHE A 1186 -12.11 -52.81 26.46
N GLY A 1187 -12.20 -51.48 26.50
CA GLY A 1187 -13.44 -50.75 26.21
C GLY A 1187 -13.68 -50.41 24.74
N LYS A 1188 -12.64 -50.39 23.89
CA LYS A 1188 -12.67 -50.07 22.44
C LYS A 1188 -13.36 -48.75 22.03
N ARG A 1189 -13.70 -47.85 22.97
CA ARG A 1189 -14.31 -46.54 22.68
C ARG A 1189 -13.26 -45.56 22.16
N SER A 1190 -13.50 -44.99 20.97
CA SER A 1190 -12.60 -44.06 20.30
C SER A 1190 -12.28 -42.80 21.12
N SER A 1191 -13.24 -42.30 21.90
CA SER A 1191 -13.05 -41.17 22.83
C SER A 1191 -12.03 -41.46 23.92
N VAL A 1192 -12.00 -42.69 24.46
CA VAL A 1192 -11.02 -43.10 25.50
C VAL A 1192 -9.62 -43.24 24.90
N GLY A 1193 -9.52 -43.76 23.66
CA GLY A 1193 -8.25 -43.82 22.93
C GLY A 1193 -7.67 -42.44 22.61
N ARG A 1194 -8.52 -41.49 22.18
CA ARG A 1194 -8.12 -40.09 21.97
C ARG A 1194 -7.66 -39.42 23.27
N LEU A 1195 -8.33 -39.69 24.40
CA LEU A 1195 -7.88 -39.26 25.73
C LEU A 1195 -6.48 -39.80 26.06
N PHE A 1196 -6.27 -41.10 25.90
CA PHE A 1196 -5.01 -41.77 26.21
C PHE A 1196 -3.83 -41.23 25.39
N VAL A 1197 -4.03 -40.94 24.09
CA VAL A 1197 -3.00 -40.35 23.23
C VAL A 1197 -2.62 -38.94 23.69
N LEU A 1198 -3.60 -38.06 23.95
CA LEU A 1198 -3.34 -36.71 24.46
C LEU A 1198 -2.58 -36.73 25.79
N TRP A 1199 -3.06 -37.56 26.73
CA TRP A 1199 -2.47 -37.74 28.06
C TRP A 1199 -1.03 -38.26 27.99
N THR A 1200 -0.75 -39.19 27.07
CA THR A 1200 0.61 -39.70 26.87
C THR A 1200 1.53 -38.62 26.28
N ALA A 1201 1.01 -37.74 25.40
CA ALA A 1201 1.76 -36.64 24.82
C ALA A 1201 2.12 -35.54 25.84
N THR A 1202 1.21 -35.16 26.75
CA THR A 1202 1.52 -34.20 27.83
C THR A 1202 2.52 -34.79 28.84
N CYS A 1203 2.42 -36.09 29.15
CA CYS A 1203 3.46 -36.78 29.93
C CYS A 1203 4.85 -36.70 29.28
N TYR A 1204 4.96 -36.85 27.95
CA TYR A 1204 6.24 -36.68 27.25
C TYR A 1204 6.76 -35.24 27.30
N TRP A 1205 5.91 -34.22 27.20
CA TRP A 1205 6.33 -32.81 27.37
C TRP A 1205 6.86 -32.54 28.77
N ASN A 1206 6.23 -33.08 29.81
CA ASN A 1206 6.70 -32.95 31.19
C ASN A 1206 8.02 -33.70 31.43
N ALA A 1207 8.19 -34.90 30.85
CA ALA A 1207 9.45 -35.62 30.87
C ALA A 1207 10.58 -34.89 30.11
N ALA A 1208 10.28 -34.32 28.94
CA ALA A 1208 11.22 -33.50 28.18
C ALA A 1208 11.61 -32.22 28.92
N THR A 1209 10.66 -31.59 29.63
CA THR A 1209 10.91 -30.43 30.50
C THR A 1209 11.88 -30.79 31.63
N ALA A 1210 11.66 -31.91 32.32
CA ALA A 1210 12.55 -32.40 33.36
C ALA A 1210 13.94 -32.76 32.83
N PHE A 1211 14.03 -33.35 31.63
CA PHE A 1211 15.29 -33.62 30.94
C PHE A 1211 16.03 -32.34 30.58
N CYS A 1212 15.34 -31.34 30.00
CA CYS A 1212 15.92 -30.03 29.69
C CYS A 1212 16.44 -29.33 30.95
N CYS A 1213 15.68 -29.35 32.06
CA CYS A 1213 16.15 -28.84 33.36
C CYS A 1213 17.40 -29.58 33.87
N GLY A 1214 17.48 -30.90 33.64
CA GLY A 1214 18.65 -31.71 33.98
C GLY A 1214 19.90 -31.38 33.14
N VAL A 1215 19.74 -31.19 31.84
CA VAL A 1215 20.82 -30.74 30.93
C VAL A 1215 21.24 -29.31 31.28
N TYR A 1216 20.30 -28.42 31.55
CA TYR A 1216 20.55 -27.03 31.94
C TYR A 1216 21.34 -26.95 33.26
N TYR A 1217 20.99 -27.78 34.25
CA TYR A 1217 21.74 -27.94 35.50
C TYR A 1217 23.20 -28.39 35.28
N SER A 1218 23.52 -29.07 34.17
CA SER A 1218 24.90 -29.44 33.81
C SER A 1218 25.67 -28.36 33.03
N ALA A 1219 24.99 -27.31 32.56
CA ALA A 1219 25.53 -26.28 31.66
C ALA A 1219 25.77 -24.91 32.31
N TYR A 1220 25.38 -24.70 33.57
CA TYR A 1220 25.67 -23.49 34.37
C TYR A 1220 25.17 -22.13 33.82
N LEU A 1221 24.14 -22.14 32.96
CA LEU A 1221 23.46 -20.92 32.49
C LEU A 1221 22.49 -20.35 33.55
N GLY A 1222 22.31 -19.03 33.58
CA GLY A 1222 21.63 -18.31 34.69
C GLY A 1222 20.11 -18.50 34.80
N ASP A 1223 19.57 -18.30 36.00
CA ASP A 1223 18.17 -18.63 36.37
C ASP A 1223 17.08 -18.02 35.46
N SER A 1224 17.32 -16.84 34.89
CA SER A 1224 16.33 -16.15 34.04
C SER A 1224 15.98 -16.91 32.76
N VAL A 1225 16.93 -17.65 32.18
CA VAL A 1225 16.70 -18.41 30.93
C VAL A 1225 16.06 -19.78 31.23
N LEU A 1226 16.23 -20.33 32.44
CA LEU A 1226 15.43 -21.46 32.93
C LEU A 1226 13.95 -21.07 33.06
N GLY A 1227 13.66 -19.89 33.63
CA GLY A 1227 12.30 -19.37 33.74
C GLY A 1227 11.62 -19.16 32.37
N LEU A 1228 12.33 -18.57 31.40
CA LEU A 1228 11.83 -18.36 30.05
C LEU A 1228 11.58 -19.66 29.28
N SER A 1229 12.47 -20.65 29.41
CA SER A 1229 12.31 -21.95 28.75
C SER A 1229 11.17 -22.77 29.36
N LEU A 1230 11.02 -22.79 30.69
CA LEU A 1230 9.86 -23.37 31.38
C LEU A 1230 8.54 -22.73 30.92
N ALA A 1231 8.48 -21.39 30.88
CA ALA A 1231 7.30 -20.67 30.42
C ALA A 1231 6.98 -20.95 28.95
N CYS A 1232 8.00 -21.03 28.07
CA CYS A 1232 7.82 -21.34 26.65
C CYS A 1232 7.26 -22.76 26.45
N VAL A 1233 7.81 -23.77 27.14
CA VAL A 1233 7.31 -25.15 27.03
C VAL A 1233 5.89 -25.29 27.56
N LYS A 1234 5.54 -24.65 28.68
CA LYS A 1234 4.17 -24.67 29.21
C LYS A 1234 3.18 -23.89 28.35
N TRP A 1235 3.62 -22.83 27.69
CA TRP A 1235 2.82 -22.12 26.67
C TRP A 1235 2.56 -22.99 25.43
N LEU A 1236 3.56 -23.75 24.97
CA LEU A 1236 3.42 -24.73 23.89
C LEU A 1236 2.48 -25.88 24.26
N GLU A 1237 2.56 -26.40 25.49
CA GLU A 1237 1.64 -27.43 26.01
C GLU A 1237 0.18 -26.91 26.03
N GLY A 1238 -0.03 -25.67 26.49
CA GLY A 1238 -1.34 -25.00 26.44
C GLY A 1238 -1.88 -24.79 25.01
N ARG A 1239 -1.02 -24.38 24.06
CA ARG A 1239 -1.37 -24.26 22.63
C ARG A 1239 -1.76 -25.61 22.03
N TRP A 1240 -1.03 -26.69 22.36
CA TRP A 1240 -1.35 -28.05 21.92
C TRP A 1240 -2.68 -28.55 22.47
N ALA A 1241 -2.95 -28.33 23.77
CA ALA A 1241 -4.21 -28.69 24.40
C ALA A 1241 -5.41 -27.98 23.75
N LEU A 1242 -5.30 -26.67 23.48
CA LEU A 1242 -6.33 -25.89 22.79
C LEU A 1242 -6.59 -26.39 21.36
N ARG A 1243 -5.53 -26.64 20.57
CA ARG A 1243 -5.66 -27.18 19.21
C ARG A 1243 -6.34 -28.57 19.20
N PHE A 1244 -6.03 -29.42 20.18
CA PHE A 1244 -6.66 -30.74 20.31
C PHE A 1244 -8.13 -30.65 20.75
N LEU A 1245 -8.47 -29.74 21.67
CA LEU A 1245 -9.85 -29.44 22.06
C LEU A 1245 -10.68 -28.91 20.89
N ALA A 1246 -10.14 -27.97 20.10
CA ALA A 1246 -10.79 -27.46 18.90
C ALA A 1246 -11.04 -28.56 17.86
N GLN A 1247 -10.08 -29.46 17.64
CA GLN A 1247 -10.28 -30.60 16.74
C GLN A 1247 -11.24 -31.68 17.30
N PHE A 1248 -11.38 -31.79 18.62
CA PHE A 1248 -12.39 -32.67 19.22
C PHE A 1248 -13.82 -32.14 19.03
N GLU A 1249 -14.03 -30.81 19.10
CA GLU A 1249 -15.32 -30.19 18.77
C GLU A 1249 -15.62 -30.16 17.25
N SER A 1250 -14.61 -30.08 16.37
CA SER A 1250 -14.85 -30.15 14.92
C SER A 1250 -15.32 -31.54 14.44
N ASP A 1251 -14.88 -32.60 15.12
CA ASP A 1251 -15.26 -34.00 14.81
C ASP A 1251 -16.67 -34.38 15.32
N ARG A 1252 -17.42 -33.42 15.89
CA ARG A 1252 -18.71 -33.67 16.56
C ARG A 1252 -19.86 -33.78 15.55
N SER A 1253 -20.21 -35.03 15.20
CA SER A 1253 -21.27 -35.37 14.24
C SER A 1253 -22.61 -34.73 14.59
N GLY A 1254 -23.07 -33.78 13.76
CA GLY A 1254 -24.36 -33.08 13.93
C GLY A 1254 -24.33 -31.60 13.53
N ARG A 1255 -23.16 -30.96 13.45
CA ARG A 1255 -23.05 -29.58 12.94
C ARG A 1255 -23.11 -29.56 11.40
N GLY A 1256 -23.93 -28.68 10.83
CA GLY A 1256 -24.00 -28.45 9.38
C GLY A 1256 -22.75 -27.73 8.83
N TRP A 1257 -22.56 -27.78 7.50
CA TRP A 1257 -21.31 -27.35 6.84
C TRP A 1257 -20.88 -25.90 7.12
N ALA A 1258 -21.82 -24.99 7.42
CA ALA A 1258 -21.52 -23.61 7.80
C ALA A 1258 -20.74 -23.47 9.13
N GLY A 1259 -20.77 -24.50 9.99
CA GLY A 1259 -20.11 -24.48 11.31
C GLY A 1259 -18.69 -25.03 11.35
N LEU A 1260 -18.11 -25.47 10.22
CA LEU A 1260 -16.80 -26.15 10.21
C LEU A 1260 -15.58 -25.20 10.30
N PHE A 1261 -15.69 -24.00 9.73
CA PHE A 1261 -14.53 -23.09 9.53
C PHE A 1261 -14.31 -22.12 10.70
N THR A 1262 -15.34 -21.81 11.50
CA THR A 1262 -15.27 -20.69 12.46
C THR A 1262 -14.38 -20.92 13.68
N THR A 1263 -14.18 -22.15 14.13
CA THR A 1263 -13.33 -22.45 15.30
C THR A 1263 -11.91 -22.81 14.92
N ARG A 1264 -11.71 -23.63 13.88
CA ARG A 1264 -10.37 -24.08 13.46
C ARG A 1264 -9.54 -22.93 12.88
N ASP A 1265 -10.10 -22.21 11.92
CA ASP A 1265 -9.39 -21.16 11.19
C ASP A 1265 -9.10 -19.94 12.09
N TYR A 1266 -9.91 -19.73 13.14
CA TYR A 1266 -9.66 -18.71 14.16
C TYR A 1266 -8.39 -19.00 14.96
N TYR A 1267 -8.18 -20.24 15.40
CA TYR A 1267 -6.94 -20.64 16.07
C TYR A 1267 -5.74 -20.72 15.10
N ASP A 1268 -5.95 -21.19 13.85
CA ASP A 1268 -4.88 -21.22 12.84
C ASP A 1268 -4.47 -19.82 12.30
N CYS A 1269 -5.35 -18.81 12.35
CA CYS A 1269 -4.97 -17.42 12.10
C CYS A 1269 -4.13 -16.82 13.26
N ALA A 1270 -4.45 -17.18 14.50
CA ALA A 1270 -3.78 -16.63 15.69
C ALA A 1270 -2.31 -17.09 15.86
N ASP A 1271 -1.90 -18.21 15.24
CA ASP A 1271 -0.55 -18.80 15.38
C ASP A 1271 0.45 -18.38 14.27
N ARG A 1272 0.09 -17.45 13.38
CA ARG A 1272 0.98 -17.02 12.27
C ARG A 1272 2.28 -16.23 12.62
N PRO A 1273 2.51 -15.58 13.79
CA PRO A 1273 3.66 -14.67 13.93
C PRO A 1273 5.03 -15.37 14.09
N LEU A 1274 5.09 -16.65 14.48
CA LEU A 1274 6.36 -17.36 14.72
C LEU A 1274 7.10 -17.77 13.44
N GLY A 1275 6.42 -17.85 12.29
CA GLY A 1275 7.03 -18.26 11.02
C GLY A 1275 7.90 -17.20 10.32
N ARG A 1276 8.01 -15.99 10.87
CA ARG A 1276 8.76 -14.86 10.27
C ARG A 1276 10.01 -14.41 11.04
N TRP A 1277 10.31 -15.01 12.19
CA TRP A 1277 11.47 -14.67 13.04
C TRP A 1277 12.59 -15.72 13.01
N LEU A 1278 12.59 -16.57 11.98
CA LEU A 1278 13.63 -17.57 11.65
C LEU A 1278 13.99 -17.53 10.15
N ALA A 1279 13.67 -16.41 9.47
CA ALA A 1279 14.02 -16.12 8.07
C ALA A 1279 14.71 -14.75 7.90
N THR A 1280 14.92 -14.05 9.01
CA THR A 1280 15.71 -12.84 9.26
C THR A 1280 16.18 -12.90 10.70
#